data_AF-C1H5I0-F1
#
_entry.id   AF-C1H5I0-F1
#
_cell.length_a   1.000
_cell.length_b   1.000
_cell.length_c   1.000
_cell.angle_alpha   90.00
_cell.angle_beta   90.00
_cell.angle_gamma   90.00
#
_symmetry.space_group_name_H-M   'P 1'
#
loop_
_entity.id
_entity.type
_entity.pdbx_description
1 polymer ?
#
loop_
_entity_poly.entity_id
_entity_poly.type
_entity_poly.pdbx_seq_one_letter_code
_entity_poly.pdbx_strand_id
1 'polypeptide(L)'
;MTSRDLLENEALLDEEEDDGSYDSEEGDGPKERERLNGQFEDSSEEEEDDDDEEAERAVREGFIVDEDEEIEEREERRRERKRRRQEEREREDEALDEEDIYLIGENNPELQRALPTESKFKRLKRGHKADRDRHVSHGIDDMFNSDEEEDEVDRYSRIGRHERRGMEDDMENFIEEDVFSDEDPEQLKEDEEIARPMRKGLSGLGVTDATGLDETALEDMRMAFGDGNDYMFALDTEEQNEKRDEDKEKHLDLKDVFEPSQLAEKMLTEEDNVICFTDEPERCQVARKQYKHVILTEEQFKEEAIWISNLMLLKKRLDPDLREPFQRSIAKVLEFMITDDWEVPFIFQHRKDYLIHAAKVPVSPDRSNPDGPEYVVKAEKLLNMTDLWDIFEYDLKFRSLIDKRNTLQKTYDNLQTICNVHDDIFESMLPQAVTMEELQDVQEYLYFQYPAQLKDITIVNGSGENGTSKQRRKATTRSFSERVRNSRAYELVRAFGITADAFAQNALKEGKRQYTEDPAEPPDVTADNLLDDIFTNGGHALKAAKAMFAEEITMSPKMRKVMRQAFYMNGVIECFRTEKGLKRVDEQHPYYEFKYLRNQQLTDIARRPELFLRMLKAEEEGLVDVKVRFQNFDNFKKNLYSHIVSDNFSELADAWNRERKEVVDMALGKLERIMSRGVKENIRTECENHVAKECREAFSLRLDQAPYKPKGMILGTIPRVLALSNGNGIVGKDPIYWAWVEEDGRVLENGKFTDLSPGDSGRMIADGKDVAAFVELVERRKPDVIGVSGFSPETRKLYKQLSDLVSSKDLRGATYTNDYDEEANDLLEVIIVNDEVARLYQTSERAKMEHPSFAALTHYCVALAKYLQNPMKEYASLGRDIVSIQFKPGQQLVPQDKILKQLETALVDMVNLCGVDINEAATDTATANLLPYVCGLGPRKAAHLLKIINMNGGIVNNRIELLGVNAHYPAMGVKVWNNCASFLYIDYDSTDPDADYLDNTRVHPEDYDIGRKMAADALELDEEDIKAETDENGQGAIVRKLVKEDAQDRVNDLILEEYAEQLEKNLNQRKRATLETIRAELQQPYEELRKQFVFLSTDAIFTMLTGETHESLAEGMIVPISIKRVTDDHIDGKLDCGIDAVAGEVEITDRYDIPIRSLFAPHQTVQGKILYLNRKLFQANVSLRESEISKPYRRHFDRLRGEWDDRQEDADREASREKAETSGRTMRVIKHPLFRPFNAAQAEEFLAPQSRGDVVIRPSSNGIDHLAVTWKVSEGIYQHLDILELDKENEFSVGKILKVGGRYSYSDLDELIVNHIKAMAKKVDDMMMHEKFQDGSKGDTERWLDTYTKANPRRSVYAFCIDPNHPGCFHLCFKAGEKAQLNSWTVKVIPQGYELQRNPYPDMMALCNGFKLLFANLQTRAKHRSGGGGGGYR
;
A
#
# COMPACT_ATOMS: atom_id res chain seq x y z
N MET A 1 1.79 -44.92 -17.62
CA MET A 1 1.60 -44.16 -16.37
C MET A 1 0.41 -43.26 -16.61
N THR A 2 -0.72 -43.59 -16.01
CA THR A 2 -1.94 -42.79 -16.12
C THR A 2 -1.77 -41.50 -15.30
N SER A 3 -2.57 -40.48 -15.57
CA SER A 3 -2.57 -39.18 -14.87
C SER A 3 -2.64 -39.30 -13.34
N ARG A 4 -3.16 -40.42 -12.82
CA ARG A 4 -3.20 -40.74 -11.39
C ARG A 4 -1.82 -41.03 -10.78
N ASP A 5 -0.94 -41.73 -11.50
CA ASP A 5 0.42 -42.07 -11.02
C ASP A 5 1.35 -40.84 -10.93
N LEU A 6 1.02 -39.74 -11.61
CA LEU A 6 1.83 -38.51 -11.64
C LEU A 6 1.51 -37.54 -10.50
N LEU A 7 0.46 -37.80 -9.72
CA LEU A 7 0.02 -36.93 -8.61
C LEU A 7 0.43 -37.46 -7.21
N GLU A 8 0.87 -38.73 -7.11
CA GLU A 8 1.20 -39.35 -5.81
C GLU A 8 2.69 -39.35 -5.44
N ASN A 9 3.57 -38.74 -6.24
CA ASN A 9 4.97 -38.57 -5.82
C ASN A 9 5.07 -37.40 -4.83
N GLU A 10 4.69 -37.68 -3.59
CA GLU A 10 5.03 -36.91 -2.41
C GLU A 10 6.55 -36.67 -2.39
N ALA A 11 6.93 -35.40 -2.40
CA ALA A 11 8.28 -34.98 -2.07
C ALA A 11 8.52 -35.35 -0.60
N LEU A 12 9.13 -36.51 -0.39
CA LEU A 12 9.73 -36.92 0.87
C LEU A 12 10.58 -35.76 1.40
N LEU A 13 10.13 -35.20 2.51
CA LEU A 13 10.92 -34.30 3.34
C LEU A 13 12.16 -35.07 3.76
N ASP A 14 13.31 -34.66 3.23
CA ASP A 14 14.61 -35.10 3.73
C ASP A 14 14.66 -34.72 5.22
N GLU A 15 14.56 -35.74 6.08
CA GLU A 15 14.87 -35.64 7.50
C GLU A 15 16.33 -35.19 7.60
N GLU A 16 16.54 -33.94 8.01
CA GLU A 16 17.85 -33.39 8.29
C GLU A 16 18.55 -34.27 9.33
N GLU A 17 19.59 -34.98 8.86
CA GLU A 17 20.52 -35.75 9.67
C GLU A 17 21.20 -34.82 10.68
N ASP A 18 20.83 -35.07 11.94
CA ASP A 18 21.39 -34.53 13.17
C ASP A 18 22.82 -35.08 13.36
N ASP A 19 23.81 -34.48 12.69
CA ASP A 19 25.22 -34.85 12.82
C ASP A 19 26.13 -33.63 13.04
N GLY A 20 26.82 -33.64 14.18
CA GLY A 20 28.17 -33.09 14.24
C GLY A 20 28.34 -31.81 15.06
N SER A 21 28.20 -31.95 16.37
CA SER A 21 28.96 -31.14 17.33
C SER A 21 30.45 -31.16 16.97
N TYR A 22 31.00 -30.01 16.55
CA TYR A 22 32.44 -29.79 16.58
C TYR A 22 32.77 -28.62 17.51
N ASP A 23 33.59 -28.98 18.47
CA ASP A 23 34.13 -28.21 19.58
C ASP A 23 34.67 -26.82 19.21
N SER A 24 34.22 -25.83 19.99
CA SER A 24 35.07 -25.10 20.93
C SER A 24 36.57 -25.04 20.63
N GLU A 25 37.01 -24.06 19.84
CA GLU A 25 38.37 -23.52 19.98
C GLU A 25 38.33 -22.12 20.61
N GLU A 26 38.70 -22.12 21.88
CA GLU A 26 39.05 -20.97 22.70
C GLU A 26 40.27 -20.25 22.11
N GLY A 27 40.06 -19.03 21.61
CA GLY A 27 41.10 -18.09 21.19
C GLY A 27 41.06 -16.83 22.05
N ASP A 28 41.62 -16.95 23.24
CA ASP A 28 41.84 -15.91 24.25
C ASP A 28 42.81 -14.81 23.78
N GLY A 29 42.60 -13.55 24.20
CA GLY A 29 43.64 -12.51 24.14
C GLY A 29 43.24 -11.13 23.55
N PRO A 30 43.09 -10.09 24.38
CA PRO A 30 42.65 -8.75 23.98
C PRO A 30 43.83 -7.87 23.52
N LYS A 31 43.60 -7.02 22.51
CA LYS A 31 44.48 -5.87 22.21
C LYS A 31 43.73 -4.58 22.49
N GLU A 32 44.01 -4.02 23.66
CA GLU A 32 43.87 -2.61 23.97
C GLU A 32 44.53 -1.77 22.86
N ARG A 33 43.75 -0.96 22.15
CA ARG A 33 44.26 0.19 21.40
C ARG A 33 43.44 1.41 21.78
N GLU A 34 44.03 2.11 22.74
CA GLU A 34 44.10 3.57 22.90
C GLU A 34 43.01 4.41 22.22
N ARG A 35 42.21 4.99 23.11
CA ARG A 35 41.34 6.14 22.92
C ARG A 35 42.13 7.30 22.30
N LEU A 36 41.90 7.59 21.02
CA LEU A 36 42.20 8.89 20.43
C LEU A 36 40.89 9.68 20.37
N ASN A 37 40.71 10.57 21.34
CA ASN A 37 39.76 11.67 21.30
C ASN A 37 40.12 12.58 20.12
N GLY A 38 39.55 12.31 18.96
CA GLY A 38 39.52 13.23 17.83
C GLY A 38 38.21 14.01 17.87
N GLN A 39 38.27 15.24 18.37
CA GLN A 39 37.22 16.24 18.24
C GLN A 39 36.94 16.44 16.74
N PHE A 40 35.79 15.98 16.27
CA PHE A 40 35.23 16.45 15.02
C PHE A 40 34.42 17.71 15.36
N GLU A 41 35.01 18.85 15.01
CA GLU A 41 34.33 20.14 14.95
C GLU A 41 33.24 20.04 13.88
N ASP A 42 32.03 20.27 14.34
CA ASP A 42 30.79 20.41 13.59
C ASP A 42 30.83 21.74 12.83
N SER A 43 30.99 21.69 11.52
CA SER A 43 31.01 22.87 10.65
C SER A 43 30.43 22.50 9.28
N SER A 44 29.10 22.48 9.21
CA SER A 44 28.36 22.75 7.98
C SER A 44 27.03 23.37 8.35
N GLU A 45 27.06 24.70 8.45
CA GLU A 45 25.91 25.57 8.28
C GLU A 45 25.33 25.45 6.86
N GLU A 46 24.00 25.56 6.79
CA GLU A 46 23.18 26.11 5.70
C GLU A 46 23.09 25.34 4.37
N GLU A 47 21.94 24.72 4.12
CA GLU A 47 20.85 25.24 3.26
C GLU A 47 19.73 24.17 3.20
N GLU A 48 18.46 24.60 3.11
CA GLU A 48 17.22 23.82 2.93
C GLU A 48 16.42 23.48 4.22
N ASP A 49 15.53 24.41 4.62
CA ASP A 49 14.10 24.16 4.96
C ASP A 49 13.42 25.52 5.29
N ASP A 50 13.22 26.35 4.26
CA ASP A 50 12.70 27.74 4.35
C ASP A 50 11.23 27.86 4.84
N ASP A 51 10.52 26.75 5.08
CA ASP A 51 9.12 26.79 5.52
C ASP A 51 8.98 26.95 7.05
N ASP A 52 10.01 26.56 7.84
CA ASP A 52 9.97 26.67 9.30
C ASP A 52 10.38 28.09 9.79
N GLU A 53 11.19 28.81 9.01
CA GLU A 53 11.60 30.18 9.36
C GLU A 53 10.44 31.19 9.34
N GLU A 54 9.42 30.99 8.50
CA GLU A 54 8.27 31.90 8.47
C GLU A 54 7.42 31.75 9.74
N ALA A 55 7.27 30.53 10.26
CA ALA A 55 6.63 30.27 11.55
C ALA A 55 7.44 30.87 12.71
N GLU A 56 8.78 30.72 12.70
CA GLU A 56 9.63 31.34 13.72
C GLU A 56 9.61 32.88 13.68
N ARG A 57 9.45 33.47 12.49
CA ARG A 57 9.34 34.93 12.33
C ARG A 57 8.01 35.44 12.90
N ALA A 58 6.91 34.72 12.69
CA ALA A 58 5.59 35.07 13.21
C ALA A 58 5.54 35.03 14.75
N VAL A 59 6.15 34.02 15.36
CA VAL A 59 6.28 33.93 16.83
C VAL A 59 7.12 35.09 17.38
N ARG A 60 8.17 35.51 16.66
CA ARG A 60 9.05 36.61 17.09
C ARG A 60 8.40 37.99 17.02
N GLU A 61 7.40 38.17 16.17
CA GLU A 61 6.61 39.42 16.08
C GLU A 61 5.43 39.47 17.06
N GLY A 62 5.31 38.49 17.96
CA GLY A 62 4.36 38.56 19.09
C GLY A 62 2.91 38.30 18.69
N PHE A 63 2.68 37.63 17.56
CA PHE A 63 1.38 37.11 17.19
C PHE A 63 1.14 35.79 17.95
N ILE A 64 0.13 35.78 18.81
CA ILE A 64 -0.30 34.57 19.52
C ILE A 64 -1.08 33.75 18.49
N VAL A 65 -0.46 32.66 18.02
CA VAL A 65 -1.06 31.74 17.07
C VAL A 65 -1.96 30.78 17.86
N ASP A 66 -3.28 30.97 17.76
CA ASP A 66 -4.23 29.95 18.20
C ASP A 66 -4.14 28.79 17.18
N GLU A 67 -3.60 27.64 17.63
CA GLU A 67 -3.33 26.45 16.79
C GLU A 67 -4.57 25.95 16.00
N ASP A 68 -5.77 26.35 16.40
CA ASP A 68 -7.02 26.00 15.74
C ASP A 68 -7.28 26.81 14.44
N GLU A 69 -6.86 28.08 14.37
CA GLU A 69 -7.05 28.93 13.17
C GLU A 69 -6.11 28.51 12.02
N GLU A 70 -4.90 28.05 12.34
CA GLU A 70 -3.93 27.63 11.32
C GLU A 70 -4.33 26.29 10.68
N ILE A 71 -5.00 25.40 11.43
CA ILE A 71 -5.57 24.16 10.88
C ILE A 71 -6.69 24.49 9.89
N GLU A 72 -7.56 25.44 10.21
CA GLU A 72 -8.61 25.90 9.30
C GLU A 72 -8.03 26.57 8.05
N GLU A 73 -7.07 27.50 8.16
CA GLU A 73 -6.42 28.10 6.99
C GLU A 73 -5.66 27.08 6.14
N ARG A 74 -5.08 26.05 6.76
CA ARG A 74 -4.38 24.97 6.04
C ARG A 74 -5.37 24.06 5.31
N GLU A 75 -6.52 23.78 5.91
CA GLU A 75 -7.63 23.10 5.26
C GLU A 75 -8.18 23.94 4.09
N GLU A 76 -8.33 25.25 4.28
CA GLU A 76 -8.87 26.16 3.27
C GLU A 76 -7.93 26.30 2.07
N ARG A 77 -6.62 26.47 2.30
CA ARG A 77 -5.60 26.44 1.24
C ARG A 77 -5.54 25.10 0.52
N ARG A 78 -5.75 23.97 1.22
CA ARG A 78 -5.86 22.64 0.60
C ARG A 78 -7.13 22.52 -0.25
N ARG A 79 -8.27 23.05 0.22
CA ARG A 79 -9.53 23.09 -0.54
C ARG A 79 -9.41 23.97 -1.78
N GLU A 80 -8.78 25.14 -1.68
CA GLU A 80 -8.54 26.04 -2.82
C GLU A 80 -7.59 25.42 -3.85
N ARG A 81 -6.49 24.77 -3.42
CA ARG A 81 -5.59 24.01 -4.32
C ARG A 81 -6.31 22.85 -5.01
N LYS A 82 -7.18 22.12 -4.30
CA LYS A 82 -8.03 21.08 -4.91
C LYS A 82 -8.97 21.68 -5.94
N ARG A 83 -9.62 22.80 -5.62
CA ARG A 83 -10.57 23.49 -6.51
C ARG A 83 -9.89 24.02 -7.77
N ARG A 84 -8.70 24.63 -7.66
CA ARG A 84 -7.91 25.05 -8.84
C ARG A 84 -7.47 23.88 -9.70
N ARG A 85 -7.02 22.77 -9.11
CA ARG A 85 -6.66 21.56 -9.87
C ARG A 85 -7.87 20.93 -10.55
N GLN A 86 -9.05 21.06 -9.96
CA GLN A 86 -10.31 20.60 -10.55
C GLN A 86 -10.74 21.52 -11.71
N GLU A 87 -10.70 22.84 -11.53
CA GLU A 87 -10.94 23.82 -12.62
C GLU A 87 -9.89 23.78 -13.74
N GLU A 88 -8.67 23.33 -13.45
CA GLU A 88 -7.61 23.14 -14.44
C GLU A 88 -7.87 21.85 -15.24
N ARG A 89 -8.29 20.76 -14.59
CA ARG A 89 -8.76 19.54 -15.28
C ARG A 89 -10.02 19.78 -16.10
N GLU A 90 -11.02 20.47 -15.57
CA GLU A 90 -12.24 20.80 -16.32
C GLU A 90 -11.94 21.66 -17.57
N ARG A 91 -10.94 22.55 -17.50
CA ARG A 91 -10.46 23.30 -18.68
C ARG A 91 -9.63 22.47 -19.66
N GLU A 92 -8.88 21.48 -19.17
CA GLU A 92 -8.19 20.51 -20.03
C GLU A 92 -9.20 19.60 -20.72
N ASP A 93 -10.28 19.20 -20.04
CA ASP A 93 -11.36 18.37 -20.58
C ASP A 93 -12.26 19.14 -21.58
N GLU A 94 -12.37 20.47 -21.47
CA GLU A 94 -13.06 21.32 -22.47
C GLU A 94 -12.24 21.55 -23.76
N ALA A 95 -10.93 21.26 -23.74
CA ALA A 95 -10.08 21.41 -24.91
C ALA A 95 -10.13 20.14 -25.77
N LEU A 96 -10.88 20.19 -26.88
CA LEU A 96 -10.87 19.15 -27.91
C LEU A 96 -9.43 18.80 -28.30
N ASP A 97 -9.10 17.52 -28.21
CA ASP A 97 -7.76 17.06 -28.52
C ASP A 97 -7.49 17.09 -30.05
N GLU A 98 -6.23 16.84 -30.43
CA GLU A 98 -5.85 16.90 -31.84
C GLU A 98 -6.52 15.81 -32.69
N GLU A 99 -6.93 14.69 -32.08
CA GLU A 99 -7.65 13.61 -32.74
C GLU A 99 -9.11 14.00 -32.99
N ASP A 100 -9.76 14.67 -32.04
CA ASP A 100 -11.12 15.22 -32.15
C ASP A 100 -11.23 16.26 -33.26
N ILE A 101 -10.24 17.16 -33.37
CA ILE A 101 -10.22 18.17 -34.45
C ILE A 101 -10.09 17.49 -35.82
N TYR A 102 -9.31 16.41 -35.92
CA TYR A 102 -9.20 15.63 -37.15
C TYR A 102 -10.50 14.93 -37.51
N LEU A 103 -11.19 14.36 -36.52
CA LEU A 103 -12.47 13.68 -36.70
C LEU A 103 -13.57 14.65 -37.14
N ILE A 104 -13.61 15.86 -36.56
CA ILE A 104 -14.52 16.94 -36.98
C ILE A 104 -14.22 17.37 -38.43
N GLY A 105 -12.94 17.37 -38.84
CA GLY A 105 -12.51 17.70 -40.20
C GLY A 105 -12.87 16.64 -41.25
N GLU A 106 -13.01 15.37 -40.87
CA GLU A 106 -13.43 14.29 -41.75
C GLU A 106 -14.96 14.33 -41.99
N ASN A 107 -15.74 14.60 -40.94
CA ASN A 107 -17.20 14.66 -41.04
C ASN A 107 -17.73 15.97 -41.65
N ASN A 108 -16.92 17.03 -41.74
CA ASN A 108 -17.30 18.30 -42.36
C ASN A 108 -16.30 18.73 -43.44
N PRO A 109 -16.48 18.30 -44.71
CA PRO A 109 -15.58 18.65 -45.80
C PRO A 109 -15.55 20.17 -46.12
N GLU A 110 -16.48 20.98 -45.60
CA GLU A 110 -16.39 22.45 -45.70
C GLU A 110 -15.31 23.07 -44.80
N LEU A 111 -14.83 22.36 -43.76
CA LEU A 111 -13.72 22.80 -42.92
C LEU A 111 -12.34 22.40 -43.48
N GLN A 112 -12.29 21.66 -44.60
CA GLN A 112 -11.03 21.28 -45.23
C GLN A 112 -10.32 22.50 -45.85
N ARG A 113 -9.18 22.85 -45.24
CA ARG A 113 -8.26 23.92 -45.68
C ARG A 113 -7.77 23.68 -47.11
N ALA A 114 -8.20 24.52 -48.04
CA ALA A 114 -7.65 24.59 -49.38
C ALA A 114 -6.18 25.07 -49.35
N LEU A 115 -5.26 24.19 -49.75
CA LEU A 115 -3.83 24.47 -49.91
C LEU A 115 -3.61 25.63 -50.91
N PRO A 116 -2.96 26.75 -50.53
CA PRO A 116 -2.89 27.94 -51.39
C PRO A 116 -1.78 27.81 -52.43
N THR A 117 -2.18 27.75 -53.70
CA THR A 117 -1.27 27.93 -54.84
C THR A 117 -0.77 29.38 -54.91
N GLU A 118 0.55 29.55 -54.88
CA GLU A 118 1.25 30.83 -55.00
C GLU A 118 0.94 31.53 -56.34
N SER A 119 0.25 32.68 -56.31
CA SER A 119 0.15 33.58 -57.47
C SER A 119 0.83 34.92 -57.21
N LYS A 120 1.84 35.19 -58.03
CA LYS A 120 2.69 36.38 -58.05
C LYS A 120 1.91 37.58 -58.61
N PHE A 121 1.26 38.37 -57.75
CA PHE A 121 0.85 39.74 -58.13
C PHE A 121 1.52 40.82 -57.29
N LYS A 122 2.34 41.58 -58.01
CA LYS A 122 2.98 42.84 -57.64
C LYS A 122 1.94 43.93 -57.37
N ARG A 123 2.21 44.70 -56.30
CA ARG A 123 2.21 46.18 -56.27
C ARG A 123 0.85 46.88 -56.23
N LEU A 124 0.41 47.25 -55.02
CA LEU A 124 -0.25 48.53 -54.78
C LEU A 124 0.14 49.09 -53.41
N LYS A 125 0.72 50.29 -53.48
CA LYS A 125 1.26 51.10 -52.40
C LYS A 125 0.21 52.18 -52.07
N ARG A 126 -0.41 52.12 -50.90
CA ARG A 126 -1.12 53.21 -50.21
C ARG A 126 -0.99 52.86 -48.72
N GLY A 127 -0.34 53.63 -47.85
CA GLY A 127 -0.37 55.07 -47.71
C GLY A 127 -1.02 55.36 -46.36
N HIS A 128 -0.17 55.52 -45.34
CA HIS A 128 -0.50 55.91 -43.97
C HIS A 128 -1.62 56.96 -43.87
N LYS A 129 -2.55 56.75 -42.94
CA LYS A 129 -3.31 57.82 -42.30
C LYS A 129 -3.25 57.62 -40.79
N ALA A 130 -2.64 58.61 -40.15
CA ALA A 130 -2.47 58.74 -38.72
C ALA A 130 -3.74 59.31 -38.04
N ASP A 131 -3.79 59.08 -36.73
CA ASP A 131 -4.43 59.85 -35.67
C ASP A 131 -5.95 60.00 -35.68
N ARG A 132 -6.58 59.21 -34.80
CA ARG A 132 -7.83 59.60 -34.14
C ARG A 132 -7.82 59.13 -32.69
N ASP A 133 -7.28 59.97 -31.83
CA ASP A 133 -7.52 59.94 -30.39
C ASP A 133 -9.00 60.19 -30.08
N ARG A 134 -9.57 59.39 -29.16
CA ARG A 134 -10.65 59.70 -28.18
C ARG A 134 -11.50 58.47 -27.90
N HIS A 135 -11.24 57.80 -26.78
CA HIS A 135 -12.15 57.69 -25.62
C HIS A 135 -11.66 56.53 -24.74
N VAL A 136 -11.15 56.88 -23.56
CA VAL A 136 -10.91 55.95 -22.45
C VAL A 136 -12.26 55.71 -21.78
N SER A 137 -12.79 54.49 -21.83
CA SER A 137 -14.00 54.10 -21.11
C SER A 137 -13.63 53.55 -19.74
N HIS A 138 -14.36 54.06 -18.76
CA HIS A 138 -14.29 53.84 -17.32
C HIS A 138 -14.03 52.41 -16.85
N GLY A 139 -13.07 52.30 -15.92
CA GLY A 139 -12.78 51.12 -15.12
C GLY A 139 -13.70 50.99 -13.90
N ILE A 140 -13.71 49.79 -13.35
CA ILE A 140 -14.66 49.22 -12.37
C ILE A 140 -14.45 49.71 -10.92
N ASP A 141 -13.55 50.67 -10.68
CA ASP A 141 -13.23 51.15 -9.32
C ASP A 141 -14.25 52.16 -8.72
N ASP A 142 -15.39 52.42 -9.36
CA ASP A 142 -16.42 53.35 -8.85
C ASP A 142 -17.58 52.68 -8.08
N MET A 143 -17.48 51.39 -7.74
CA MET A 143 -18.60 50.68 -7.06
C MET A 143 -18.48 50.50 -5.54
N PHE A 144 -17.38 50.93 -4.90
CA PHE A 144 -17.16 50.67 -3.46
C PHE A 144 -16.79 51.90 -2.62
N ASN A 145 -17.49 53.02 -2.81
CA ASN A 145 -17.46 54.14 -1.87
C ASN A 145 -18.87 54.74 -1.69
N SER A 146 -19.62 54.19 -0.73
CA SER A 146 -20.69 54.92 -0.05
C SER A 146 -20.64 54.55 1.42
N ASP A 147 -19.75 55.23 2.14
CA ASP A 147 -19.93 55.55 3.56
C ASP A 147 -21.12 56.53 3.71
N GLU A 148 -21.82 56.44 4.85
CA GLU A 148 -22.84 57.33 5.45
C GLU A 148 -24.02 56.44 5.94
N GLU A 149 -24.57 56.45 7.15
CA GLU A 149 -24.49 57.28 8.35
C GLU A 149 -25.34 56.56 9.45
N GLU A 150 -24.77 56.39 10.66
CA GLU A 150 -25.35 56.79 11.96
C GLU A 150 -26.75 56.25 12.43
N ASP A 151 -26.76 55.46 13.52
CA ASP A 151 -27.28 55.89 14.84
C ASP A 151 -27.50 54.72 15.85
N GLU A 152 -26.87 54.85 17.01
CA GLU A 152 -26.98 54.06 18.24
C GLU A 152 -28.33 54.23 18.96
N VAL A 153 -28.92 53.16 19.54
CA VAL A 153 -29.46 53.24 20.91
C VAL A 153 -29.67 51.86 21.60
N ASP A 154 -28.85 51.64 22.63
CA ASP A 154 -29.05 51.00 23.94
C ASP A 154 -30.03 49.82 24.23
N ARG A 155 -29.40 48.70 24.62
CA ARG A 155 -29.48 48.01 25.95
C ARG A 155 -30.84 47.97 26.68
N TYR A 156 -31.38 46.77 26.92
CA TYR A 156 -31.81 46.32 28.26
C TYR A 156 -31.90 44.78 28.35
N SER A 157 -30.95 44.17 29.07
CA SER A 157 -31.06 42.82 29.64
C SER A 157 -32.03 42.83 30.82
N ARG A 158 -33.00 41.90 30.90
CA ARG A 158 -33.56 41.39 32.18
C ARG A 158 -34.25 40.02 32.03
N ILE A 159 -33.67 39.03 32.72
CA ILE A 159 -34.32 38.15 33.71
C ILE A 159 -35.43 37.20 33.21
N GLY A 160 -35.05 35.94 32.98
CA GLY A 160 -35.24 34.88 33.98
C GLY A 160 -36.64 34.28 34.19
N ARG A 161 -36.69 32.96 33.92
CA ARG A 161 -37.36 31.91 34.71
C ARG A 161 -38.77 31.46 34.27
N HIS A 162 -38.87 30.13 34.18
CA HIS A 162 -40.03 29.23 34.26
C HIS A 162 -40.63 28.65 32.96
N GLU A 163 -40.43 27.32 32.90
CA GLU A 163 -41.40 26.29 32.52
C GLU A 163 -41.49 25.83 31.05
N ARG A 164 -40.92 24.63 30.89
CA ARG A 164 -41.23 23.60 29.90
C ARG A 164 -42.73 23.54 29.61
N ARG A 165 -43.13 24.01 28.43
CA ARG A 165 -44.29 23.48 27.71
C ARG A 165 -43.78 23.01 26.36
N GLY A 166 -43.85 21.70 26.15
CA GLY A 166 -43.92 21.17 24.80
C GLY A 166 -45.15 21.79 24.15
N MET A 167 -44.92 22.58 23.13
CA MET A 167 -45.89 22.97 22.13
C MET A 167 -45.33 22.43 20.82
N GLU A 168 -46.23 21.78 20.11
CA GLU A 168 -46.02 20.99 18.92
C GLU A 168 -45.43 21.79 17.77
N ASP A 169 -44.88 21.01 16.85
CA ASP A 169 -44.19 21.36 15.62
C ASP A 169 -45.11 22.17 14.69
N ASP A 170 -44.92 23.50 14.65
CA ASP A 170 -45.61 24.43 13.73
C ASP A 170 -45.13 24.29 12.26
N MET A 171 -44.65 23.11 11.85
CA MET A 171 -44.30 22.78 10.45
C MET A 171 -45.28 21.83 9.76
N GLU A 172 -46.47 21.59 10.32
CA GLU A 172 -47.55 20.85 9.63
C GLU A 172 -48.42 21.70 8.68
N ASN A 173 -48.15 23.00 8.50
CA ASN A 173 -49.00 23.89 7.68
C ASN A 173 -48.40 24.31 6.32
N PHE A 174 -47.38 23.60 5.80
CA PHE A 174 -46.77 23.95 4.49
C PHE A 174 -47.12 23.00 3.34
N ILE A 175 -47.80 21.89 3.62
CA ILE A 175 -48.36 21.02 2.57
C ILE A 175 -49.87 21.19 2.65
N GLU A 176 -50.41 22.05 1.80
CA GLU A 176 -51.84 22.09 1.53
C GLU A 176 -52.30 20.67 1.21
N GLU A 177 -53.21 20.15 2.04
CA GLU A 177 -53.99 18.96 1.75
C GLU A 177 -54.74 19.21 0.43
N ASP A 178 -54.11 18.85 -0.69
CA ASP A 178 -54.84 18.54 -1.92
C ASP A 178 -55.65 17.28 -1.63
N VAL A 179 -56.83 17.52 -1.08
CA VAL A 179 -57.89 16.55 -0.84
C VAL A 179 -58.10 15.82 -2.15
N PHE A 180 -57.73 14.54 -2.16
CA PHE A 180 -58.09 13.56 -3.17
C PHE A 180 -59.61 13.58 -3.36
N SER A 181 -60.06 14.40 -4.30
CA SER A 181 -61.41 14.39 -4.84
C SER A 181 -61.57 13.05 -5.56
N ASP A 182 -62.22 12.12 -4.87
CA ASP A 182 -62.89 10.91 -5.36
C ASP A 182 -62.55 10.56 -6.82
N GLU A 183 -61.59 9.63 -6.96
CA GLU A 183 -61.55 8.54 -7.93
C GLU A 183 -62.58 8.65 -9.07
N ASP A 184 -62.25 9.39 -10.14
CA ASP A 184 -63.00 9.30 -11.39
C ASP A 184 -62.48 8.07 -12.15
N PRO A 185 -63.26 6.97 -12.26
CA PRO A 185 -62.80 5.70 -12.84
C PRO A 185 -62.54 5.78 -14.36
N GLU A 186 -62.76 6.93 -14.99
CA GLU A 186 -62.39 7.17 -16.39
C GLU A 186 -60.89 7.47 -16.53
N GLN A 187 -60.25 8.11 -15.55
CA GLN A 187 -58.84 8.51 -15.69
C GLN A 187 -57.86 7.36 -15.42
N LEU A 188 -58.21 6.43 -14.52
CA LEU A 188 -57.48 5.16 -14.38
C LEU A 188 -57.59 4.27 -15.62
N LYS A 189 -58.68 4.41 -16.40
CA LYS A 189 -58.83 3.71 -17.68
C LYS A 189 -57.99 4.32 -18.78
N GLU A 190 -57.87 5.65 -18.82
CA GLU A 190 -56.95 6.31 -19.76
C GLU A 190 -55.49 5.96 -19.42
N ASP A 191 -55.11 5.91 -18.13
CA ASP A 191 -53.75 5.54 -17.74
C ASP A 191 -53.46 4.03 -17.97
N GLU A 192 -54.44 3.14 -17.81
CA GLU A 192 -54.30 1.72 -18.19
C GLU A 192 -54.32 1.51 -19.72
N GLU A 193 -54.94 2.40 -20.50
CA GLU A 193 -54.87 2.37 -21.97
C GLU A 193 -53.54 2.93 -22.50
N ILE A 194 -52.88 3.84 -21.79
CA ILE A 194 -51.56 4.37 -22.17
C ILE A 194 -50.41 3.39 -21.85
N ALA A 195 -50.58 2.51 -20.84
CA ALA A 195 -49.50 1.65 -20.35
C ALA A 195 -49.31 0.31 -21.10
N ARG A 196 -49.99 0.04 -22.22
CA ARG A 196 -49.76 -1.20 -23.00
C ARG A 196 -49.20 -0.93 -24.40
N PRO A 197 -47.94 -1.29 -24.69
CA PRO A 197 -47.37 -1.18 -26.02
C PRO A 197 -48.07 -2.17 -26.97
N MET A 198 -48.81 -1.64 -27.94
CA MET A 198 -49.37 -2.43 -29.04
C MET A 198 -48.25 -3.13 -29.80
N ARG A 199 -48.21 -4.46 -29.71
CA ARG A 199 -47.48 -5.32 -30.64
C ARG A 199 -48.06 -5.12 -32.05
N LYS A 200 -47.41 -4.27 -32.87
CA LYS A 200 -47.63 -4.20 -34.32
C LYS A 200 -47.10 -5.51 -34.93
N GLY A 201 -48.01 -6.45 -35.17
CA GLY A 201 -47.75 -7.59 -36.04
C GLY A 201 -47.53 -7.09 -37.47
N LEU A 202 -46.31 -7.29 -37.98
CA LEU A 202 -46.00 -7.04 -39.38
C LEU A 202 -46.79 -8.01 -40.27
N SER A 203 -47.53 -7.39 -41.17
CA SER A 203 -48.19 -7.96 -42.34
C SER A 203 -47.15 -8.26 -43.44
N GLY A 204 -47.27 -9.41 -44.10
CA GLY A 204 -46.49 -9.70 -45.29
C GLY A 204 -46.82 -11.06 -45.91
N LEU A 205 -47.63 -11.04 -46.97
CA LEU A 205 -47.68 -12.05 -48.04
C LEU A 205 -48.48 -13.36 -47.78
N GLY A 206 -49.80 -13.34 -47.99
CA GLY A 206 -50.59 -14.59 -48.10
C GLY A 206 -52.12 -14.49 -48.12
N VAL A 207 -52.71 -13.31 -48.37
CA VAL A 207 -54.12 -13.04 -48.01
C VAL A 207 -55.18 -13.58 -48.99
N THR A 208 -54.81 -14.15 -50.14
CA THR A 208 -55.82 -14.59 -51.12
C THR A 208 -56.42 -15.97 -50.87
N ASP A 209 -55.77 -16.86 -50.11
CA ASP A 209 -56.32 -18.21 -49.84
C ASP A 209 -56.91 -18.38 -48.44
N ALA A 210 -56.66 -17.46 -47.51
CA ALA A 210 -57.04 -17.65 -46.11
C ALA A 210 -58.42 -17.08 -45.75
N THR A 211 -58.97 -16.12 -46.49
CA THR A 211 -60.17 -15.41 -45.99
C THR A 211 -61.46 -16.16 -46.24
N GLY A 212 -61.55 -17.08 -47.22
CA GLY A 212 -62.78 -17.85 -47.46
C GLY A 212 -64.05 -17.00 -47.62
N LEU A 213 -63.89 -15.70 -47.88
CA LEU A 213 -64.96 -14.72 -48.00
C LEU A 213 -65.40 -14.66 -49.45
N ASP A 214 -66.70 -14.83 -49.64
CA ASP A 214 -67.36 -14.75 -50.94
C ASP A 214 -67.14 -13.36 -51.58
N GLU A 215 -67.11 -13.33 -52.92
CA GLU A 215 -66.78 -12.16 -53.74
C GLU A 215 -67.67 -10.95 -53.40
N THR A 216 -68.93 -11.20 -53.04
CA THR A 216 -69.87 -10.16 -52.59
C THR A 216 -69.48 -9.50 -51.27
N ALA A 217 -68.88 -10.23 -50.32
CA ALA A 217 -68.45 -9.65 -49.05
C ALA A 217 -67.22 -8.73 -49.23
N LEU A 218 -66.41 -9.03 -50.24
CA LEU A 218 -65.24 -8.23 -50.63
C LEU A 218 -65.67 -6.93 -51.32
N GLU A 219 -66.72 -6.96 -52.13
CA GLU A 219 -67.34 -5.75 -52.71
C GLU A 219 -68.01 -4.86 -51.66
N ASP A 220 -68.73 -5.44 -50.68
CA ASP A 220 -69.30 -4.70 -49.57
C ASP A 220 -68.21 -4.06 -48.69
N MET A 221 -67.10 -4.76 -48.44
CA MET A 221 -65.95 -4.18 -47.73
C MET A 221 -65.32 -3.02 -48.50
N ARG A 222 -65.17 -3.14 -49.83
CA ARG A 222 -64.68 -2.02 -50.67
C ARG A 222 -65.64 -0.84 -50.66
N MET A 223 -66.95 -1.08 -50.62
CA MET A 223 -67.94 -0.01 -50.52
C MET A 223 -67.95 0.64 -49.12
N ALA A 224 -67.72 -0.15 -48.05
CA ALA A 224 -67.73 0.34 -46.67
C ALA A 224 -66.45 1.10 -46.27
N PHE A 225 -65.28 0.64 -46.71
CA PHE A 225 -63.98 1.19 -46.30
C PHE A 225 -63.27 2.01 -47.39
N GLY A 226 -63.83 2.05 -48.61
CA GLY A 226 -63.19 2.72 -49.74
C GLY A 226 -61.95 1.96 -50.27
N ASP A 227 -61.45 2.35 -51.43
CA ASP A 227 -60.31 1.73 -52.12
C ASP A 227 -58.95 2.08 -51.47
N GLY A 228 -58.92 2.59 -50.24
CA GLY A 228 -57.69 2.99 -49.53
C GLY A 228 -56.91 4.16 -50.16
N ASN A 229 -57.19 4.53 -51.40
CA ASN A 229 -56.49 5.58 -52.15
C ASN A 229 -56.78 7.00 -51.64
N ASP A 230 -57.86 7.21 -50.89
CA ASP A 230 -58.19 8.53 -50.34
C ASP A 230 -57.20 8.98 -49.24
N TYR A 231 -56.46 8.03 -48.64
CA TYR A 231 -55.43 8.28 -47.62
C TYR A 231 -54.00 8.29 -48.17
N MET A 232 -53.80 8.04 -49.47
CA MET A 232 -52.45 8.04 -50.06
C MET A 232 -51.73 9.37 -49.89
N PHE A 233 -52.43 10.50 -49.96
CA PHE A 233 -51.79 11.80 -49.71
C PHE A 233 -51.37 11.96 -48.24
N ALA A 234 -52.14 11.40 -47.30
CA ALA A 234 -51.85 11.46 -45.88
C ALA A 234 -50.63 10.58 -45.56
N LEU A 235 -50.58 9.36 -46.12
CA LEU A 235 -49.41 8.48 -46.05
C LEU A 235 -48.17 9.11 -46.68
N ASP A 236 -48.28 9.76 -47.85
CA ASP A 236 -47.14 10.46 -48.48
C ASP A 236 -46.66 11.65 -47.62
N THR A 237 -47.59 12.35 -46.95
CA THR A 237 -47.25 13.47 -46.06
C THR A 237 -46.64 12.96 -44.76
N GLU A 238 -47.13 11.85 -44.24
CA GLU A 238 -46.60 11.16 -43.07
C GLU A 238 -45.23 10.59 -43.38
N GLU A 239 -45.00 9.94 -44.53
CA GLU A 239 -43.70 9.43 -44.95
C GLU A 239 -42.69 10.57 -45.25
N GLN A 240 -43.17 11.72 -45.74
CA GLN A 240 -42.32 12.93 -45.87
C GLN A 240 -41.99 13.57 -44.52
N ASN A 241 -42.91 13.53 -43.55
CA ASN A 241 -42.63 13.99 -42.20
C ASN A 241 -41.70 13.01 -41.48
N GLU A 242 -41.92 11.70 -41.59
CA GLU A 242 -41.04 10.64 -41.09
C GLU A 242 -39.65 10.79 -41.70
N LYS A 243 -39.50 10.94 -43.02
CA LYS A 243 -38.17 11.20 -43.63
C LYS A 243 -37.52 12.50 -43.14
N ARG A 244 -38.31 13.49 -42.75
CA ARG A 244 -37.80 14.80 -42.28
C ARG A 244 -37.52 14.82 -40.79
N ASP A 245 -38.18 13.96 -40.03
CA ASP A 245 -37.99 13.75 -38.59
C ASP A 245 -36.94 12.67 -38.32
N GLU A 246 -36.74 11.70 -39.22
CA GLU A 246 -35.61 10.76 -39.23
C GLU A 246 -34.26 11.50 -39.29
N ASP A 247 -34.18 12.63 -40.00
CA ASP A 247 -32.99 13.49 -40.00
C ASP A 247 -32.77 14.24 -38.64
N LYS A 248 -33.70 14.16 -37.69
CA LYS A 248 -33.66 14.91 -36.41
C LYS A 248 -33.74 14.08 -35.13
N GLU A 249 -33.96 12.77 -35.20
CA GLU A 249 -33.74 11.90 -34.05
C GLU A 249 -32.23 11.77 -33.80
N LYS A 250 -31.66 12.79 -33.14
CA LYS A 250 -30.43 12.60 -32.38
C LYS A 250 -30.72 11.51 -31.36
N HIS A 251 -30.28 10.30 -31.65
CA HIS A 251 -30.23 9.21 -30.70
C HIS A 251 -29.52 9.74 -29.45
N LEU A 252 -30.22 9.88 -28.32
CA LEU A 252 -29.58 10.32 -27.08
C LEU A 252 -28.53 9.27 -26.71
N ASP A 253 -27.28 9.69 -26.62
CA ASP A 253 -26.21 8.82 -26.15
C ASP A 253 -26.18 8.80 -24.63
N LEU A 254 -25.62 7.72 -24.05
CA LEU A 254 -25.51 7.60 -22.59
C LEU A 254 -24.72 8.76 -21.95
N LYS A 255 -23.75 9.33 -22.68
CA LYS A 255 -22.97 10.51 -22.28
C LYS A 255 -23.78 11.81 -22.19
N ASP A 256 -24.93 11.87 -22.84
CA ASP A 256 -25.84 13.03 -22.75
C ASP A 256 -26.69 12.98 -21.48
N VAL A 257 -26.81 11.80 -20.84
CA VAL A 257 -27.67 11.55 -19.68
C VAL A 257 -26.88 11.38 -18.37
N PHE A 258 -25.71 10.74 -18.44
CA PHE A 258 -24.90 10.40 -17.27
C PHE A 258 -23.54 11.08 -17.29
N GLU A 259 -23.03 11.41 -16.10
CA GLU A 259 -21.68 11.93 -15.97
C GLU A 259 -20.62 10.88 -16.39
N PRO A 260 -19.48 11.30 -16.98
CA PRO A 260 -18.42 10.38 -17.38
C PRO A 260 -17.91 9.46 -16.26
N SER A 261 -17.90 9.95 -15.01
CA SER A 261 -17.51 9.19 -13.82
C SER A 261 -18.45 8.01 -13.55
N GLN A 262 -19.76 8.22 -13.69
CA GLN A 262 -20.79 7.21 -13.50
C GLN A 262 -20.76 6.16 -14.61
N LEU A 263 -20.46 6.59 -15.84
CA LEU A 263 -20.26 5.69 -16.98
C LEU A 263 -19.02 4.82 -16.79
N ALA A 264 -17.90 5.41 -16.35
CA ALA A 264 -16.67 4.69 -16.07
C ALA A 264 -16.82 3.66 -14.93
N GLU A 265 -17.53 4.02 -13.85
CA GLU A 265 -17.80 3.10 -12.75
C GLU A 265 -18.60 1.87 -13.20
N LYS A 266 -19.52 2.06 -14.15
CA LYS A 266 -20.34 0.98 -14.72
C LYS A 266 -19.71 0.30 -15.95
N MET A 267 -18.50 0.70 -16.34
CA MET A 267 -17.82 0.24 -17.57
C MET A 267 -18.68 0.42 -18.83
N LEU A 268 -19.32 1.59 -18.96
CA LEU A 268 -20.21 1.99 -20.06
C LEU A 268 -19.67 3.17 -20.88
N THR A 269 -18.35 3.38 -20.86
CA THR A 269 -17.71 4.42 -21.69
C THR A 269 -17.57 3.96 -23.14
N GLU A 270 -17.29 4.90 -24.05
CA GLU A 270 -16.97 4.57 -25.45
C GLU A 270 -15.73 3.66 -25.54
N GLU A 271 -14.74 3.88 -24.68
CA GLU A 271 -13.58 2.99 -24.59
C GLU A 271 -13.97 1.56 -24.17
N ASP A 272 -14.90 1.43 -23.21
CA ASP A 272 -15.37 0.12 -22.76
C ASP A 272 -16.14 -0.61 -23.87
N ASN A 273 -16.90 0.13 -24.69
CA ASN A 273 -17.56 -0.41 -25.88
C ASN A 273 -16.53 -0.92 -26.88
N VAL A 274 -15.44 -0.19 -27.14
CA VAL A 274 -14.35 -0.65 -28.03
C VAL A 274 -13.75 -1.96 -27.51
N ILE A 275 -13.48 -2.06 -26.20
CA ILE A 275 -12.96 -3.30 -25.59
C ILE A 275 -13.93 -4.47 -25.79
N CYS A 276 -15.23 -4.20 -25.60
CA CYS A 276 -16.28 -5.18 -25.76
C CYS A 276 -16.37 -5.72 -27.20
N PHE A 277 -16.34 -4.84 -28.21
CA PHE A 277 -16.53 -5.21 -29.62
C PHE A 277 -15.27 -5.68 -30.34
N THR A 278 -14.07 -5.34 -29.85
CA THR A 278 -12.81 -5.83 -30.44
C THR A 278 -12.68 -7.33 -30.20
N ASP A 279 -12.46 -8.12 -31.27
CA ASP A 279 -12.27 -9.59 -31.20
C ASP A 279 -10.87 -9.96 -30.72
N GLU A 280 -10.54 -9.56 -29.50
CA GLU A 280 -9.33 -9.93 -28.77
C GLU A 280 -9.73 -10.22 -27.31
N PRO A 281 -9.04 -11.12 -26.60
CA PRO A 281 -9.32 -11.39 -25.19
C PRO A 281 -9.26 -10.13 -24.32
N GLU A 282 -10.28 -9.87 -23.50
CA GLU A 282 -10.41 -8.61 -22.74
C GLU A 282 -9.21 -8.36 -21.81
N ARG A 283 -8.74 -9.39 -21.09
CA ARG A 283 -7.57 -9.28 -20.21
C ARG A 283 -6.30 -8.90 -20.97
N CYS A 284 -6.10 -9.44 -22.18
CA CYS A 284 -4.97 -9.08 -23.03
C CYS A 284 -5.08 -7.63 -23.53
N GLN A 285 -6.28 -7.19 -23.93
CA GLN A 285 -6.52 -5.80 -24.36
C GLN A 285 -6.19 -4.80 -23.25
N VAL A 286 -6.68 -5.05 -22.02
CA VAL A 286 -6.43 -4.17 -20.87
C VAL A 286 -4.95 -4.14 -20.50
N ALA A 287 -4.30 -5.31 -20.41
CA ALA A 287 -2.90 -5.40 -20.01
C ALA A 287 -1.93 -4.80 -21.05
N ARG A 288 -2.24 -4.94 -22.35
CA ARG A 288 -1.40 -4.44 -23.45
C ARG A 288 -1.76 -3.03 -23.90
N LYS A 289 -2.80 -2.38 -23.34
CA LYS A 289 -3.27 -1.03 -23.74
C LYS A 289 -2.12 -0.03 -23.87
N GLN A 290 -1.23 0.02 -22.87
CA GLN A 290 -0.10 0.96 -22.81
C GLN A 290 0.97 0.71 -23.89
N TYR A 291 1.00 -0.48 -24.49
CA TYR A 291 2.05 -0.91 -25.43
C TYR A 291 1.48 -1.36 -26.78
N LYS A 292 0.23 -0.98 -27.10
CA LYS A 292 -0.45 -1.38 -28.33
C LYS A 292 0.29 -0.88 -29.59
N HIS A 293 0.97 0.26 -29.51
CA HIS A 293 1.80 0.82 -30.57
C HIS A 293 3.16 0.12 -30.74
N VAL A 294 3.54 -0.77 -29.81
CA VAL A 294 4.84 -1.46 -29.83
C VAL A 294 4.73 -2.75 -30.64
N ILE A 295 5.26 -2.71 -31.86
CA ILE A 295 5.34 -3.86 -32.76
C ILE A 295 6.77 -4.41 -32.74
N LEU A 296 6.92 -5.66 -32.31
CA LEU A 296 8.22 -6.33 -32.25
C LEU A 296 8.62 -6.88 -33.62
N THR A 297 9.90 -6.73 -33.95
CA THR A 297 10.53 -7.42 -35.09
C THR A 297 10.80 -8.89 -34.76
N GLU A 298 11.00 -9.75 -35.77
CA GLU A 298 11.36 -11.16 -35.55
C GLU A 298 12.63 -11.34 -34.71
N GLU A 299 13.58 -10.42 -34.82
CA GLU A 299 14.82 -10.44 -34.03
C GLU A 299 14.53 -10.08 -32.56
N GLN A 300 13.71 -9.07 -32.33
CA GLN A 300 13.28 -8.67 -30.98
C GLN A 300 12.41 -9.74 -30.31
N PHE A 301 11.60 -10.48 -31.07
CA PHE A 301 10.84 -11.61 -30.53
C PHE A 301 11.77 -12.76 -30.08
N LYS A 302 12.88 -13.01 -30.80
CA LYS A 302 13.91 -13.95 -30.35
C LYS A 302 14.66 -13.44 -29.13
N GLU A 303 14.97 -12.14 -29.09
CA GLU A 303 15.56 -11.46 -27.93
C GLU A 303 14.67 -11.63 -26.69
N GLU A 304 13.36 -11.42 -26.84
CA GLU A 304 12.35 -11.58 -25.79
C GLU A 304 12.37 -13.00 -25.20
N ALA A 305 12.28 -14.03 -26.05
CA ALA A 305 12.29 -15.41 -25.60
C ALA A 305 13.56 -15.76 -24.79
N ILE A 306 14.73 -15.27 -25.24
CA ILE A 306 16.00 -15.45 -24.52
C ILE A 306 15.99 -14.68 -23.20
N TRP A 307 15.52 -13.43 -23.22
CA TRP A 307 15.47 -12.55 -22.05
C TRP A 307 14.60 -13.13 -20.95
N ILE A 308 13.38 -13.57 -21.28
CA ILE A 308 12.45 -14.22 -20.35
C ILE A 308 13.04 -15.52 -19.81
N SER A 309 13.62 -16.34 -20.68
CA SER A 309 14.24 -17.61 -20.27
C SER A 309 15.35 -17.38 -19.22
N ASN A 310 16.20 -16.39 -19.42
CA ASN A 310 17.27 -16.05 -18.49
C ASN A 310 16.72 -15.58 -17.14
N LEU A 311 15.67 -14.73 -17.12
CA LEU A 311 15.04 -14.26 -15.89
C LEU A 311 14.42 -15.41 -15.09
N MET A 312 13.71 -16.32 -15.76
CA MET A 312 13.09 -17.46 -15.11
C MET A 312 14.12 -18.46 -14.57
N LEU A 313 15.22 -18.71 -15.29
CA LEU A 313 16.31 -19.59 -14.84
C LEU A 313 17.09 -19.06 -13.63
N LEU A 314 16.96 -17.77 -13.27
CA LEU A 314 17.51 -17.24 -12.01
C LEU A 314 16.72 -17.74 -10.79
N LYS A 315 15.42 -18.02 -10.97
CA LYS A 315 14.52 -18.47 -9.90
C LYS A 315 14.31 -19.98 -9.94
N LYS A 316 14.29 -20.58 -11.13
CA LYS A 316 14.00 -22.00 -11.35
C LYS A 316 15.28 -22.84 -11.44
N ARG A 317 15.36 -23.92 -10.67
CA ARG A 317 16.44 -24.92 -10.78
C ARG A 317 16.07 -25.90 -11.89
N LEU A 318 16.86 -25.92 -12.97
CA LEU A 318 16.66 -26.79 -14.11
C LEU A 318 17.99 -27.40 -14.55
N ASP A 319 17.96 -28.69 -14.90
CA ASP A 319 19.14 -29.40 -15.41
C ASP A 319 19.68 -28.74 -16.69
N PRO A 320 21.01 -28.69 -16.86
CA PRO A 320 21.62 -28.04 -18.03
C PRO A 320 21.11 -28.57 -19.37
N ASP A 321 20.83 -29.87 -19.47
CA ASP A 321 20.36 -30.54 -20.70
C ASP A 321 18.94 -30.11 -21.10
N LEU A 322 18.14 -29.62 -20.15
CA LEU A 322 16.76 -29.19 -20.37
C LEU A 322 16.63 -27.69 -20.66
N ARG A 323 17.71 -26.92 -20.55
CA ARG A 323 17.67 -25.46 -20.78
C ARG A 323 17.29 -25.09 -22.21
N GLU A 324 17.80 -25.81 -23.20
CA GLU A 324 17.44 -25.58 -24.60
C GLU A 324 15.98 -25.96 -24.89
N PRO A 325 15.48 -27.15 -24.47
CA PRO A 325 14.04 -27.46 -24.50
C PRO A 325 13.18 -26.39 -23.81
N PHE A 326 13.56 -25.95 -22.61
CA PHE A 326 12.86 -24.92 -21.84
C PHE A 326 12.73 -23.59 -22.60
N GLN A 327 13.84 -23.11 -23.17
CA GLN A 327 13.84 -21.89 -23.98
C GLN A 327 12.93 -22.03 -25.22
N ARG A 328 12.93 -23.19 -25.88
CA ARG A 328 12.02 -23.45 -27.02
C ARG A 328 10.56 -23.47 -26.59
N SER A 329 10.26 -24.04 -25.42
CA SER A 329 8.91 -24.02 -24.85
C SER A 329 8.45 -22.59 -24.55
N ILE A 330 9.29 -21.74 -23.95
CA ILE A 330 8.97 -20.32 -23.72
C ILE A 330 8.69 -19.60 -25.05
N ALA A 331 9.54 -19.80 -26.06
CA ALA A 331 9.34 -19.17 -27.38
C ALA A 331 8.00 -19.58 -28.01
N LYS A 332 7.60 -20.85 -27.88
CA LYS A 332 6.30 -21.33 -28.36
C LYS A 332 5.12 -20.77 -27.57
N VAL A 333 5.25 -20.64 -26.25
CA VAL A 333 4.23 -19.99 -25.42
C VAL A 333 4.05 -18.52 -25.82
N LEU A 334 5.14 -17.79 -26.07
CA LEU A 334 5.07 -16.41 -26.56
C LEU A 334 4.39 -16.31 -27.94
N GLU A 335 4.69 -17.26 -28.83
CA GLU A 335 4.04 -17.33 -30.15
C GLU A 335 2.52 -17.46 -30.00
N PHE A 336 2.06 -18.36 -29.11
CA PHE A 336 0.65 -18.53 -28.79
C PHE A 336 0.01 -17.27 -28.19
N MET A 337 0.70 -16.59 -27.25
CA MET A 337 0.16 -15.41 -26.59
C MET A 337 0.13 -14.15 -27.47
N ILE A 338 1.03 -14.04 -28.45
CA ILE A 338 1.24 -12.79 -29.22
C ILE A 338 0.70 -12.93 -30.64
N THR A 339 0.86 -14.09 -31.27
CA THR A 339 0.45 -14.31 -32.66
C THR A 339 -0.97 -14.86 -32.74
N ASP A 340 -1.28 -15.83 -31.87
CA ASP A 340 -2.58 -16.51 -31.88
C ASP A 340 -3.61 -15.89 -30.90
N ASP A 341 -3.17 -14.91 -30.09
CA ASP A 341 -3.97 -14.27 -29.02
C ASP A 341 -4.61 -15.28 -28.05
N TRP A 342 -3.86 -16.32 -27.68
CA TRP A 342 -4.29 -17.28 -26.67
C TRP A 342 -3.89 -16.86 -25.27
N GLU A 343 -4.84 -16.97 -24.34
CA GLU A 343 -4.61 -16.70 -22.93
C GLU A 343 -3.99 -17.90 -22.20
N VAL A 344 -3.45 -17.62 -21.01
CA VAL A 344 -2.76 -18.59 -20.14
C VAL A 344 -3.59 -19.86 -19.89
N PRO A 345 -4.88 -19.81 -19.50
CA PRO A 345 -5.66 -21.02 -19.24
C PRO A 345 -5.87 -21.87 -20.49
N PHE A 346 -6.08 -21.24 -21.66
CA PHE A 346 -6.21 -21.95 -22.93
C PHE A 346 -4.92 -22.69 -23.29
N ILE A 347 -3.77 -22.01 -23.21
CA ILE A 347 -2.46 -22.60 -23.49
C ILE A 347 -2.20 -23.77 -22.53
N PHE A 348 -2.49 -23.58 -21.24
CA PHE A 348 -2.30 -24.62 -20.24
C PHE A 348 -3.21 -25.83 -20.46
N GLN A 349 -4.45 -25.65 -20.93
CA GLN A 349 -5.38 -26.76 -21.12
C GLN A 349 -5.15 -27.48 -22.45
N HIS A 350 -5.01 -26.74 -23.56
CA HIS A 350 -5.08 -27.28 -24.93
C HIS A 350 -3.74 -27.30 -25.67
N ARG A 351 -2.69 -26.72 -25.09
CA ARG A 351 -1.31 -26.74 -25.64
C ARG A 351 -0.29 -27.36 -24.67
N LYS A 352 -0.76 -28.25 -23.76
CA LYS A 352 0.05 -28.99 -22.76
C LYS A 352 1.29 -29.66 -23.35
N ASP A 353 1.19 -30.18 -24.56
CA ASP A 353 2.28 -30.87 -25.25
C ASP A 353 3.51 -29.98 -25.51
N TYR A 354 3.36 -28.65 -25.53
CA TYR A 354 4.48 -27.71 -25.68
C TYR A 354 5.12 -27.35 -24.33
N LEU A 355 4.49 -27.71 -23.22
CA LEU A 355 4.95 -27.46 -21.85
C LEU A 355 5.74 -28.65 -21.27
N ILE A 356 5.74 -29.78 -21.97
CA ILE A 356 6.35 -31.04 -21.53
C ILE A 356 7.44 -31.43 -22.53
N HIS A 357 8.63 -31.76 -22.02
CA HIS A 357 9.68 -32.35 -22.83
C HIS A 357 9.69 -33.87 -22.66
N ALA A 358 9.38 -34.60 -23.73
CA ALA A 358 9.46 -36.05 -23.77
C ALA A 358 10.66 -36.52 -24.61
N ALA A 359 11.53 -37.33 -24.03
CA ALA A 359 12.70 -37.92 -24.69
C ALA A 359 12.68 -39.45 -24.58
N LYS A 360 12.93 -40.14 -25.71
CA LYS A 360 13.09 -41.60 -25.74
C LYS A 360 14.49 -41.98 -25.30
N VAL A 361 14.62 -42.53 -24.09
CA VAL A 361 15.88 -42.99 -23.52
C VAL A 361 16.04 -44.48 -23.80
N PRO A 362 17.11 -44.93 -24.46
CA PRO A 362 17.33 -46.36 -24.69
C PRO A 362 17.49 -47.09 -23.36
N VAL A 363 16.74 -48.17 -23.18
CA VAL A 363 16.88 -49.04 -22.01
C VAL A 363 18.00 -50.03 -22.30
N SER A 364 18.89 -50.22 -21.33
CA SER A 364 19.89 -51.30 -21.44
C SER A 364 19.13 -52.62 -21.53
N PRO A 365 19.39 -53.49 -22.53
CA PRO A 365 18.68 -54.75 -22.68
C PRO A 365 18.82 -55.58 -21.41
N ASP A 366 17.70 -55.77 -20.71
CA ASP A 366 17.67 -56.62 -19.53
C ASP A 366 17.77 -58.08 -19.98
N ARG A 367 18.79 -58.78 -19.50
CA ARG A 367 18.97 -60.21 -19.81
C ARG A 367 17.81 -61.06 -19.31
N SER A 368 17.05 -60.57 -18.33
CA SER A 368 15.88 -61.27 -17.79
C SER A 368 14.65 -61.15 -18.69
N ASN A 369 14.56 -60.10 -19.52
CA ASN A 369 13.44 -59.82 -20.40
C ASN A 369 13.91 -59.34 -21.78
N PRO A 370 14.35 -60.26 -22.68
CA PRO A 370 14.80 -59.89 -24.02
C PRO A 370 13.71 -59.27 -24.89
N ASP A 371 12.43 -59.48 -24.57
CA ASP A 371 11.28 -58.89 -25.24
C ASP A 371 10.82 -57.57 -24.58
N GLY A 372 11.63 -56.99 -23.68
CA GLY A 372 11.36 -55.69 -23.06
C GLY A 372 11.44 -54.53 -24.07
N PRO A 373 10.79 -53.40 -23.78
CA PRO A 373 10.83 -52.22 -24.65
C PRO A 373 12.26 -51.69 -24.83
N GLU A 374 12.66 -51.43 -26.07
CA GLU A 374 14.00 -50.90 -26.41
C GLU A 374 14.26 -49.50 -25.84
N TYR A 375 13.20 -48.74 -25.59
CA TYR A 375 13.24 -47.37 -25.11
C TYR A 375 12.20 -47.14 -24.01
N VAL A 376 12.52 -46.24 -23.08
CA VAL A 376 11.57 -45.67 -22.11
C VAL A 376 11.45 -44.19 -22.41
N VAL A 377 10.21 -43.71 -22.50
CA VAL A 377 9.93 -42.28 -22.64
C VAL A 377 10.07 -41.64 -21.27
N LYS A 378 11.03 -40.73 -21.13
CA LYS A 378 11.09 -39.82 -19.97
C LYS A 378 10.43 -38.51 -20.35
N ALA A 379 9.38 -38.15 -19.63
CA ALA A 379 8.66 -36.90 -19.83
C ALA A 379 8.86 -36.00 -18.61
N GLU A 380 9.31 -34.76 -18.83
CA GLU A 380 9.50 -33.76 -17.79
C GLU A 380 8.68 -32.51 -18.07
N LYS A 381 7.97 -32.03 -17.04
CA LYS A 381 7.18 -30.80 -17.11
C LYS A 381 8.12 -29.60 -17.04
N LEU A 382 8.26 -28.87 -18.14
CA LEU A 382 9.13 -27.70 -18.24
C LEU A 382 8.48 -26.44 -17.67
N LEU A 383 7.18 -26.27 -17.91
CA LEU A 383 6.40 -25.10 -17.51
C LEU A 383 5.12 -25.56 -16.78
N ASN A 384 4.77 -24.86 -15.70
CA ASN A 384 3.51 -25.01 -14.99
C ASN A 384 2.59 -23.80 -15.24
N MET A 385 1.41 -23.76 -14.61
CA MET A 385 0.46 -22.65 -14.80
C MET A 385 1.03 -21.30 -14.34
N THR A 386 1.73 -21.25 -13.20
CA THR A 386 2.30 -20.00 -12.68
C THR A 386 3.44 -19.48 -13.54
N ASP A 387 4.22 -20.38 -14.14
CA ASP A 387 5.27 -20.05 -15.11
C ASP A 387 4.68 -19.35 -16.35
N LEU A 388 3.49 -19.73 -16.81
CA LEU A 388 2.82 -19.08 -17.94
C LEU A 388 2.38 -17.65 -17.61
N TRP A 389 1.84 -17.42 -16.41
CA TRP A 389 1.55 -16.06 -15.94
C TRP A 389 2.82 -15.22 -15.81
N ASP A 390 3.92 -15.81 -15.33
CA ASP A 390 5.21 -15.13 -15.27
C ASP A 390 5.72 -14.75 -16.68
N ILE A 391 5.59 -15.64 -17.68
CA ILE A 391 5.91 -15.33 -19.08
C ILE A 391 5.08 -14.15 -19.57
N PHE A 392 3.77 -14.14 -19.30
CA PHE A 392 2.89 -13.03 -19.68
C PHE A 392 3.29 -11.71 -19.01
N GLU A 393 3.63 -11.72 -17.72
CA GLU A 393 4.12 -10.51 -17.05
C GLU A 393 5.48 -10.04 -17.58
N TYR A 394 6.36 -10.97 -17.96
CA TYR A 394 7.63 -10.64 -18.56
C TYR A 394 7.49 -10.12 -20.00
N ASP A 395 6.52 -10.59 -20.81
CA ASP A 395 6.15 -9.98 -22.11
C ASP A 395 5.81 -8.49 -21.94
N LEU A 396 4.95 -8.16 -20.98
CA LEU A 396 4.59 -6.76 -20.69
C LEU A 396 5.80 -5.92 -20.26
N LYS A 397 6.69 -6.48 -19.42
CA LYS A 397 7.94 -5.80 -19.01
C LYS A 397 8.90 -5.62 -20.18
N PHE A 398 9.01 -6.61 -21.07
CA PHE A 398 9.86 -6.54 -22.25
C PHE A 398 9.35 -5.50 -23.24
N ARG A 399 8.03 -5.41 -23.47
CA ARG A 399 7.41 -4.36 -24.29
C ARG A 399 7.69 -2.97 -23.75
N SER A 400 7.57 -2.77 -22.43
CA SER A 400 7.95 -1.52 -21.77
C SER A 400 9.42 -1.16 -22.02
N LEU A 401 10.30 -2.16 -21.94
CA LEU A 401 11.73 -2.01 -22.21
C LEU A 401 11.98 -1.61 -23.68
N ILE A 402 11.34 -2.28 -24.63
CA ILE A 402 11.48 -2.00 -26.06
C ILE A 402 10.90 -0.63 -26.42
N ASP A 403 9.76 -0.24 -25.87
CA ASP A 403 9.15 1.07 -26.11
C ASP A 403 10.09 2.21 -25.69
N LYS A 404 10.67 2.08 -24.49
CA LYS A 404 11.67 3.03 -24.00
C LYS A 404 12.93 3.02 -24.87
N ARG A 405 13.45 1.84 -25.23
CA ARG A 405 14.63 1.70 -26.11
C ARG A 405 14.39 2.39 -27.46
N ASN A 406 13.23 2.17 -28.08
CA ASN A 406 12.84 2.78 -29.33
C ASN A 406 12.71 4.31 -29.22
N THR A 407 12.15 4.80 -28.12
CA THR A 407 12.03 6.24 -27.84
C THR A 407 13.41 6.90 -27.69
N LEU A 408 14.35 6.22 -27.02
CA LEU A 408 15.73 6.68 -26.91
C LEU A 408 16.46 6.65 -28.26
N GLN A 409 16.26 5.61 -29.06
CA GLN A 409 16.81 5.53 -30.41
C GLN A 409 16.31 6.69 -31.28
N LYS A 410 14.98 6.94 -31.31
CA LYS A 410 14.39 8.08 -32.04
C LYS A 410 14.98 9.43 -31.59
N THR A 411 15.17 9.59 -30.28
CA THR A 411 15.79 10.81 -29.72
C THR A 411 17.23 10.98 -30.21
N TYR A 412 17.99 9.90 -30.25
CA TYR A 412 19.36 9.90 -30.76
C TYR A 412 19.41 10.12 -32.28
N ASP A 413 18.53 9.51 -33.07
CA ASP A 413 18.44 9.73 -34.52
C ASP A 413 18.14 11.19 -34.86
N ASN A 414 17.32 11.87 -34.05
CA ASN A 414 17.09 13.31 -34.16
C ASN A 414 18.35 14.13 -33.86
N LEU A 415 19.15 13.73 -32.85
CA LEU A 415 20.45 14.34 -32.56
C LEU A 415 21.46 14.13 -33.71
N GLN A 416 21.47 12.96 -34.32
CA GLN A 416 22.31 12.68 -35.49
C GLN A 416 21.87 13.54 -36.69
N THR A 417 20.56 13.65 -36.94
CA THR A 417 20.02 14.32 -38.13
C THR A 417 20.08 15.85 -38.03
N ILE A 418 19.67 16.42 -36.90
CA ILE A 418 19.54 17.88 -36.72
C ILE A 418 20.86 18.50 -36.26
N CYS A 419 21.59 17.81 -35.37
CA CYS A 419 22.79 18.34 -34.73
C CYS A 419 24.09 17.67 -35.18
N ASN A 420 24.03 16.65 -36.05
CA ASN A 420 25.19 15.89 -36.54
C ASN A 420 26.08 15.35 -35.39
N VAL A 421 25.43 14.85 -34.34
CA VAL A 421 26.06 14.20 -33.18
C VAL A 421 26.33 12.73 -33.50
N HIS A 422 27.45 12.18 -33.02
CA HIS A 422 27.76 10.75 -33.10
C HIS A 422 28.43 10.33 -31.78
N ASP A 423 27.90 9.29 -31.14
CA ASP A 423 28.25 8.86 -29.79
C ASP A 423 28.39 7.33 -29.71
N ASP A 424 29.64 6.86 -29.80
CA ASP A 424 29.98 5.43 -29.76
C ASP A 424 29.56 4.75 -28.43
N ILE A 425 29.48 5.50 -27.32
CA ILE A 425 29.10 4.96 -26.01
C ILE A 425 27.60 4.70 -26.01
N PHE A 426 26.80 5.66 -26.46
CA PHE A 426 25.35 5.46 -26.58
C PHE A 426 25.03 4.29 -27.53
N GLU A 427 25.64 4.28 -28.72
CA GLU A 427 25.40 3.23 -29.74
C GLU A 427 25.79 1.84 -29.24
N SER A 428 26.83 1.73 -28.42
CA SER A 428 27.25 0.43 -27.84
C SER A 428 26.44 0.02 -26.62
N MET A 429 26.00 0.96 -25.77
CA MET A 429 25.31 0.66 -24.52
C MET A 429 23.81 0.43 -24.68
N LEU A 430 23.15 1.11 -25.63
CA LEU A 430 21.70 0.99 -25.82
C LEU A 430 21.25 -0.46 -26.11
N PRO A 431 21.92 -1.26 -26.97
CA PRO A 431 21.56 -2.66 -27.19
C PRO A 431 21.92 -3.59 -26.02
N GLN A 432 22.89 -3.21 -25.18
CA GLN A 432 23.34 -4.01 -24.04
C GLN A 432 22.47 -3.81 -22.79
N ALA A 433 21.64 -2.77 -22.76
CA ALA A 433 20.74 -2.48 -21.66
C ALA A 433 19.56 -3.46 -21.65
N VAL A 434 19.55 -4.35 -20.66
CA VAL A 434 18.55 -5.42 -20.50
C VAL A 434 17.59 -5.17 -19.33
N THR A 435 17.75 -4.07 -18.60
CA THR A 435 16.84 -3.63 -17.55
C THR A 435 16.35 -2.21 -17.77
N MET A 436 15.20 -1.87 -17.17
CA MET A 436 14.65 -0.51 -17.19
C MET A 436 15.61 0.52 -16.58
N GLU A 437 16.39 0.12 -15.58
CA GLU A 437 17.40 0.95 -14.94
C GLU A 437 18.60 1.23 -15.84
N GLU A 438 19.08 0.21 -16.58
CA GLU A 438 20.19 0.40 -17.53
C GLU A 438 19.76 1.32 -18.68
N LEU A 439 18.52 1.21 -19.16
CA LEU A 439 17.97 2.16 -20.13
C LEU A 439 17.82 3.57 -19.54
N GLN A 440 17.44 3.68 -18.27
CA GLN A 440 17.40 4.98 -17.58
C GLN A 440 18.81 5.59 -17.45
N ASP A 441 19.82 4.79 -17.15
CA ASP A 441 21.22 5.23 -17.10
C ASP A 441 21.70 5.74 -18.47
N VAL A 442 21.36 5.03 -19.56
CA VAL A 442 21.68 5.45 -20.94
C VAL A 442 20.93 6.74 -21.31
N GLN A 443 19.67 6.88 -20.91
CA GLN A 443 18.90 8.11 -21.10
C GLN A 443 19.56 9.28 -20.36
N GLU A 444 19.86 9.14 -19.08
CA GLU A 444 20.50 10.21 -18.29
C GLU A 444 21.86 10.59 -18.84
N TYR A 445 22.64 9.62 -19.32
CA TYR A 445 23.90 9.87 -20.03
C TYR A 445 23.70 10.73 -21.28
N LEU A 446 22.75 10.35 -22.16
CA LEU A 446 22.47 11.08 -23.39
C LEU A 446 22.06 12.53 -23.10
N TYR A 447 21.17 12.72 -22.11
CA TYR A 447 20.68 14.03 -21.69
C TYR A 447 21.77 14.87 -21.00
N PHE A 448 22.68 14.23 -20.28
CA PHE A 448 23.84 14.88 -19.67
C PHE A 448 24.86 15.33 -20.72
N GLN A 449 25.08 14.56 -21.78
CA GLN A 449 26.06 14.88 -22.82
C GLN A 449 25.59 15.92 -23.82
N TYR A 450 24.31 15.87 -24.22
CA TYR A 450 23.76 16.74 -25.27
C TYR A 450 22.60 17.64 -24.82
N PRO A 451 22.67 18.31 -23.65
CA PRO A 451 21.53 19.06 -23.11
C PRO A 451 21.14 20.26 -23.97
N ALA A 452 22.10 20.93 -24.63
CA ALA A 452 21.84 22.07 -25.50
C ALA A 452 21.17 21.63 -26.82
N GLN A 453 21.68 20.56 -27.42
CA GLN A 453 21.15 20.00 -28.66
C GLN A 453 19.74 19.45 -28.48
N LEU A 454 19.47 18.76 -27.36
CA LEU A 454 18.11 18.28 -27.03
C LEU A 454 17.13 19.44 -26.80
N LYS A 455 17.57 20.55 -26.19
CA LYS A 455 16.77 21.79 -26.10
C LYS A 455 16.48 22.40 -27.48
N ASP A 456 17.46 22.40 -28.38
CA ASP A 456 17.26 22.89 -29.73
C ASP A 456 16.29 21.99 -30.52
N ILE A 457 16.37 20.67 -30.38
CA ILE A 457 15.43 19.72 -31.01
C ILE A 457 14.01 19.91 -30.50
N THR A 458 13.83 20.06 -29.18
CA THR A 458 12.49 20.30 -28.60
C THR A 458 11.88 21.63 -29.07
N ILE A 459 12.69 22.68 -29.26
CA ILE A 459 12.22 23.94 -29.85
C ILE A 459 11.86 23.77 -31.33
N VAL A 460 12.67 23.04 -32.11
CA VAL A 460 12.41 22.78 -33.53
C VAL A 460 11.12 21.97 -33.70
N ASN A 461 10.95 20.89 -32.94
CA ASN A 461 9.76 20.03 -33.00
C ASN A 461 8.51 20.78 -32.51
N GLY A 462 8.59 21.51 -31.40
CA GLY A 462 7.45 22.28 -30.86
C GLY A 462 7.06 23.53 -31.68
N SER A 463 7.87 23.94 -32.66
CA SER A 463 7.57 25.09 -33.52
C SER A 463 6.64 24.79 -34.71
N GLY A 464 6.17 23.54 -34.84
CA GLY A 464 5.32 23.09 -35.94
C GLY A 464 3.85 23.53 -35.89
N GLU A 465 3.25 23.75 -34.72
CA GLU A 465 1.77 23.77 -34.63
C GLU A 465 1.12 25.12 -34.39
N ASN A 466 1.82 26.11 -33.84
CA ASN A 466 1.24 27.44 -33.63
C ASN A 466 2.23 28.53 -34.04
N GLY A 467 2.04 29.09 -35.24
CA GLY A 467 2.85 30.16 -35.86
C GLY A 467 2.91 31.49 -35.10
N THR A 468 2.53 31.54 -33.83
CA THR A 468 2.56 32.72 -32.97
C THR A 468 3.04 32.37 -31.57
N SER A 469 4.27 31.87 -31.43
CA SER A 469 4.99 32.02 -30.16
C SER A 469 6.49 32.16 -30.39
N LYS A 470 6.90 33.42 -30.60
CA LYS A 470 8.19 33.90 -30.08
C LYS A 470 8.12 33.86 -28.55
N GLN A 471 8.04 32.66 -27.96
CA GLN A 471 8.40 32.52 -26.56
C GLN A 471 9.88 32.86 -26.49
N ARG A 472 10.11 34.09 -26.03
CA ARG A 472 11.42 34.65 -25.70
C ARG A 472 12.17 33.58 -24.93
N ARG A 473 13.43 33.34 -25.28
CA ARG A 473 14.41 32.61 -24.46
C ARG A 473 14.26 33.11 -23.02
N LYS A 474 13.46 32.46 -22.17
CA LYS A 474 13.69 32.55 -20.73
C LYS A 474 15.08 31.96 -20.61
N ALA A 475 16.03 32.77 -20.15
CA ALA A 475 17.38 32.33 -19.90
C ALA A 475 17.31 31.30 -18.76
N THR A 476 16.93 30.07 -19.07
CA THR A 476 17.17 28.93 -18.20
C THR A 476 18.68 28.87 -18.06
N THR A 477 19.12 29.21 -16.85
CA THR A 477 20.50 29.24 -16.40
C THR A 477 21.21 27.98 -16.90
N ARG A 478 22.25 28.17 -17.73
CA ARG A 478 23.10 27.06 -18.18
C ARG A 478 23.58 26.30 -16.94
N SER A 479 23.45 24.97 -16.96
CA SER A 479 23.88 24.15 -15.84
C SER A 479 25.36 24.39 -15.55
N PHE A 480 25.81 24.15 -14.32
CA PHE A 480 27.23 24.29 -13.97
C PHE A 480 28.13 23.49 -14.94
N SER A 481 27.73 22.26 -15.29
CA SER A 481 28.41 21.40 -16.24
C SER A 481 28.43 21.97 -17.67
N GLU A 482 27.32 22.56 -18.15
CA GLU A 482 27.30 23.28 -19.44
C GLU A 482 28.25 24.48 -19.44
N ARG A 483 28.36 25.21 -18.33
CA ARG A 483 29.30 26.34 -18.21
C ARG A 483 30.75 25.87 -18.28
N VAL A 484 31.09 24.76 -17.61
CA VAL A 484 32.44 24.18 -17.67
C VAL A 484 32.76 23.65 -19.07
N ARG A 485 31.86 22.92 -19.72
CA ARG A 485 32.08 22.40 -21.09
C ARG A 485 32.31 23.50 -22.13
N ASN A 486 31.66 24.65 -21.96
CA ASN A 486 31.81 25.80 -22.85
C ASN A 486 32.99 26.73 -22.47
N SER A 487 33.74 26.42 -21.41
CA SER A 487 34.88 27.19 -20.93
C SER A 487 36.20 26.49 -21.26
N ARG A 488 37.31 27.22 -21.17
CA ARG A 488 38.67 26.65 -21.28
C ARG A 488 39.00 25.70 -20.13
N ALA A 489 38.25 25.76 -19.02
CA ALA A 489 38.41 24.82 -17.91
C ALA A 489 38.07 23.37 -18.30
N TYR A 490 37.35 23.11 -19.39
CA TYR A 490 37.16 21.74 -19.89
C TYR A 490 38.46 21.09 -20.39
N GLU A 491 39.45 21.89 -20.81
CA GLU A 491 40.78 21.35 -21.15
C GLU A 491 41.49 20.76 -19.92
N LEU A 492 41.18 21.23 -18.70
CA LEU A 492 41.66 20.62 -17.46
C LEU A 492 41.04 19.24 -17.21
N VAL A 493 39.77 19.04 -17.57
CA VAL A 493 39.12 17.73 -17.48
C VAL A 493 39.86 16.71 -18.35
N ARG A 494 40.26 17.12 -19.56
CA ARG A 494 41.06 16.27 -20.47
C ARG A 494 42.47 16.04 -19.93
N ALA A 495 43.05 17.00 -19.23
CA ALA A 495 44.39 16.88 -18.63
C ALA A 495 44.48 15.83 -17.52
N PHE A 496 43.36 15.31 -16.99
CA PHE A 496 43.42 14.14 -16.10
C PHE A 496 44.00 12.88 -16.76
N GLY A 497 44.05 12.82 -18.10
CA GLY A 497 44.81 11.81 -18.84
C GLY A 497 44.11 10.47 -19.06
N ILE A 498 42.85 10.36 -18.64
CA ILE A 498 41.98 9.21 -18.87
C ILE A 498 40.53 9.69 -18.94
N THR A 499 39.72 9.11 -19.82
CA THR A 499 38.30 9.46 -19.93
C THR A 499 37.48 8.71 -18.87
N ALA A 500 36.30 9.23 -18.52
CA ALA A 500 35.38 8.55 -17.60
C ALA A 500 34.97 7.17 -18.11
N ASP A 501 34.82 7.03 -19.43
CA ASP A 501 34.52 5.74 -20.08
C ASP A 501 35.71 4.76 -19.99
N ALA A 502 36.93 5.20 -20.28
CA ALA A 502 38.13 4.37 -20.16
C ALA A 502 38.34 3.85 -18.73
N PHE A 503 38.09 4.71 -17.73
CA PHE A 503 38.10 4.34 -16.32
C PHE A 503 37.04 3.28 -16.00
N ALA A 504 35.80 3.47 -16.50
CA ALA A 504 34.71 2.51 -16.29
C ALA A 504 34.97 1.16 -16.99
N GLN A 505 35.55 1.16 -18.20
CA GLN A 505 35.98 -0.07 -18.90
C GLN A 505 37.04 -0.84 -18.10
N ASN A 506 38.03 -0.13 -17.55
CA ASN A 506 39.03 -0.73 -16.67
C ASN A 506 38.37 -1.38 -15.44
N ALA A 507 37.36 -0.73 -14.85
CA ALA A 507 36.62 -1.24 -13.69
C ALA A 507 35.73 -2.46 -14.02
N LEU A 508 35.08 -2.47 -15.19
CA LEU A 508 34.35 -3.64 -15.70
C LEU A 508 35.28 -4.77 -16.17
N LYS A 509 36.59 -4.50 -16.29
CA LYS A 509 37.59 -5.41 -16.89
C LYS A 509 37.24 -5.76 -18.34
N GLU A 510 36.68 -4.80 -19.07
CA GLU A 510 36.32 -4.93 -20.48
C GLU A 510 37.43 -4.39 -21.37
N GLY A 511 37.81 -5.18 -22.39
CA GLY A 511 38.81 -4.78 -23.37
C GLY A 511 40.24 -4.71 -22.84
N LYS A 512 41.09 -3.94 -23.53
CA LYS A 512 42.48 -3.72 -23.12
C LYS A 512 42.53 -2.62 -22.07
N ARG A 513 43.29 -2.83 -20.99
CA ARG A 513 43.51 -1.80 -19.96
C ARG A 513 44.01 -0.51 -20.62
N GLN A 514 43.29 0.57 -20.39
CA GLN A 514 43.69 1.91 -20.81
C GLN A 514 44.53 2.53 -19.70
N TYR A 515 45.73 2.99 -20.05
CA TYR A 515 46.68 3.58 -19.11
C TYR A 515 46.54 5.10 -19.11
N THR A 516 46.68 5.69 -17.93
CA THR A 516 46.57 7.14 -17.74
C THR A 516 47.83 7.85 -18.21
N GLU A 517 47.66 8.91 -19.00
CA GLU A 517 48.76 9.78 -19.45
C GLU A 517 48.97 10.96 -18.49
N ASP A 518 50.21 11.22 -18.08
CA ASP A 518 50.52 12.34 -17.19
C ASP A 518 50.89 13.60 -18.00
N PRO A 519 50.24 14.75 -17.75
CA PRO A 519 50.65 16.03 -18.34
C PRO A 519 52.07 16.43 -17.95
N ALA A 520 52.72 17.26 -18.78
CA ALA A 520 54.09 17.72 -18.55
C ALA A 520 54.20 18.78 -17.42
N GLU A 521 53.09 19.42 -17.06
CA GLU A 521 53.02 20.47 -16.04
C GLU A 521 52.14 20.03 -14.86
N PRO A 522 52.41 20.50 -13.63
CA PRO A 522 51.60 20.16 -12.47
C PRO A 522 50.20 20.79 -12.58
N PRO A 523 49.19 20.25 -11.87
CA PRO A 523 47.78 20.60 -12.06
C PRO A 523 47.46 22.07 -11.76
N ASP A 524 48.15 22.67 -10.79
CA ASP A 524 48.04 24.09 -10.43
C ASP A 524 48.51 25.01 -11.56
N VAL A 525 49.69 24.74 -12.11
CA VAL A 525 50.25 25.51 -13.24
C VAL A 525 49.40 25.32 -14.51
N THR A 526 48.95 24.09 -14.76
CA THR A 526 48.06 23.78 -15.89
C THR A 526 46.75 24.56 -15.77
N ALA A 527 46.19 24.70 -14.56
CA ALA A 527 44.96 25.43 -14.31
C ALA A 527 45.10 26.94 -14.52
N ASP A 528 46.20 27.54 -14.06
CA ASP A 528 46.48 28.97 -14.29
C ASP A 528 46.66 29.31 -15.78
N ASN A 529 47.13 28.35 -16.59
CA ASN A 529 47.28 28.51 -18.04
C ASN A 529 45.96 28.44 -18.83
N LEU A 530 44.88 27.94 -18.21
CA LEU A 530 43.59 27.63 -18.85
C LEU A 530 42.43 28.53 -18.39
N LEU A 531 42.75 29.73 -17.87
CA LEU A 531 41.75 30.72 -17.45
C LEU A 531 41.03 31.40 -18.63
N ASP A 532 39.80 31.85 -18.35
CA ASP A 532 38.94 32.60 -19.27
C ASP A 532 37.98 33.56 -18.53
N ASP A 533 37.04 34.17 -19.26
CA ASP A 533 36.05 35.12 -18.71
C ASP A 533 35.09 34.47 -17.70
N ILE A 534 34.92 33.14 -17.74
CA ILE A 534 34.04 32.38 -16.84
C ILE A 534 34.80 31.99 -15.57
N PHE A 535 36.06 31.57 -15.70
CA PHE A 535 36.92 31.13 -14.60
C PHE A 535 38.21 31.96 -14.54
N THR A 536 38.24 32.96 -13.64
CA THR A 536 39.34 33.93 -13.51
C THR A 536 40.47 33.52 -12.56
N ASN A 537 40.40 32.34 -11.94
CA ASN A 537 41.37 31.86 -10.93
C ASN A 537 41.62 30.35 -11.12
N GLY A 538 42.89 29.92 -11.16
CA GLY A 538 43.28 28.53 -11.40
C GLY A 538 42.74 27.56 -10.37
N GLY A 539 42.68 27.94 -9.09
CA GLY A 539 42.08 27.11 -8.05
C GLY A 539 40.58 26.85 -8.27
N HIS A 540 39.84 27.87 -8.72
CA HIS A 540 38.43 27.71 -9.06
C HIS A 540 38.23 26.91 -10.35
N ALA A 541 39.07 27.12 -11.36
CA ALA A 541 39.06 26.35 -12.60
C ALA A 541 39.33 24.86 -12.34
N LEU A 542 40.35 24.54 -11.51
CA LEU A 542 40.68 23.17 -11.13
C LEU A 542 39.57 22.50 -10.31
N LYS A 543 38.98 23.21 -9.33
CA LYS A 543 37.82 22.70 -8.58
C LYS A 543 36.63 22.43 -9.49
N ALA A 544 36.36 23.31 -10.46
CA ALA A 544 35.29 23.13 -11.43
C ALA A 544 35.55 21.95 -12.38
N ALA A 545 36.79 21.79 -12.84
CA ALA A 545 37.20 20.66 -13.67
C ALA A 545 37.08 19.33 -12.91
N LYS A 546 37.50 19.27 -11.64
CA LYS A 546 37.31 18.11 -10.78
C LYS A 546 35.85 17.73 -10.62
N ALA A 547 35.00 18.72 -10.31
CA ALA A 547 33.56 18.50 -10.16
C ALA A 547 32.91 18.03 -11.47
N MET A 548 33.34 18.58 -12.61
CA MET A 548 32.89 18.16 -13.94
C MET A 548 33.31 16.73 -14.26
N PHE A 549 34.58 16.37 -14.02
CA PHE A 549 35.05 15.02 -14.29
C PHE A 549 34.39 13.99 -13.38
N ALA A 550 34.16 14.33 -12.11
CA ALA A 550 33.39 13.50 -11.19
C ALA A 550 31.95 13.29 -11.71
N GLU A 551 31.33 14.34 -12.25
CA GLU A 551 30.00 14.24 -12.86
C GLU A 551 29.99 13.34 -14.11
N GLU A 552 31.02 13.42 -14.97
CA GLU A 552 31.15 12.51 -16.12
C GLU A 552 31.27 11.04 -15.69
N ILE A 553 31.96 10.75 -14.58
CA ILE A 553 32.05 9.41 -14.01
C ILE A 553 30.70 8.98 -13.42
N THR A 554 30.01 9.84 -12.66
CA THR A 554 28.69 9.53 -12.08
C THR A 554 27.62 9.29 -13.15
N MET A 555 27.71 9.99 -14.29
CA MET A 555 26.79 9.85 -15.42
C MET A 555 27.18 8.76 -16.41
N SER A 556 28.31 8.07 -16.22
CA SER A 556 28.74 6.97 -17.08
C SER A 556 27.86 5.73 -16.86
N PRO A 557 27.15 5.22 -17.90
CA PRO A 557 26.32 4.01 -17.78
C PRO A 557 27.15 2.79 -17.36
N LYS A 558 28.38 2.66 -17.87
CA LYS A 558 29.31 1.60 -17.48
C LYS A 558 29.69 1.67 -16.02
N MET A 559 29.98 2.87 -15.51
CA MET A 559 30.32 3.04 -14.09
C MET A 559 29.13 2.74 -13.18
N ARG A 560 27.92 3.16 -13.58
CA ARG A 560 26.68 2.81 -12.87
C ARG A 560 26.43 1.31 -12.86
N LYS A 561 26.72 0.61 -13.96
CA LYS A 561 26.66 -0.86 -14.02
C LYS A 561 27.62 -1.53 -13.03
N VAL A 562 28.88 -1.08 -12.96
CA VAL A 562 29.86 -1.54 -11.95
C VAL A 562 29.30 -1.37 -10.54
N MET A 563 28.79 -0.17 -10.24
CA MET A 563 28.26 0.16 -8.93
C MET A 563 27.04 -0.69 -8.57
N ARG A 564 26.07 -0.84 -9.48
CA ARG A 564 24.87 -1.65 -9.27
C ARG A 564 25.21 -3.11 -8.98
N GLN A 565 26.09 -3.73 -9.78
CA GLN A 565 26.54 -5.11 -9.55
C GLN A 565 27.22 -5.27 -8.18
N ALA A 566 28.08 -4.31 -7.82
CA ALA A 566 28.78 -4.33 -6.55
C ALA A 566 27.81 -4.13 -5.35
N PHE A 567 26.76 -3.32 -5.51
CA PHE A 567 25.71 -3.13 -4.51
C PHE A 567 24.86 -4.38 -4.29
N TYR A 568 24.45 -5.10 -5.35
CA TYR A 568 23.71 -6.35 -5.16
C TYR A 568 24.55 -7.45 -4.50
N MET A 569 25.88 -7.40 -4.64
CA MET A 569 26.80 -8.35 -4.02
C MET A 569 27.20 -8.00 -2.57
N ASN A 570 27.32 -6.70 -2.23
CA ASN A 570 27.85 -6.24 -0.94
C ASN A 570 26.89 -5.31 -0.18
N GLY A 571 25.66 -5.16 -0.66
CA GLY A 571 24.64 -4.31 -0.07
C GLY A 571 24.11 -4.91 1.23
N VAL A 572 23.98 -4.06 2.24
CA VAL A 572 23.42 -4.42 3.54
C VAL A 572 22.34 -3.43 3.97
N ILE A 573 21.35 -3.94 4.70
CA ILE A 573 20.25 -3.15 5.27
C ILE A 573 20.47 -3.00 6.78
N GLU A 574 20.31 -1.77 7.26
CA GLU A 574 20.46 -1.39 8.67
C GLU A 574 19.29 -0.52 9.15
N CYS A 575 18.84 -0.73 10.38
CA CYS A 575 17.69 -0.04 10.97
C CYS A 575 18.07 0.85 12.15
N PHE A 576 18.12 2.16 11.99
CA PHE A 576 18.48 3.09 13.07
C PHE A 576 17.23 3.59 13.81
N ARG A 577 17.13 3.39 15.13
CA ARG A 577 16.01 3.92 15.90
C ARG A 577 15.99 5.46 15.91
N THR A 578 14.84 6.07 15.67
CA THR A 578 14.66 7.52 15.87
C THR A 578 14.41 7.84 17.35
N GLU A 579 14.37 9.13 17.71
CA GLU A 579 13.95 9.52 19.06
C GLU A 579 12.50 9.12 19.37
N LYS A 580 11.63 9.19 18.36
CA LYS A 580 10.24 8.74 18.45
C LYS A 580 10.16 7.22 18.61
N GLY A 581 10.97 6.47 17.87
CA GLY A 581 11.10 5.02 17.99
C GLY A 581 11.64 4.57 19.35
N LEU A 582 12.59 5.30 19.93
CA LEU A 582 13.07 5.02 21.29
C LEU A 582 11.94 5.08 22.32
N LYS A 583 11.03 6.06 22.19
CA LYS A 583 9.92 6.28 23.13
C LYS A 583 8.75 5.31 22.91
N ARG A 584 8.42 4.96 21.66
CA ARG A 584 7.23 4.17 21.32
C ARG A 584 7.47 2.67 21.14
N VAL A 585 8.65 2.29 20.64
CA VAL A 585 8.97 0.88 20.34
C VAL A 585 9.64 0.26 21.55
N ASP A 586 8.82 -0.29 22.45
CA ASP A 586 9.26 -1.11 23.58
C ASP A 586 9.45 -2.58 23.17
N GLU A 587 9.81 -3.44 24.13
CA GLU A 587 10.03 -4.88 23.89
C GLU A 587 8.77 -5.64 23.44
N GLN A 588 7.57 -5.09 23.66
CA GLN A 588 6.29 -5.70 23.28
C GLN A 588 5.81 -5.22 21.91
N HIS A 589 6.32 -4.09 21.43
CA HIS A 589 5.96 -3.52 20.15
C HIS A 589 6.35 -4.43 18.97
N PRO A 590 5.51 -4.60 17.93
CA PRO A 590 5.81 -5.46 16.78
C PRO A 590 7.12 -5.11 16.05
N TYR A 591 7.45 -3.83 15.97
CA TYR A 591 8.69 -3.33 15.36
C TYR A 591 9.95 -3.51 16.23
N TYR A 592 9.83 -4.03 17.45
CA TYR A 592 11.00 -4.31 18.28
C TYR A 592 11.95 -5.30 17.60
N GLU A 593 11.41 -6.27 16.84
CA GLU A 593 12.16 -7.31 16.14
C GLU A 593 13.32 -6.78 15.30
N PHE A 594 13.17 -5.59 14.71
CA PHE A 594 14.19 -5.00 13.82
C PHE A 594 14.71 -3.64 14.29
N LYS A 595 14.31 -3.15 15.48
CA LYS A 595 14.68 -1.83 16.01
C LYS A 595 16.20 -1.58 16.04
N TYR A 596 16.99 -2.63 16.26
CA TYR A 596 18.45 -2.57 16.34
C TYR A 596 19.15 -3.49 15.32
N LEU A 597 18.44 -3.87 14.25
CA LEU A 597 18.95 -4.77 13.24
C LEU A 597 20.05 -4.10 12.41
N ARG A 598 21.13 -4.83 12.15
CA ARG A 598 22.33 -4.38 11.44
C ARG A 598 22.77 -5.44 10.43
N ASN A 599 23.53 -4.99 9.42
CA ASN A 599 24.26 -5.85 8.49
C ASN A 599 23.41 -6.96 7.82
N GLN A 600 22.14 -6.71 7.53
CA GLN A 600 21.27 -7.70 6.89
C GLN A 600 21.60 -7.78 5.40
N GLN A 601 21.95 -8.97 4.89
CA GLN A 601 22.25 -9.11 3.47
C GLN A 601 20.96 -9.06 2.66
N LEU A 602 21.07 -8.61 1.41
CA LEU A 602 19.91 -8.57 0.49
C LEU A 602 19.31 -9.97 0.28
N THR A 603 20.12 -11.03 0.36
CA THR A 603 19.68 -12.42 0.27
C THR A 603 18.85 -12.87 1.48
N ASP A 604 19.16 -12.36 2.67
CA ASP A 604 18.43 -12.69 3.90
C ASP A 604 17.06 -12.03 3.87
N ILE A 605 17.01 -10.79 3.40
CA ILE A 605 15.77 -10.03 3.19
C ILE A 605 14.90 -10.67 2.11
N ALA A 606 15.49 -11.20 1.03
CA ALA A 606 14.74 -11.92 0.00
C ALA A 606 14.04 -13.18 0.53
N ARG A 607 14.50 -13.75 1.66
CA ARG A 607 13.84 -14.89 2.33
C ARG A 607 12.73 -14.47 3.28
N ARG A 608 12.69 -13.21 3.71
CA ARG A 608 11.71 -12.64 4.65
C ARG A 608 11.20 -11.28 4.14
N PRO A 609 10.49 -11.25 3.01
CA PRO A 609 10.06 -10.00 2.37
C PRO A 609 9.15 -9.15 3.28
N GLU A 610 8.31 -9.79 4.10
CA GLU A 610 7.43 -9.15 5.06
C GLU A 610 8.19 -8.38 6.15
N LEU A 611 9.39 -8.84 6.51
CA LEU A 611 10.25 -8.13 7.46
C LEU A 611 10.68 -6.77 6.88
N PHE A 612 11.14 -6.74 5.62
CA PHE A 612 11.57 -5.49 4.98
C PHE A 612 10.42 -4.50 4.77
N LEU A 613 9.24 -4.98 4.38
CA LEU A 613 8.05 -4.12 4.27
C LEU A 613 7.66 -3.52 5.63
N ARG A 614 7.77 -4.27 6.73
CA ARG A 614 7.57 -3.73 8.09
C ARG A 614 8.61 -2.69 8.48
N MET A 615 9.89 -2.89 8.10
CA MET A 615 10.93 -1.88 8.30
C MET A 615 10.56 -0.57 7.60
N LEU A 616 10.11 -0.65 6.33
CA LEU A 616 9.70 0.52 5.56
C LEU A 616 8.45 1.20 6.14
N LYS A 617 7.49 0.44 6.67
CA LYS A 617 6.33 1.02 7.35
C LYS A 617 6.73 1.75 8.64
N ALA A 618 7.63 1.16 9.42
CA ALA A 618 8.19 1.82 10.60
C ALA A 618 8.97 3.10 10.26
N GLU A 619 9.60 3.15 9.09
CA GLU A 619 10.25 4.35 8.55
C GLU A 619 9.24 5.41 8.15
N GLU A 620 8.17 5.04 7.43
CA GLU A 620 7.08 5.95 7.10
C GLU A 620 6.41 6.56 8.36
N GLU A 621 6.30 5.77 9.44
CA GLU A 621 5.79 6.24 10.73
C GLU A 621 6.82 7.07 11.55
N GLY A 622 8.07 7.19 11.06
CA GLY A 622 9.16 7.92 11.70
C GLY A 622 9.69 7.27 12.97
N LEU A 623 9.55 5.95 13.12
CA LEU A 623 10.04 5.18 14.28
C LEU A 623 11.46 4.64 14.07
N VAL A 624 11.80 4.31 12.84
CA VAL A 624 13.11 3.76 12.45
C VAL A 624 13.56 4.44 11.16
N ASP A 625 14.87 4.54 10.92
CA ASP A 625 15.47 5.01 9.69
C ASP A 625 16.17 3.83 9.01
N VAL A 626 15.71 3.44 7.83
CA VAL A 626 16.15 2.22 7.13
C VAL A 626 17.17 2.59 6.06
N LYS A 627 18.42 2.22 6.29
CA LYS A 627 19.54 2.56 5.40
C LYS A 627 20.02 1.34 4.63
N VAL A 628 20.05 1.47 3.31
CA VAL A 628 20.77 0.54 2.43
C VAL A 628 22.18 1.07 2.25
N ARG A 629 23.19 0.31 2.67
CA ARG A 629 24.60 0.71 2.62
C ARG A 629 25.44 -0.31 1.87
N PHE A 630 26.57 0.17 1.36
CA PHE A 630 27.58 -0.69 0.76
C PHE A 630 28.55 -1.16 1.85
N GLN A 631 28.61 -2.47 2.10
CA GLN A 631 29.56 -3.02 3.07
C GLN A 631 31.00 -2.95 2.52
N ASN A 632 31.95 -2.50 3.36
CA ASN A 632 33.37 -2.34 2.98
C ASN A 632 33.60 -1.39 1.79
N PHE A 633 32.81 -0.33 1.67
CA PHE A 633 32.90 0.65 0.58
C PHE A 633 34.29 1.25 0.42
N ASP A 634 35.02 1.50 1.51
CA ASP A 634 36.40 2.02 1.43
C ASP A 634 37.38 1.07 0.75
N ASN A 635 37.22 -0.24 0.91
CA ASN A 635 38.06 -1.23 0.23
C ASN A 635 37.71 -1.28 -1.26
N PHE A 636 36.42 -1.26 -1.58
CA PHE A 636 35.94 -1.17 -2.96
C PHE A 636 36.48 0.08 -3.68
N LYS A 637 36.37 1.25 -3.04
CA LYS A 637 36.93 2.53 -3.50
C LYS A 637 38.45 2.47 -3.69
N LYS A 638 39.19 1.92 -2.72
CA LYS A 638 40.66 1.73 -2.85
C LYS A 638 41.04 0.86 -4.03
N ASN A 639 40.26 -0.20 -4.31
CA ASN A 639 40.49 -1.05 -5.48
C ASN A 639 40.30 -0.26 -6.78
N LEU A 640 39.29 0.63 -6.84
CA LEU A 640 39.04 1.47 -8.00
C LEU A 640 40.14 2.50 -8.28
N TYR A 641 40.91 2.95 -7.28
CA TYR A 641 42.05 3.85 -7.52
C TYR A 641 43.07 3.28 -8.51
N SER A 642 43.27 1.96 -8.51
CA SER A 642 44.22 1.29 -9.42
C SER A 642 43.82 1.39 -10.91
N HIS A 643 42.58 1.79 -11.19
CA HIS A 643 42.04 1.91 -12.54
C HIS A 643 42.11 3.34 -13.12
N ILE A 644 42.38 4.36 -12.30
CA ILE A 644 42.51 5.76 -12.75
C ILE A 644 43.92 6.33 -12.57
N VAL A 645 44.67 5.84 -11.59
CA VAL A 645 46.01 6.33 -11.24
C VAL A 645 47.03 5.90 -12.28
N SER A 646 47.96 6.80 -12.59
CA SER A 646 49.12 6.50 -13.46
C SER A 646 50.12 5.62 -12.72
N ASP A 647 50.73 4.68 -13.45
CA ASP A 647 51.78 3.78 -12.95
C ASP A 647 53.17 4.47 -12.87
N ASN A 648 53.28 5.77 -13.20
CA ASN A 648 54.53 6.55 -13.16
C ASN A 648 54.92 7.02 -11.74
N PHE A 649 56.23 7.13 -11.48
CA PHE A 649 56.81 7.53 -10.19
C PHE A 649 57.53 8.89 -10.29
N SER A 650 56.81 9.99 -10.45
CA SER A 650 57.36 11.35 -10.45
C SER A 650 56.54 12.28 -9.55
N GLU A 651 57.14 13.35 -9.02
CA GLU A 651 56.40 14.35 -8.21
C GLU A 651 55.20 14.94 -8.96
N LEU A 652 55.34 15.05 -10.29
CA LEU A 652 54.32 15.46 -11.24
C LEU A 652 53.17 14.44 -11.32
N ALA A 653 53.50 13.16 -11.51
CA ALA A 653 52.53 12.07 -11.51
C ALA A 653 51.82 11.97 -10.15
N ASP A 654 52.55 12.13 -9.03
CA ASP A 654 51.97 12.14 -7.69
C ASP A 654 50.99 13.30 -7.49
N ALA A 655 51.29 14.48 -8.04
CA ALA A 655 50.37 15.62 -8.00
C ALA A 655 49.07 15.32 -8.74
N TRP A 656 49.13 14.86 -9.99
CA TRP A 656 47.95 14.46 -10.76
C TRP A 656 47.21 13.27 -10.15
N ASN A 657 47.93 12.29 -9.60
CA ASN A 657 47.33 11.13 -8.93
C ASN A 657 46.56 11.50 -7.67
N ARG A 658 46.95 12.57 -6.94
CA ARG A 658 46.14 13.10 -5.83
C ARG A 658 44.82 13.67 -6.36
N GLU A 659 44.87 14.52 -7.38
CA GLU A 659 43.67 15.09 -7.99
C GLU A 659 42.72 14.00 -8.55
N ARG A 660 43.27 12.95 -9.20
CA ARG A 660 42.49 11.82 -9.72
C ARG A 660 41.76 11.04 -8.63
N LYS A 661 42.39 10.81 -7.47
CA LYS A 661 41.75 10.13 -6.33
C LYS A 661 40.60 10.96 -5.77
N GLU A 662 40.80 12.27 -5.63
CA GLU A 662 39.72 13.18 -5.18
C GLU A 662 38.52 13.15 -6.13
N VAL A 663 38.74 13.09 -7.44
CA VAL A 663 37.65 12.95 -8.42
C VAL A 663 36.89 11.64 -8.23
N VAL A 664 37.59 10.52 -8.05
CA VAL A 664 36.95 9.22 -7.79
C VAL A 664 36.14 9.27 -6.50
N ASP A 665 36.66 9.89 -5.44
CA ASP A 665 35.95 10.05 -4.17
C ASP A 665 34.66 10.84 -4.33
N MET A 666 34.70 11.96 -5.05
CA MET A 666 33.52 12.77 -5.36
C MET A 666 32.48 11.98 -6.16
N ALA A 667 32.92 11.25 -7.20
CA ALA A 667 32.01 10.49 -8.05
C ALA A 667 31.38 9.30 -7.31
N LEU A 668 32.17 8.57 -6.53
CA LEU A 668 31.73 7.40 -5.78
C LEU A 668 30.77 7.77 -4.66
N GLY A 669 30.99 8.90 -3.96
CA GLY A 669 30.04 9.38 -2.95
C GLY A 669 28.65 9.69 -3.54
N LYS A 670 28.60 10.27 -4.74
CA LYS A 670 27.33 10.49 -5.46
C LYS A 670 26.69 9.18 -5.91
N LEU A 671 27.48 8.28 -6.51
CA LEU A 671 27.02 6.98 -6.99
C LEU A 671 26.49 6.10 -5.85
N GLU A 672 27.13 6.11 -4.68
CA GLU A 672 26.66 5.40 -3.50
C GLU A 672 25.26 5.86 -3.10
N ARG A 673 25.01 7.18 -3.05
CA ARG A 673 23.70 7.75 -2.72
C ARG A 673 22.64 7.39 -3.76
N ILE A 674 22.97 7.47 -5.06
CA ILE A 674 22.06 7.13 -6.15
C ILE A 674 21.68 5.64 -6.09
N MET A 675 22.67 4.76 -5.96
CA MET A 675 22.46 3.30 -5.93
C MET A 675 21.74 2.84 -4.67
N SER A 676 22.08 3.40 -3.50
CA SER A 676 21.39 3.10 -2.24
C SER A 676 19.87 3.33 -2.37
N ARG A 677 19.46 4.47 -2.93
CA ARG A 677 18.05 4.79 -3.17
C ARG A 677 17.40 3.85 -4.20
N GLY A 678 18.04 3.62 -5.34
CA GLY A 678 17.51 2.75 -6.40
C GLY A 678 17.34 1.30 -5.93
N VAL A 679 18.36 0.75 -5.26
CA VAL A 679 18.33 -0.62 -4.72
C VAL A 679 17.25 -0.75 -3.65
N LYS A 680 17.07 0.25 -2.78
CA LYS A 680 16.00 0.26 -1.76
C LYS A 680 14.61 0.13 -2.40
N GLU A 681 14.34 0.89 -3.46
CA GLU A 681 13.05 0.87 -4.16
C GLU A 681 12.83 -0.43 -4.95
N ASN A 682 13.88 -0.98 -5.56
CA ASN A 682 13.77 -2.26 -6.25
C ASN A 682 13.47 -3.42 -5.30
N ILE A 683 14.15 -3.45 -4.14
CA ILE A 683 13.89 -4.47 -3.12
C ILE A 683 12.47 -4.32 -2.61
N ARG A 684 11.98 -3.09 -2.39
CA ARG A 684 10.58 -2.86 -2.01
C ARG A 684 9.63 -3.49 -3.03
N THR A 685 9.83 -3.18 -4.32
CA THR A 685 8.97 -3.70 -5.40
C THR A 685 9.01 -5.22 -5.48
N GLU A 686 10.18 -5.85 -5.37
CA GLU A 686 10.30 -7.32 -5.38
C GLU A 686 9.68 -7.96 -4.12
N CYS A 687 9.85 -7.37 -2.93
CA CYS A 687 9.22 -7.85 -1.70
C CYS A 687 7.68 -7.74 -1.78
N GLU A 688 7.14 -6.64 -2.29
CA GLU A 688 5.70 -6.49 -2.52
C GLU A 688 5.16 -7.56 -3.48
N ASN A 689 5.87 -7.79 -4.59
CA ASN A 689 5.48 -8.81 -5.57
C ASN A 689 5.55 -10.22 -4.96
N HIS A 690 6.55 -10.50 -4.12
CA HIS A 690 6.69 -11.79 -3.44
C HIS A 690 5.53 -12.05 -2.49
N VAL A 691 5.20 -11.10 -1.62
CA VAL A 691 4.07 -11.23 -0.68
C VAL A 691 2.74 -11.38 -1.44
N ALA A 692 2.54 -10.63 -2.53
CA ALA A 692 1.35 -10.78 -3.36
C ALA A 692 1.23 -12.19 -3.99
N LYS A 693 2.36 -12.79 -4.41
CA LYS A 693 2.40 -14.17 -4.92
C LYS A 693 2.10 -15.20 -3.83
N GLU A 694 2.60 -15.01 -2.61
CA GLU A 694 2.24 -15.90 -1.49
C GLU A 694 0.74 -15.81 -1.13
N CYS A 695 0.14 -14.63 -1.20
CA CYS A 695 -1.31 -14.45 -1.05
C CYS A 695 -2.07 -15.22 -2.15
N ARG A 696 -1.62 -15.13 -3.42
CA ARG A 696 -2.19 -15.90 -4.53
C ARG A 696 -2.14 -17.40 -4.31
N GLU A 697 -1.00 -17.93 -3.87
CA GLU A 697 -0.83 -19.36 -3.60
C GLU A 697 -1.77 -19.82 -2.48
N ALA A 698 -1.82 -19.08 -1.38
CA ALA A 698 -2.73 -19.36 -0.27
C ALA A 698 -4.20 -19.33 -0.70
N PHE A 699 -4.57 -18.37 -1.55
CA PHE A 699 -5.93 -18.28 -2.08
C PHE A 699 -6.24 -19.39 -3.10
N SER A 700 -5.29 -19.75 -3.96
CA SER A 700 -5.41 -20.89 -4.87
C SER A 700 -5.69 -22.19 -4.13
N LEU A 701 -5.08 -22.40 -2.95
CA LEU A 701 -5.37 -23.56 -2.09
C LEU A 701 -6.78 -23.52 -1.48
N ARG A 702 -7.36 -22.34 -1.25
CA ARG A 702 -8.75 -22.19 -0.80
C ARG A 702 -9.75 -22.39 -1.94
N LEU A 703 -9.36 -22.06 -3.16
CA LEU A 703 -10.16 -22.30 -4.36
C LEU A 703 -10.12 -23.77 -4.82
N ASP A 704 -8.99 -24.46 -4.60
CA ASP A 704 -8.77 -25.88 -4.91
C ASP A 704 -9.49 -26.80 -3.91
N GLN A 705 -10.81 -26.65 -3.85
CA GLN A 705 -11.70 -27.55 -3.15
C GLN A 705 -13.07 -27.59 -3.82
N ALA A 706 -13.59 -28.79 -3.94
CA ALA A 706 -14.92 -29.10 -4.45
C ALA A 706 -16.00 -28.73 -3.41
N PRO A 707 -17.28 -28.73 -3.82
CA PRO A 707 -18.42 -28.78 -2.90
C PRO A 707 -18.25 -29.85 -1.83
N TYR A 708 -18.89 -29.65 -0.66
CA TYR A 708 -18.97 -30.73 0.33
C TYR A 708 -19.65 -31.94 -0.31
N LYS A 709 -18.94 -33.07 -0.34
CA LYS A 709 -19.39 -34.31 -0.94
C LYS A 709 -20.24 -35.10 0.05
N PRO A 710 -21.56 -35.27 -0.18
CA PRO A 710 -22.37 -36.17 0.63
C PRO A 710 -21.88 -37.61 0.51
N LYS A 711 -22.10 -38.40 1.56
CA LYS A 711 -21.69 -39.80 1.58
C LYS A 711 -22.41 -40.60 0.50
N GLY A 712 -21.65 -41.40 -0.25
CA GLY A 712 -22.15 -42.21 -1.36
C GLY A 712 -22.45 -41.46 -2.66
N MET A 713 -22.30 -40.14 -2.69
CA MET A 713 -22.42 -39.34 -3.92
C MET A 713 -21.07 -39.21 -4.63
N ILE A 714 -21.08 -38.66 -5.84
CA ILE A 714 -19.87 -38.38 -6.64
C ILE A 714 -19.30 -37.02 -6.21
N LEU A 715 -17.97 -36.85 -6.32
CA LEU A 715 -17.33 -35.56 -6.07
C LEU A 715 -17.90 -34.49 -7.03
N GLY A 716 -18.15 -33.28 -6.53
CA GLY A 716 -18.82 -32.22 -7.31
C GLY A 716 -20.34 -32.17 -7.14
N THR A 717 -20.96 -33.22 -6.58
CA THR A 717 -22.41 -33.19 -6.25
C THR A 717 -22.70 -32.08 -5.24
N ILE A 718 -23.68 -31.23 -5.56
CA ILE A 718 -24.04 -30.10 -4.69
C ILE A 718 -24.93 -30.58 -3.53
N PRO A 719 -24.55 -30.34 -2.26
CA PRO A 719 -25.32 -30.80 -1.11
C PRO A 719 -26.53 -29.90 -0.81
N ARG A 720 -27.56 -30.50 -0.20
CA ARG A 720 -28.65 -29.77 0.49
C ARG A 720 -28.23 -29.49 1.92
N VAL A 721 -28.23 -28.22 2.30
CA VAL A 721 -27.56 -27.77 3.53
C VAL A 721 -28.53 -27.12 4.50
N LEU A 722 -28.46 -27.57 5.76
CA LEU A 722 -29.06 -26.87 6.89
C LEU A 722 -27.97 -26.13 7.67
N ALA A 723 -27.94 -24.80 7.59
CA ALA A 723 -26.95 -23.98 8.29
C ALA A 723 -27.53 -23.38 9.58
N LEU A 724 -26.77 -23.41 10.68
CA LEU A 724 -27.14 -22.82 11.97
C LEU A 724 -26.04 -21.93 12.54
N SER A 725 -26.44 -20.85 13.20
CA SER A 725 -25.52 -19.97 13.94
C SER A 725 -26.17 -19.29 15.13
N ASN A 726 -25.42 -19.16 16.23
CA ASN A 726 -25.74 -18.29 17.36
C ASN A 726 -25.06 -16.91 17.28
N GLY A 727 -24.23 -16.64 16.26
CA GLY A 727 -23.43 -15.42 16.17
C GLY A 727 -22.57 -15.18 17.42
N ASN A 728 -22.77 -14.03 18.08
CA ASN A 728 -22.18 -13.68 19.38
C ASN A 728 -23.05 -14.08 20.59
N GLY A 729 -24.22 -14.67 20.36
CA GLY A 729 -25.19 -15.00 21.39
C GLY A 729 -24.78 -16.19 22.26
N ILE A 730 -25.30 -16.22 23.48
CA ILE A 730 -25.11 -17.31 24.43
C ILE A 730 -26.12 -18.43 24.13
N VAL A 731 -25.62 -19.63 23.86
CA VAL A 731 -26.43 -20.81 23.59
C VAL A 731 -27.38 -21.11 24.76
N GLY A 732 -28.67 -21.27 24.46
CA GLY A 732 -29.74 -21.51 25.43
C GLY A 732 -30.36 -20.25 26.04
N LYS A 733 -29.81 -19.06 25.77
CA LYS A 733 -30.39 -17.77 26.17
C LYS A 733 -30.81 -16.93 24.97
N ASP A 734 -29.91 -16.82 24.00
CA ASP A 734 -30.09 -16.05 22.80
C ASP A 734 -30.56 -16.94 21.64
N PRO A 735 -31.29 -16.39 20.66
CA PRO A 735 -31.82 -17.16 19.55
C PRO A 735 -30.70 -17.68 18.63
N ILE A 736 -30.83 -18.94 18.23
CA ILE A 736 -30.02 -19.61 17.21
C ILE A 736 -30.76 -19.48 15.88
N TYR A 737 -30.14 -18.85 14.91
CA TYR A 737 -30.71 -18.68 13.58
C TYR A 737 -30.37 -19.87 12.71
N TRP A 738 -31.27 -20.23 11.79
CA TRP A 738 -31.02 -21.27 10.82
C TRP A 738 -31.61 -20.94 9.45
N ALA A 739 -31.02 -21.51 8.40
CA ALA A 739 -31.48 -21.41 7.03
C ALA A 739 -31.32 -22.77 6.33
N TRP A 740 -32.33 -23.15 5.55
CA TRP A 740 -32.34 -24.31 4.67
C TRP A 740 -32.10 -23.86 3.24
N VAL A 741 -31.07 -24.42 2.60
CA VAL A 741 -30.71 -24.15 1.21
C VAL A 741 -30.73 -25.47 0.43
N GLU A 742 -31.52 -25.49 -0.65
CA GLU A 742 -31.60 -26.62 -1.59
C GLU A 742 -30.37 -26.71 -2.48
N GLU A 743 -30.19 -27.85 -3.15
CA GLU A 743 -29.08 -28.13 -4.08
C GLU A 743 -28.92 -27.09 -5.21
N ASP A 744 -30.00 -26.41 -5.61
CA ASP A 744 -29.97 -25.32 -6.60
C ASP A 744 -29.66 -23.93 -6.02
N GLY A 745 -29.28 -23.86 -4.74
CA GLY A 745 -28.93 -22.63 -4.03
C GLY A 745 -30.12 -21.82 -3.53
N ARG A 746 -31.37 -22.23 -3.77
CA ARG A 746 -32.56 -21.50 -3.29
C ARG A 746 -32.76 -21.71 -1.79
N VAL A 747 -33.03 -20.61 -1.09
CA VAL A 747 -33.41 -20.62 0.33
C VAL A 747 -34.91 -20.84 0.45
N LEU A 748 -35.35 -22.06 0.82
CA LEU A 748 -36.79 -22.34 0.94
C LEU A 748 -37.38 -21.97 2.30
N GLU A 749 -36.57 -22.03 3.36
CA GLU A 749 -37.06 -21.86 4.72
C GLU A 749 -35.95 -21.35 5.65
N ASN A 750 -36.32 -20.51 6.60
CA ASN A 750 -35.43 -20.01 7.62
C ASN A 750 -36.20 -19.79 8.92
N GLY A 751 -35.50 -19.78 10.05
CA GLY A 751 -36.15 -19.64 11.34
C GLY A 751 -35.19 -19.38 12.50
N LYS A 752 -35.73 -19.50 13.71
CA LYS A 752 -34.99 -19.31 14.96
C LYS A 752 -35.36 -20.40 15.94
N PHE A 753 -34.36 -20.93 16.63
CA PHE A 753 -34.51 -21.74 17.83
C PHE A 753 -34.00 -20.95 19.04
N THR A 754 -34.34 -21.39 20.24
CA THR A 754 -33.91 -20.78 21.51
C THR A 754 -33.20 -21.80 22.39
N ASP A 755 -33.77 -23.00 22.54
CA ASP A 755 -33.22 -24.04 23.41
C ASP A 755 -33.23 -25.41 22.72
N LEU A 756 -32.03 -25.78 22.24
CA LEU A 756 -31.70 -27.07 21.63
C LEU A 756 -30.91 -27.97 22.58
N SER A 757 -31.03 -27.77 23.89
CA SER A 757 -30.31 -28.60 24.86
C SER A 757 -30.82 -30.05 24.81
N PRO A 758 -29.96 -31.06 24.57
CA PRO A 758 -30.36 -32.45 24.62
C PRO A 758 -30.76 -32.84 26.05
N GLY A 759 -31.90 -33.49 26.21
CA GLY A 759 -32.34 -34.06 27.49
C GLY A 759 -31.58 -35.35 27.83
N ASP A 760 -31.72 -35.78 29.08
CA ASP A 760 -31.17 -37.04 29.57
C ASP A 760 -32.28 -37.83 30.25
N SER A 761 -32.81 -38.84 29.54
CA SER A 761 -33.85 -39.73 30.06
C SER A 761 -33.40 -40.48 31.32
N GLY A 762 -32.10 -40.79 31.45
CA GLY A 762 -31.54 -41.46 32.62
C GLY A 762 -31.55 -40.58 33.88
N ARG A 763 -31.45 -39.26 33.71
CA ARG A 763 -31.52 -38.27 34.79
C ARG A 763 -32.89 -37.60 34.93
N MET A 764 -33.90 -38.05 34.16
CA MET A 764 -35.23 -37.42 34.08
C MET A 764 -35.18 -35.93 33.67
N ILE A 765 -34.20 -35.55 32.84
CA ILE A 765 -34.09 -34.21 32.27
C ILE A 765 -34.79 -34.22 30.91
N ALA A 766 -35.83 -33.40 30.75
CA ALA A 766 -36.54 -33.26 29.49
C ALA A 766 -35.68 -32.52 28.44
N ASP A 767 -35.95 -32.78 27.17
CA ASP A 767 -35.33 -32.05 26.05
C ASP A 767 -35.69 -30.55 26.10
N GLY A 768 -34.81 -29.72 25.52
CA GLY A 768 -35.07 -28.30 25.28
C GLY A 768 -36.33 -28.07 24.45
N LYS A 769 -36.89 -26.86 24.55
CA LYS A 769 -38.20 -26.51 23.95
C LYS A 769 -38.29 -26.76 22.44
N ASP A 770 -37.18 -26.54 21.74
CA ASP A 770 -37.16 -26.51 20.28
C ASP A 770 -36.61 -27.80 19.66
N VAL A 771 -36.19 -28.78 20.48
CA VAL A 771 -35.62 -30.04 20.00
C VAL A 771 -36.60 -30.80 19.10
N ALA A 772 -37.88 -30.82 19.44
CA ALA A 772 -38.89 -31.48 18.61
C ALA A 772 -39.09 -30.79 17.25
N ALA A 773 -39.02 -29.45 17.21
CA ALA A 773 -39.12 -28.68 15.97
C ALA A 773 -37.87 -28.86 15.09
N PHE A 774 -36.69 -28.95 15.70
CA PHE A 774 -35.45 -29.25 14.99
C PHE A 774 -35.47 -30.65 14.37
N VAL A 775 -35.90 -31.67 15.12
CA VAL A 775 -36.03 -33.04 14.61
C VAL A 775 -37.03 -33.09 13.45
N GLU A 776 -38.20 -32.47 13.61
CA GLU A 776 -39.20 -32.40 12.53
C GLU A 776 -38.65 -31.72 11.28
N LEU A 777 -37.91 -30.62 11.42
CA LEU A 777 -37.27 -29.93 10.31
C LEU A 777 -36.28 -30.84 9.56
N VAL A 778 -35.41 -31.54 10.30
CA VAL A 778 -34.41 -32.45 9.71
C VAL A 778 -35.08 -33.64 9.03
N GLU A 779 -36.10 -34.25 9.64
CA GLU A 779 -36.83 -35.38 9.04
C GLU A 779 -37.63 -34.97 7.80
N ARG A 780 -38.20 -33.75 7.79
CA ARG A 780 -38.97 -33.21 6.68
C ARG A 780 -38.09 -32.83 5.49
N ARG A 781 -37.00 -32.10 5.74
CA ARG A 781 -36.13 -31.55 4.67
C ARG A 781 -35.03 -32.51 4.24
N LYS A 782 -34.62 -33.42 5.13
CA LYS A 782 -33.55 -34.40 4.92
C LYS A 782 -32.25 -33.75 4.41
N PRO A 783 -31.61 -32.83 5.16
CA PRO A 783 -30.28 -32.31 4.84
C PRO A 783 -29.28 -33.43 4.53
N ASP A 784 -28.35 -33.14 3.64
CA ASP A 784 -27.17 -33.98 3.42
C ASP A 784 -26.08 -33.66 4.46
N VAL A 785 -26.09 -32.42 4.98
CA VAL A 785 -25.15 -31.95 5.99
C VAL A 785 -25.70 -30.79 6.81
N ILE A 786 -25.25 -30.68 8.07
CA ILE A 786 -25.52 -29.53 8.94
C ILE A 786 -24.25 -28.67 9.05
N GLY A 787 -24.32 -27.43 8.56
CA GLY A 787 -23.26 -26.45 8.71
C GLY A 787 -23.46 -25.61 9.97
N VAL A 788 -22.41 -25.43 10.79
CA VAL A 788 -22.44 -24.61 11.99
C VAL A 788 -21.27 -23.65 11.98
N SER A 789 -21.50 -22.37 12.27
CA SER A 789 -20.41 -21.44 12.56
C SER A 789 -20.91 -20.25 13.38
N GLY A 790 -20.02 -19.34 13.79
CA GLY A 790 -20.37 -18.20 14.63
C GLY A 790 -19.17 -17.35 15.02
N PHE A 791 -19.40 -16.37 15.88
CA PHE A 791 -18.43 -15.29 16.15
C PHE A 791 -17.75 -15.42 17.51
N SER A 792 -18.07 -16.49 18.25
CA SER A 792 -17.56 -16.69 19.61
C SER A 792 -17.28 -18.16 19.90
N PRO A 793 -16.48 -18.46 20.95
CA PRO A 793 -16.24 -19.84 21.41
C PRO A 793 -17.53 -20.58 21.82
N GLU A 794 -18.62 -19.85 22.12
CA GLU A 794 -19.90 -20.45 22.48
C GLU A 794 -20.48 -21.31 21.33
N THR A 795 -20.14 -20.98 20.09
CA THR A 795 -20.48 -21.78 18.90
C THR A 795 -20.02 -23.23 19.04
N ARG A 796 -18.91 -23.49 19.75
CA ARG A 796 -18.41 -24.85 20.00
C ARG A 796 -19.38 -25.68 20.83
N LYS A 797 -20.15 -25.04 21.73
CA LYS A 797 -21.20 -25.69 22.51
C LYS A 797 -22.42 -25.98 21.65
N LEU A 798 -22.81 -25.07 20.75
CA LEU A 798 -23.87 -25.31 19.77
C LEU A 798 -23.53 -26.53 18.89
N TYR A 799 -22.32 -26.56 18.33
CA TYR A 799 -21.83 -27.72 17.56
C TYR A 799 -21.95 -29.03 18.36
N LYS A 800 -21.56 -29.00 19.64
CA LYS A 800 -21.66 -30.18 20.51
C LYS A 800 -23.12 -30.59 20.74
N GLN A 801 -23.99 -29.63 21.07
CA GLN A 801 -25.42 -29.90 21.28
C GLN A 801 -26.06 -30.52 20.04
N LEU A 802 -25.77 -29.98 18.85
CA LEU A 802 -26.27 -30.53 17.59
C LEU A 802 -25.72 -31.93 17.33
N SER A 803 -24.43 -32.17 17.55
CA SER A 803 -23.83 -33.50 17.42
C SER A 803 -24.46 -34.52 18.37
N ASP A 804 -24.67 -34.12 19.63
CA ASP A 804 -25.31 -34.95 20.66
C ASP A 804 -26.80 -35.20 20.32
N LEU A 805 -27.50 -34.21 19.76
CA LEU A 805 -28.89 -34.35 19.29
C LEU A 805 -29.01 -35.31 18.10
N VAL A 806 -28.15 -35.16 17.09
CA VAL A 806 -28.11 -36.06 15.94
C VAL A 806 -27.91 -37.51 16.40
N SER A 807 -26.97 -37.74 17.32
CA SER A 807 -26.70 -39.06 17.87
C SER A 807 -27.85 -39.60 18.75
N SER A 808 -28.38 -38.78 19.66
CA SER A 808 -29.43 -39.20 20.60
C SER A 808 -30.80 -39.41 19.97
N LYS A 809 -31.09 -38.71 18.86
CA LYS A 809 -32.35 -38.82 18.10
C LYS A 809 -32.22 -39.71 16.85
N ASP A 810 -31.04 -40.28 16.61
CA ASP A 810 -30.73 -41.13 15.45
C ASP A 810 -31.06 -40.45 14.10
N LEU A 811 -30.69 -39.17 13.96
CA LEU A 811 -30.89 -38.42 12.73
C LEU A 811 -29.86 -38.86 11.69
N ARG A 812 -30.34 -39.48 10.61
CA ARG A 812 -29.49 -40.09 9.56
C ARG A 812 -29.59 -39.35 8.23
N GLY A 813 -28.52 -39.45 7.44
CA GLY A 813 -28.46 -38.91 6.08
C GLY A 813 -29.20 -39.79 5.06
N ALA A 814 -28.98 -39.51 3.78
CA ALA A 814 -29.46 -40.37 2.70
C ALA A 814 -28.80 -41.75 2.74
N THR A 815 -29.56 -42.80 2.43
CA THR A 815 -29.05 -44.17 2.27
C THR A 815 -28.22 -44.27 1.00
N TYR A 816 -27.06 -44.92 1.07
CA TYR A 816 -26.15 -45.09 -0.06
C TYR A 816 -25.51 -46.49 -0.07
N THR A 817 -24.99 -46.92 -1.21
CA THR A 817 -24.18 -48.13 -1.32
C THR A 817 -22.72 -47.81 -1.04
N ASN A 818 -22.12 -48.47 -0.05
CA ASN A 818 -20.70 -48.29 0.28
C ASN A 818 -19.78 -49.10 -0.65
N ASP A 819 -18.47 -48.99 -0.46
CA ASP A 819 -17.45 -49.69 -1.27
C ASP A 819 -17.50 -51.23 -1.18
N TYR A 820 -18.33 -51.78 -0.28
CA TYR A 820 -18.56 -53.22 -0.11
C TYR A 820 -19.90 -53.68 -0.71
N ASP A 821 -20.56 -52.83 -1.51
CA ASP A 821 -21.89 -53.05 -2.10
C ASP A 821 -22.99 -53.25 -1.04
N GLU A 822 -22.81 -52.70 0.17
CA GLU A 822 -23.80 -52.76 1.25
C GLU A 822 -24.57 -51.44 1.35
N GLU A 823 -25.88 -51.53 1.61
CA GLU A 823 -26.69 -50.36 1.95
C GLU A 823 -26.27 -49.80 3.31
N ALA A 824 -25.57 -48.67 3.28
CA ALA A 824 -25.14 -47.91 4.44
C ALA A 824 -26.12 -46.76 4.71
N ASN A 825 -26.33 -46.48 5.99
CA ASN A 825 -27.15 -45.37 6.45
C ASN A 825 -26.51 -44.73 7.68
N ASP A 826 -25.68 -43.73 7.45
CA ASP A 826 -24.90 -43.10 8.52
C ASP A 826 -25.65 -41.96 9.21
N LEU A 827 -25.22 -41.63 10.43
CA LEU A 827 -25.65 -40.42 11.10
C LEU A 827 -25.29 -39.17 10.28
N LEU A 828 -26.18 -38.18 10.32
CA LEU A 828 -26.00 -36.90 9.66
C LEU A 828 -24.75 -36.18 10.18
N GLU A 829 -23.96 -35.59 9.30
CA GLU A 829 -22.74 -34.91 9.70
C GLU A 829 -23.00 -33.46 10.12
N VAL A 830 -22.38 -33.05 11.23
CA VAL A 830 -22.37 -31.66 11.70
C VAL A 830 -20.95 -31.13 11.52
N ILE A 831 -20.78 -30.05 10.78
CA ILE A 831 -19.47 -29.51 10.40
C ILE A 831 -19.35 -28.06 10.86
N ILE A 832 -18.15 -27.68 11.32
CA ILE A 832 -17.82 -26.27 11.52
C ILE A 832 -17.34 -25.68 10.19
N VAL A 833 -18.09 -24.73 9.64
CA VAL A 833 -17.85 -24.16 8.30
C VAL A 833 -16.95 -22.93 8.40
N ASN A 834 -16.05 -22.75 7.43
CA ASN A 834 -15.28 -21.53 7.27
C ASN A 834 -16.22 -20.34 7.00
N ASP A 835 -16.17 -19.34 7.86
CA ASP A 835 -17.13 -18.25 7.86
C ASP A 835 -16.62 -16.94 7.25
N GLU A 836 -15.39 -16.90 6.73
CA GLU A 836 -14.77 -15.67 6.26
C GLU A 836 -15.58 -14.96 5.16
N VAL A 837 -16.15 -15.73 4.23
CA VAL A 837 -17.04 -15.19 3.18
C VAL A 837 -18.37 -14.76 3.78
N ALA A 838 -18.92 -15.58 4.69
CA ALA A 838 -20.20 -15.30 5.34
C ALA A 838 -20.15 -14.03 6.20
N ARG A 839 -19.01 -13.73 6.83
CA ARG A 839 -18.78 -12.50 7.61
C ARG A 839 -18.84 -11.24 6.76
N LEU A 840 -18.35 -11.29 5.52
CA LEU A 840 -18.43 -10.18 4.58
C LEU A 840 -19.84 -10.09 3.97
N TYR A 841 -20.43 -11.23 3.64
CA TYR A 841 -21.75 -11.29 3.01
C TYR A 841 -22.87 -10.74 3.89
N GLN A 842 -22.92 -11.10 5.19
CA GLN A 842 -24.06 -10.80 6.08
C GLN A 842 -24.47 -9.32 6.16
N THR A 843 -23.54 -8.40 5.90
CA THR A 843 -23.78 -6.94 5.93
C THR A 843 -23.63 -6.29 4.56
N SER A 844 -23.32 -7.08 3.53
CA SER A 844 -23.15 -6.60 2.15
C SER A 844 -24.48 -6.13 1.54
N GLU A 845 -24.38 -5.24 0.55
CA GLU A 845 -25.55 -4.84 -0.24
C GLU A 845 -26.10 -6.01 -1.06
N ARG A 846 -25.24 -6.93 -1.52
CA ARG A 846 -25.64 -8.18 -2.19
C ARG A 846 -26.64 -8.98 -1.34
N ALA A 847 -26.35 -9.17 -0.05
CA ALA A 847 -27.25 -9.90 0.85
C ALA A 847 -28.61 -9.21 1.02
N LYS A 848 -28.62 -7.87 1.09
CA LYS A 848 -29.85 -7.08 1.17
C LYS A 848 -30.65 -7.14 -0.12
N MET A 849 -30.01 -7.23 -1.28
CA MET A 849 -30.67 -7.38 -2.58
C MET A 849 -31.23 -8.79 -2.78
N GLU A 850 -30.45 -9.83 -2.48
CA GLU A 850 -30.88 -11.23 -2.62
C GLU A 850 -32.00 -11.58 -1.62
N HIS A 851 -31.90 -11.11 -0.37
CA HIS A 851 -32.85 -11.42 0.69
C HIS A 851 -33.16 -10.20 1.60
N PRO A 852 -33.95 -9.22 1.13
CA PRO A 852 -34.20 -7.98 1.89
C PRO A 852 -34.88 -8.19 3.26
N SER A 853 -35.70 -9.23 3.39
CA SER A 853 -36.48 -9.52 4.60
C SER A 853 -35.71 -10.30 5.67
N PHE A 854 -34.48 -10.74 5.38
CA PHE A 854 -33.69 -11.55 6.31
C PHE A 854 -32.88 -10.69 7.28
N ALA A 855 -32.70 -11.20 8.49
CA ALA A 855 -31.77 -10.60 9.44
C ALA A 855 -30.33 -10.93 9.04
N ALA A 856 -29.36 -10.10 9.45
CA ALA A 856 -27.94 -10.32 9.15
C ALA A 856 -27.43 -11.73 9.53
N LEU A 857 -27.85 -12.27 10.69
CA LEU A 857 -27.49 -13.65 11.07
C LEU A 857 -28.16 -14.73 10.21
N THR A 858 -29.32 -14.46 9.60
CA THR A 858 -29.91 -15.35 8.61
C THR A 858 -29.13 -15.28 7.30
N HIS A 859 -28.73 -14.09 6.85
CA HIS A 859 -27.83 -13.94 5.70
C HIS A 859 -26.51 -14.69 5.91
N TYR A 860 -25.97 -14.60 7.11
CA TYR A 860 -24.79 -15.36 7.52
C TYR A 860 -25.00 -16.87 7.35
N CYS A 861 -26.11 -17.43 7.86
CA CYS A 861 -26.43 -18.86 7.66
C CYS A 861 -26.57 -19.22 6.18
N VAL A 862 -27.21 -18.38 5.36
CA VAL A 862 -27.33 -18.59 3.91
C VAL A 862 -25.95 -18.68 3.26
N ALA A 863 -25.03 -17.76 3.60
CA ALA A 863 -23.67 -17.81 3.07
C ALA A 863 -22.86 -19.02 3.53
N LEU A 864 -23.03 -19.49 4.78
CA LEU A 864 -22.40 -20.75 5.23
C LEU A 864 -22.90 -21.94 4.40
N ALA A 865 -24.19 -21.96 4.09
CA ALA A 865 -24.78 -23.02 3.27
C ALA A 865 -24.27 -22.95 1.83
N LYS A 866 -24.29 -21.76 1.20
CA LYS A 866 -23.75 -21.55 -0.15
C LYS A 866 -22.25 -21.85 -0.22
N TYR A 867 -21.47 -21.58 0.82
CA TYR A 867 -20.06 -21.95 0.88
C TYR A 867 -19.87 -23.47 0.88
N LEU A 868 -20.68 -24.23 1.62
CA LEU A 868 -20.65 -25.70 1.55
C LEU A 868 -21.06 -26.24 0.17
N GLN A 869 -21.92 -25.50 -0.54
CA GLN A 869 -22.36 -25.85 -1.88
C GLN A 869 -21.32 -25.56 -2.95
N ASN A 870 -20.68 -24.39 -2.92
CA ASN A 870 -19.62 -24.04 -3.84
C ASN A 870 -18.75 -22.89 -3.30
N PRO A 871 -17.60 -23.19 -2.68
CA PRO A 871 -16.68 -22.16 -2.18
C PRO A 871 -16.23 -21.17 -3.26
N MET A 872 -15.99 -21.64 -4.48
CA MET A 872 -15.50 -20.82 -5.60
C MET A 872 -16.53 -19.76 -6.03
N LYS A 873 -17.83 -20.13 -6.16
CA LYS A 873 -18.92 -19.17 -6.45
C LYS A 873 -18.98 -18.08 -5.38
N GLU A 874 -18.82 -18.45 -4.12
CA GLU A 874 -18.87 -17.52 -2.99
C GLU A 874 -17.67 -16.58 -2.94
N TYR A 875 -16.44 -17.06 -3.21
CA TYR A 875 -15.27 -16.19 -3.33
C TYR A 875 -15.36 -15.23 -4.53
N ALA A 876 -15.75 -15.73 -5.71
CA ALA A 876 -15.88 -14.90 -6.91
C ALA A 876 -16.90 -13.75 -6.72
N SER A 877 -17.96 -14.01 -5.96
CA SER A 877 -19.01 -13.05 -5.68
C SER A 877 -18.64 -11.97 -4.65
N LEU A 878 -17.48 -12.05 -3.99
CA LEU A 878 -16.97 -10.97 -3.13
C LEU A 878 -16.40 -9.80 -3.93
N GLY A 879 -16.00 -10.03 -5.19
CA GLY A 879 -15.32 -9.02 -5.99
C GLY A 879 -14.09 -8.46 -5.28
N ARG A 880 -14.00 -7.13 -5.14
CA ARG A 880 -12.85 -6.46 -4.49
C ARG A 880 -12.74 -6.73 -3.00
N ASP A 881 -13.85 -7.09 -2.33
CA ASP A 881 -13.85 -7.33 -0.88
C ASP A 881 -13.04 -8.57 -0.49
N ILE A 882 -12.69 -9.42 -1.47
CA ILE A 882 -11.80 -10.56 -1.26
C ILE A 882 -10.43 -10.18 -0.69
N VAL A 883 -9.94 -8.95 -0.96
CA VAL A 883 -8.68 -8.43 -0.42
C VAL A 883 -8.76 -8.20 1.10
N SER A 884 -9.96 -8.09 1.65
CA SER A 884 -10.20 -7.96 3.10
C SER A 884 -9.98 -9.27 3.85
N ILE A 885 -9.92 -10.40 3.13
CA ILE A 885 -9.61 -11.71 3.72
C ILE A 885 -8.09 -11.81 3.92
N GLN A 886 -7.68 -12.20 5.13
CA GLN A 886 -6.26 -12.40 5.44
C GLN A 886 -5.78 -13.76 4.92
N PHE A 887 -4.83 -13.74 3.96
CA PHE A 887 -4.20 -14.93 3.41
C PHE A 887 -2.83 -15.20 4.02
N LYS A 888 -1.98 -14.16 4.12
CA LYS A 888 -0.58 -14.23 4.58
C LYS A 888 -0.20 -13.02 5.42
N PRO A 889 0.76 -13.13 6.35
CA PRO A 889 1.30 -11.98 7.07
C PRO A 889 1.91 -10.94 6.10
N GLY A 890 1.75 -9.65 6.41
CA GLY A 890 2.32 -8.57 5.59
C GLY A 890 1.49 -8.18 4.37
N GLN A 891 0.38 -8.86 4.06
CA GLN A 891 -0.56 -8.52 2.97
C GLN A 891 -0.95 -7.03 2.99
N GLN A 892 -1.34 -6.52 4.15
CA GLN A 892 -1.72 -5.12 4.41
C GLN A 892 -0.59 -4.09 4.18
N LEU A 893 0.65 -4.54 3.97
CA LEU A 893 1.80 -3.68 3.64
C LEU A 893 2.00 -3.55 2.12
N VAL A 894 1.28 -4.35 1.33
CA VAL A 894 1.33 -4.34 -0.13
C VAL A 894 0.15 -3.53 -0.68
N PRO A 895 0.33 -2.77 -1.79
CA PRO A 895 -0.79 -2.13 -2.47
C PRO A 895 -1.91 -3.12 -2.82
N GLN A 896 -3.16 -2.78 -2.46
CA GLN A 896 -4.31 -3.68 -2.62
C GLN A 896 -4.54 -4.09 -4.08
N ASP A 897 -4.28 -3.21 -5.05
CA ASP A 897 -4.42 -3.52 -6.48
C ASP A 897 -3.46 -4.63 -6.94
N LYS A 898 -2.23 -4.67 -6.39
CA LYS A 898 -1.27 -5.75 -6.69
C LYS A 898 -1.77 -7.08 -6.16
N ILE A 899 -2.35 -7.09 -4.95
CA ILE A 899 -2.93 -8.29 -4.36
C ILE A 899 -4.14 -8.73 -5.17
N LEU A 900 -5.08 -7.82 -5.46
CA LEU A 900 -6.28 -8.11 -6.23
C LEU A 900 -5.93 -8.74 -7.57
N LYS A 901 -5.01 -8.14 -8.34
CA LYS A 901 -4.54 -8.70 -9.62
C LYS A 901 -4.07 -10.14 -9.46
N GLN A 902 -3.29 -10.43 -8.42
CA GLN A 902 -2.78 -11.78 -8.17
C GLN A 902 -3.90 -12.76 -7.76
N LEU A 903 -4.84 -12.34 -6.91
CA LEU A 903 -6.00 -13.16 -6.53
C LEU A 903 -6.92 -13.46 -7.73
N GLU A 904 -7.15 -12.46 -8.59
CA GLU A 904 -7.93 -12.64 -9.83
C GLU A 904 -7.30 -13.68 -10.75
N THR A 905 -5.97 -13.70 -10.92
CA THR A 905 -5.33 -14.77 -11.72
C THR A 905 -5.54 -16.17 -11.13
N ALA A 906 -5.63 -16.32 -9.81
CA ALA A 906 -5.96 -17.61 -9.20
C ALA A 906 -7.44 -18.00 -9.43
N LEU A 907 -8.36 -17.03 -9.42
CA LEU A 907 -9.75 -17.26 -9.83
C LEU A 907 -9.85 -17.67 -11.30
N VAL A 908 -9.12 -17.00 -12.19
CA VAL A 908 -9.03 -17.37 -13.61
C VAL A 908 -8.56 -18.81 -13.75
N ASP A 909 -7.48 -19.21 -13.09
CA ASP A 909 -7.00 -20.59 -13.15
C ASP A 909 -8.06 -21.60 -12.68
N MET A 910 -8.69 -21.34 -11.53
CA MET A 910 -9.65 -22.28 -10.94
C MET A 910 -10.97 -22.36 -11.71
N VAL A 911 -11.51 -21.23 -12.16
CA VAL A 911 -12.75 -21.17 -12.93
C VAL A 911 -12.59 -21.91 -14.25
N ASN A 912 -11.46 -21.73 -14.95
CA ASN A 912 -11.21 -22.44 -16.20
C ASN A 912 -10.86 -23.93 -15.99
N LEU A 913 -10.32 -24.31 -14.82
CA LEU A 913 -10.17 -25.73 -14.47
C LEU A 913 -11.53 -26.43 -14.34
N CYS A 914 -12.48 -25.77 -13.67
CA CYS A 914 -13.81 -26.34 -13.42
C CYS A 914 -14.71 -26.28 -14.65
N GLY A 915 -14.75 -25.12 -15.31
CA GLY A 915 -15.76 -24.76 -16.31
C GLY A 915 -16.93 -23.97 -15.71
N VAL A 916 -17.72 -23.36 -16.59
CA VAL A 916 -18.95 -22.64 -16.23
C VAL A 916 -20.09 -23.13 -17.12
N ASP A 917 -21.21 -23.51 -16.50
CA ASP A 917 -22.46 -23.76 -17.21
C ASP A 917 -23.02 -22.44 -17.73
N ILE A 918 -23.09 -22.32 -19.06
CA ILE A 918 -23.53 -21.07 -19.69
C ILE A 918 -25.02 -20.78 -19.50
N ASN A 919 -25.85 -21.83 -19.42
CA ASN A 919 -27.30 -21.71 -19.26
C ASN A 919 -27.64 -21.44 -17.78
N GLU A 920 -26.93 -22.09 -16.84
CA GLU A 920 -27.01 -21.72 -15.42
C GLU A 920 -26.57 -20.25 -15.23
N ALA A 921 -25.46 -19.83 -15.83
CA ALA A 921 -24.99 -18.44 -15.74
C ALA A 921 -25.98 -17.41 -16.31
N ALA A 922 -26.83 -17.78 -17.26
CA ALA A 922 -27.87 -16.88 -17.80
C ALA A 922 -29.00 -16.59 -16.80
N THR A 923 -29.22 -17.49 -15.83
CA THR A 923 -30.35 -17.43 -14.89
C THR A 923 -29.94 -17.23 -13.43
N ASP A 924 -28.78 -17.75 -13.03
CA ASP A 924 -28.20 -17.60 -11.70
C ASP A 924 -27.07 -16.56 -11.67
N THR A 925 -27.24 -15.55 -10.83
CA THR A 925 -26.27 -14.47 -10.66
C THR A 925 -24.94 -14.94 -10.06
N ALA A 926 -24.96 -15.94 -9.17
CA ALA A 926 -23.72 -16.43 -8.56
C ALA A 926 -22.83 -17.15 -9.58
N THR A 927 -23.44 -17.87 -10.52
CA THR A 927 -22.76 -18.51 -11.65
C THR A 927 -22.33 -17.48 -12.70
N ALA A 928 -23.15 -16.46 -12.97
CA ALA A 928 -22.79 -15.33 -13.83
C ALA A 928 -21.50 -14.62 -13.36
N ASN A 929 -21.29 -14.51 -12.05
CA ASN A 929 -20.08 -13.90 -11.47
C ASN A 929 -18.78 -14.68 -11.76
N LEU A 930 -18.86 -15.91 -12.27
CA LEU A 930 -17.70 -16.67 -12.71
C LEU A 930 -17.25 -16.29 -14.13
N LEU A 931 -18.16 -15.80 -14.98
CA LEU A 931 -17.88 -15.49 -16.39
C LEU A 931 -16.74 -14.49 -16.62
N PRO A 932 -16.57 -13.42 -15.81
CA PRO A 932 -15.43 -12.52 -15.97
C PRO A 932 -14.06 -13.19 -15.85
N TYR A 933 -13.99 -14.35 -15.19
CA TYR A 933 -12.77 -15.14 -14.98
C TYR A 933 -12.56 -16.23 -16.03
N VAL A 934 -13.54 -16.46 -16.91
CA VAL A 934 -13.39 -17.41 -18.03
C VAL A 934 -12.38 -16.86 -19.04
N CYS A 935 -11.54 -17.75 -19.55
CA CYS A 935 -10.53 -17.48 -20.58
C CYS A 935 -11.17 -16.77 -21.80
N GLY A 936 -10.53 -15.73 -22.37
CA GLY A 936 -11.10 -14.92 -23.45
C GLY A 936 -12.02 -13.78 -22.99
N LEU A 937 -12.70 -13.95 -21.85
CA LEU A 937 -13.64 -12.98 -21.30
C LEU A 937 -12.98 -11.98 -20.36
N GLY A 938 -13.81 -11.08 -19.84
CA GLY A 938 -13.55 -10.12 -18.79
C GLY A 938 -14.89 -9.52 -18.36
N PRO A 939 -14.91 -8.56 -17.44
CA PRO A 939 -16.16 -8.03 -16.91
C PRO A 939 -17.08 -7.44 -17.99
N ARG A 940 -16.53 -6.75 -19.00
CA ARG A 940 -17.33 -6.13 -20.08
C ARG A 940 -17.88 -7.19 -21.03
N LYS A 941 -17.02 -8.09 -21.49
CA LYS A 941 -17.41 -9.16 -22.43
C LYS A 941 -18.34 -10.18 -21.78
N ALA A 942 -18.19 -10.47 -20.49
CA ALA A 942 -19.11 -11.33 -19.75
C ALA A 942 -20.52 -10.72 -19.65
N ALA A 943 -20.62 -9.41 -19.32
CA ALA A 943 -21.89 -8.71 -19.30
C ALA A 943 -22.55 -8.67 -20.69
N HIS A 944 -21.76 -8.44 -21.75
CA HIS A 944 -22.23 -8.48 -23.13
C HIS A 944 -22.71 -9.87 -23.54
N LEU A 945 -21.97 -10.92 -23.21
CA LEU A 945 -22.33 -12.32 -23.46
C LEU A 945 -23.72 -12.64 -22.89
N LEU A 946 -23.95 -12.33 -21.60
CA LEU A 946 -25.25 -12.54 -20.96
C LEU A 946 -26.36 -11.72 -21.60
N LYS A 947 -26.08 -10.47 -21.98
CA LYS A 947 -27.05 -9.61 -22.67
C LYS A 947 -27.47 -10.22 -24.01
N ILE A 948 -26.52 -10.70 -24.81
CA ILE A 948 -26.81 -11.31 -26.12
C ILE A 948 -27.53 -12.65 -25.97
N ILE A 949 -27.15 -13.49 -25.00
CA ILE A 949 -27.86 -14.75 -24.71
C ILE A 949 -29.33 -14.46 -24.41
N ASN A 950 -29.60 -13.49 -23.53
CA ASN A 950 -30.97 -13.08 -23.21
C ASN A 950 -31.74 -12.54 -24.44
N MET A 951 -31.06 -11.83 -25.36
CA MET A 951 -31.67 -11.37 -26.61
C MET A 951 -31.95 -12.50 -27.61
N ASN A 952 -31.12 -13.55 -27.62
CA ASN A 952 -31.29 -14.72 -28.49
C ASN A 952 -32.31 -15.74 -27.96
N GLY A 953 -32.84 -15.55 -26.74
CA GLY A 953 -33.87 -16.41 -26.15
C GLY A 953 -33.56 -16.94 -24.75
N GLY A 954 -32.36 -16.67 -24.23
CA GLY A 954 -31.94 -17.05 -22.86
C GLY A 954 -31.38 -18.46 -22.73
N ILE A 955 -31.31 -19.23 -23.82
CA ILE A 955 -30.81 -20.61 -23.85
C ILE A 955 -29.81 -20.73 -24.99
N VAL A 956 -28.71 -21.45 -24.75
CA VAL A 956 -27.69 -21.81 -25.73
C VAL A 956 -27.68 -23.33 -25.87
N ASN A 957 -27.87 -23.85 -27.09
CA ASN A 957 -27.96 -25.30 -27.33
C ASN A 957 -26.64 -25.90 -27.82
N ASN A 958 -25.80 -25.09 -28.48
CA ASN A 958 -24.48 -25.53 -28.93
C ASN A 958 -23.45 -24.39 -28.85
N ARG A 959 -22.17 -24.74 -28.79
CA ARG A 959 -21.09 -23.74 -28.68
C ARG A 959 -21.00 -22.81 -29.89
N ILE A 960 -21.44 -23.25 -31.08
CA ILE A 960 -21.32 -22.50 -32.33
C ILE A 960 -22.36 -21.37 -32.41
N GLU A 961 -23.47 -21.45 -31.66
CA GLU A 961 -24.46 -20.37 -31.48
C GLU A 961 -23.85 -19.09 -30.90
N LEU A 962 -22.78 -19.21 -30.09
CA LEU A 962 -22.07 -18.05 -29.54
C LEU A 962 -21.43 -17.18 -30.64
N LEU A 963 -21.13 -17.76 -31.81
CA LEU A 963 -20.65 -17.06 -33.00
C LEU A 963 -21.79 -16.46 -33.86
N GLY A 964 -23.05 -16.62 -33.45
CA GLY A 964 -24.22 -16.16 -34.20
C GLY A 964 -24.71 -17.15 -35.25
N VAL A 965 -24.19 -18.38 -35.30
CA VAL A 965 -24.72 -19.42 -36.18
C VAL A 965 -26.05 -19.91 -35.60
N ASN A 966 -27.11 -19.94 -36.41
CA ASN A 966 -28.48 -20.27 -35.97
C ASN A 966 -29.05 -19.34 -34.88
N ALA A 967 -28.38 -18.22 -34.56
CA ALA A 967 -28.82 -17.22 -33.60
C ALA A 967 -28.99 -15.84 -34.26
N HIS A 968 -29.76 -14.95 -33.65
CA HIS A 968 -30.03 -13.63 -34.22
C HIS A 968 -28.84 -12.69 -34.13
N TYR A 969 -28.09 -12.75 -33.03
CA TYR A 969 -26.95 -11.88 -32.76
C TYR A 969 -25.74 -12.70 -32.31
N PRO A 970 -24.53 -12.44 -32.86
CA PRO A 970 -23.30 -13.06 -32.37
C PRO A 970 -22.98 -12.54 -30.97
N ALA A 971 -22.70 -13.45 -30.03
CA ALA A 971 -22.32 -13.07 -28.67
C ALA A 971 -20.85 -12.62 -28.57
N MET A 972 -20.01 -13.14 -29.45
CA MET A 972 -18.56 -12.90 -29.48
C MET A 972 -17.94 -13.18 -30.85
N GLY A 973 -16.70 -12.72 -31.03
CA GLY A 973 -15.89 -13.01 -32.21
C GLY A 973 -15.12 -14.33 -32.10
N VAL A 974 -14.43 -14.70 -33.18
CA VAL A 974 -13.77 -16.01 -33.33
C VAL A 974 -12.59 -16.17 -32.39
N LYS A 975 -11.78 -15.11 -32.18
CA LYS A 975 -10.62 -15.21 -31.28
C LYS A 975 -11.05 -15.34 -29.82
N VAL A 976 -12.07 -14.60 -29.40
CA VAL A 976 -12.63 -14.72 -28.05
C VAL A 976 -13.27 -16.11 -27.88
N TRP A 977 -14.03 -16.57 -28.87
CA TRP A 977 -14.64 -17.90 -28.86
C TRP A 977 -13.62 -19.03 -28.76
N ASN A 978 -12.53 -18.98 -29.54
CA ASN A 978 -11.45 -19.97 -29.43
C ASN A 978 -10.86 -20.03 -28.01
N ASN A 979 -10.76 -18.89 -27.33
CA ASN A 979 -10.23 -18.87 -25.96
C ASN A 979 -11.22 -19.43 -24.92
N CYS A 980 -12.53 -19.25 -25.10
CA CYS A 980 -13.52 -19.54 -24.06
C CYS A 980 -14.34 -20.82 -24.29
N ALA A 981 -14.49 -21.28 -25.53
CA ALA A 981 -15.50 -22.28 -25.90
C ALA A 981 -15.41 -23.56 -25.08
N SER A 982 -14.20 -24.09 -24.85
CA SER A 982 -13.98 -25.31 -24.04
C SER A 982 -14.17 -25.13 -22.53
N PHE A 983 -14.37 -23.91 -22.06
CA PHE A 983 -14.55 -23.59 -20.64
C PHE A 983 -16.01 -23.23 -20.32
N LEU A 984 -16.82 -23.02 -21.36
CA LEU A 984 -18.27 -22.88 -21.28
C LEU A 984 -18.89 -24.21 -21.69
N TYR A 985 -19.57 -24.86 -20.76
CA TYR A 985 -20.23 -26.13 -21.05
C TYR A 985 -21.73 -25.99 -21.16
N ILE A 986 -22.31 -26.88 -21.95
CA ILE A 986 -23.73 -26.95 -22.23
C ILE A 986 -24.15 -28.39 -21.94
N ASP A 987 -25.10 -28.54 -21.02
CA ASP A 987 -25.65 -29.85 -20.69
C ASP A 987 -26.24 -30.52 -21.92
N TYR A 988 -25.89 -31.79 -22.11
CA TYR A 988 -26.35 -32.55 -23.27
C TYR A 988 -27.84 -32.92 -23.12
N ASP A 989 -28.68 -32.39 -24.00
CA ASP A 989 -30.09 -32.77 -24.11
C ASP A 989 -30.31 -33.82 -25.22
N SER A 990 -30.68 -35.03 -24.84
CA SER A 990 -30.98 -36.12 -25.77
C SER A 990 -32.21 -35.90 -26.66
N THR A 991 -33.06 -34.94 -26.33
CA THR A 991 -34.28 -34.63 -27.08
C THR A 991 -34.02 -33.66 -28.23
N ASP A 992 -32.93 -32.89 -28.16
CA ASP A 992 -32.51 -31.98 -29.22
C ASP A 992 -31.64 -32.72 -30.26
N PRO A 993 -32.08 -32.83 -31.52
CA PRO A 993 -31.29 -33.46 -32.58
C PRO A 993 -29.97 -32.73 -32.87
N ASP A 994 -29.89 -31.42 -32.61
CA ASP A 994 -28.72 -30.59 -32.92
C ASP A 994 -27.68 -30.57 -31.78
N ALA A 995 -28.01 -31.13 -30.60
CA ALA A 995 -27.11 -31.19 -29.45
C ALA A 995 -25.93 -32.16 -29.69
N ASP A 996 -24.70 -31.66 -29.50
CA ASP A 996 -23.47 -32.46 -29.51
C ASP A 996 -23.06 -32.83 -28.09
N TYR A 997 -22.83 -34.12 -27.83
CA TYR A 997 -22.41 -34.61 -26.51
C TYR A 997 -21.07 -34.00 -26.07
N LEU A 998 -20.20 -33.64 -27.01
CA LEU A 998 -18.90 -33.04 -26.70
C LEU A 998 -18.99 -31.61 -26.14
N ASP A 999 -20.12 -30.91 -26.32
CA ASP A 999 -20.33 -29.60 -25.69
C ASP A 999 -20.47 -29.70 -24.15
N ASN A 1000 -20.80 -30.89 -23.66
CA ASN A 1000 -20.75 -31.26 -22.25
C ASN A 1000 -19.36 -31.79 -21.82
N THR A 1001 -18.28 -31.44 -22.51
CA THR A 1001 -16.91 -31.85 -22.15
C THR A 1001 -15.92 -30.69 -22.23
N ARG A 1002 -14.77 -30.81 -21.57
CA ARG A 1002 -13.67 -29.82 -21.70
C ARG A 1002 -12.92 -29.92 -23.03
N VAL A 1003 -13.33 -30.80 -23.95
CA VAL A 1003 -12.72 -30.91 -25.27
C VAL A 1003 -12.99 -29.62 -26.04
N HIS A 1004 -11.97 -29.04 -26.66
CA HIS A 1004 -12.16 -27.86 -27.49
C HIS A 1004 -12.79 -28.24 -28.84
N PRO A 1005 -13.68 -27.41 -29.43
CA PRO A 1005 -14.28 -27.69 -30.74
C PRO A 1005 -13.29 -28.01 -31.86
N GLU A 1006 -12.06 -27.48 -31.79
CA GLU A 1006 -10.97 -27.80 -32.74
C GLU A 1006 -10.56 -29.29 -32.74
N ASP A 1007 -10.88 -30.01 -31.67
CA ASP A 1007 -10.50 -31.40 -31.41
C ASP A 1007 -11.70 -32.35 -31.41
N TYR A 1008 -12.90 -31.88 -31.77
CA TYR A 1008 -14.10 -32.73 -31.78
C TYR A 1008 -13.98 -33.92 -32.72
N ASP A 1009 -13.37 -33.73 -33.89
CA ASP A 1009 -13.13 -34.84 -34.83
C ASP A 1009 -12.19 -35.89 -34.24
N ILE A 1010 -11.24 -35.49 -33.40
CA ILE A 1010 -10.36 -36.40 -32.66
C ILE A 1010 -11.17 -37.18 -31.63
N GLY A 1011 -12.03 -36.50 -30.85
CA GLY A 1011 -12.93 -37.16 -29.88
C GLY A 1011 -13.89 -38.16 -30.54
N ARG A 1012 -14.51 -37.79 -31.66
CA ARG A 1012 -15.38 -38.67 -32.45
C ARG A 1012 -14.63 -39.87 -33.00
N LYS A 1013 -13.41 -39.67 -33.49
CA LYS A 1013 -12.56 -40.77 -33.97
C LYS A 1013 -12.17 -41.72 -32.83
N MET A 1014 -11.76 -41.20 -31.67
CA MET A 1014 -11.46 -42.02 -30.50
C MET A 1014 -12.67 -42.85 -30.06
N ALA A 1015 -13.87 -42.26 -30.07
CA ALA A 1015 -15.10 -42.99 -29.79
C ALA A 1015 -15.37 -44.09 -30.84
N ALA A 1016 -15.15 -43.81 -32.12
CA ALA A 1016 -15.32 -44.79 -33.20
C ALA A 1016 -14.34 -45.97 -33.06
N ASP A 1017 -13.06 -45.67 -32.80
CA ASP A 1017 -12.00 -46.67 -32.64
C ASP A 1017 -12.28 -47.55 -31.40
N ALA A 1018 -12.77 -46.97 -30.29
CA ALA A 1018 -13.15 -47.71 -29.09
C ALA A 1018 -14.41 -48.58 -29.29
N LEU A 1019 -15.30 -48.17 -30.19
CA LEU A 1019 -16.46 -48.95 -30.61
C LEU A 1019 -16.14 -50.00 -31.68
N GLU A 1020 -14.90 -50.03 -32.18
CA GLU A 1020 -14.45 -50.88 -33.30
C GLU A 1020 -15.29 -50.70 -34.58
N LEU A 1021 -15.79 -49.47 -34.82
CA LEU A 1021 -16.58 -49.17 -36.01
C LEU A 1021 -15.67 -48.99 -37.23
N ASP A 1022 -16.06 -49.58 -38.36
CA ASP A 1022 -15.38 -49.32 -39.63
C ASP A 1022 -15.90 -48.02 -40.29
N GLU A 1023 -15.28 -47.63 -41.41
CA GLU A 1023 -15.67 -46.41 -42.13
C GLU A 1023 -17.12 -46.46 -42.67
N GLU A 1024 -17.63 -47.66 -42.98
CA GLU A 1024 -19.01 -47.84 -43.47
C GLU A 1024 -20.02 -47.65 -42.33
N ASP A 1025 -19.73 -48.23 -41.15
CA ASP A 1025 -20.52 -48.10 -39.93
C ASP A 1025 -20.56 -46.65 -39.43
N ILE A 1026 -19.40 -45.98 -39.40
CA ILE A 1026 -19.29 -44.57 -39.02
C ILE A 1026 -20.17 -43.70 -39.93
N LYS A 1027 -20.08 -43.92 -41.24
CA LYS A 1027 -20.83 -43.14 -42.21
C LYS A 1027 -22.33 -43.39 -42.10
N ALA A 1028 -22.76 -44.64 -41.95
CA ALA A 1028 -24.17 -44.97 -41.77
C ALA A 1028 -24.78 -44.29 -40.54
N GLU A 1029 -24.06 -44.33 -39.41
CA GLU A 1029 -24.52 -43.73 -38.15
C GLU A 1029 -24.55 -42.18 -38.24
N THR A 1030 -23.55 -41.57 -38.88
CA THR A 1030 -23.45 -40.10 -39.01
C THR A 1030 -24.41 -39.52 -40.04
N ASP A 1031 -24.69 -40.23 -41.13
CA ASP A 1031 -25.68 -39.80 -42.14
C ASP A 1031 -27.11 -39.85 -41.58
N GLU A 1032 -27.42 -40.81 -40.70
CA GLU A 1032 -28.75 -40.95 -40.07
C GLU A 1032 -28.95 -40.03 -38.86
N ASN A 1033 -27.95 -39.96 -37.98
CA ASN A 1033 -28.10 -39.33 -36.66
C ASN A 1033 -27.23 -38.06 -36.50
N GLY A 1034 -26.45 -37.65 -37.49
CA GLY A 1034 -25.57 -36.48 -37.42
C GLY A 1034 -24.19 -36.78 -36.82
N GLN A 1035 -23.31 -35.77 -36.83
CA GLN A 1035 -21.87 -35.96 -36.54
C GLN A 1035 -21.56 -36.43 -35.11
N GLY A 1036 -22.37 -36.01 -34.11
CA GLY A 1036 -22.21 -36.41 -32.71
C GLY A 1036 -22.69 -37.84 -32.40
N ALA A 1037 -23.27 -38.56 -33.38
CA ALA A 1037 -23.91 -39.85 -33.15
C ALA A 1037 -22.97 -40.94 -32.59
N ILE A 1038 -21.71 -40.93 -32.98
CA ILE A 1038 -20.71 -41.91 -32.54
C ILE A 1038 -20.45 -41.81 -31.04
N VAL A 1039 -20.25 -40.59 -30.54
CA VAL A 1039 -20.02 -40.34 -29.10
C VAL A 1039 -21.28 -40.69 -28.30
N ARG A 1040 -22.46 -40.34 -28.83
CA ARG A 1040 -23.73 -40.74 -28.20
C ARG A 1040 -23.90 -42.26 -28.13
N LYS A 1041 -23.46 -42.98 -29.16
CA LYS A 1041 -23.47 -44.45 -29.18
C LYS A 1041 -22.52 -45.03 -28.13
N LEU A 1042 -21.33 -44.47 -27.97
CA LEU A 1042 -20.38 -44.84 -26.92
C LEU A 1042 -21.01 -44.74 -25.53
N VAL A 1043 -21.68 -43.62 -25.26
CA VAL A 1043 -22.33 -43.36 -23.96
C VAL A 1043 -23.56 -44.24 -23.76
N LYS A 1044 -24.38 -44.42 -24.79
CA LYS A 1044 -25.59 -45.25 -24.75
C LYS A 1044 -25.29 -46.74 -24.54
N GLU A 1045 -24.17 -47.22 -25.05
CA GLU A 1045 -23.70 -48.61 -24.88
C GLU A 1045 -22.92 -48.84 -23.58
N ASP A 1046 -22.78 -47.81 -22.72
CA ASP A 1046 -21.97 -47.85 -21.49
C ASP A 1046 -20.54 -48.36 -21.78
N ALA A 1047 -19.99 -47.87 -22.89
CA ALA A 1047 -18.77 -48.35 -23.52
C ALA A 1047 -17.57 -47.42 -23.31
N GLN A 1048 -17.71 -46.37 -22.50
CA GLN A 1048 -16.71 -45.32 -22.31
C GLN A 1048 -15.37 -45.86 -21.78
N ASP A 1049 -15.39 -46.94 -20.99
CA ASP A 1049 -14.18 -47.59 -20.49
C ASP A 1049 -13.32 -48.20 -21.60
N ARG A 1050 -13.91 -48.55 -22.76
CA ARG A 1050 -13.18 -49.10 -23.93
C ARG A 1050 -12.17 -48.09 -24.51
N VAL A 1051 -12.32 -46.81 -24.23
CA VAL A 1051 -11.36 -45.78 -24.66
C VAL A 1051 -9.98 -45.97 -23.98
N ASN A 1052 -9.91 -46.70 -22.85
CA ASN A 1052 -8.63 -47.09 -22.22
C ASN A 1052 -7.81 -48.08 -23.05
N ASP A 1053 -8.44 -48.85 -23.93
CA ASP A 1053 -7.78 -49.86 -24.76
C ASP A 1053 -7.06 -49.22 -25.96
N LEU A 1054 -7.26 -47.93 -26.21
CA LEU A 1054 -6.65 -47.18 -27.30
C LEU A 1054 -5.16 -46.90 -27.03
N ILE A 1055 -4.33 -47.16 -28.05
CA ILE A 1055 -2.89 -46.88 -28.02
C ILE A 1055 -2.64 -45.43 -28.47
N LEU A 1056 -2.79 -44.49 -27.53
CA LEU A 1056 -2.69 -43.05 -27.83
C LEU A 1056 -1.29 -42.59 -28.25
N GLU A 1057 -0.22 -43.30 -27.84
CA GLU A 1057 1.15 -42.97 -28.21
C GLU A 1057 1.38 -43.09 -29.73
N GLU A 1058 0.94 -44.19 -30.35
CA GLU A 1058 1.07 -44.39 -31.79
C GLU A 1058 0.19 -43.42 -32.57
N TYR A 1059 -1.02 -43.14 -32.07
CA TYR A 1059 -1.90 -42.17 -32.69
C TYR A 1059 -1.31 -40.75 -32.62
N ALA A 1060 -0.72 -40.36 -31.49
CA ALA A 1060 -0.01 -39.09 -31.34
C ALA A 1060 1.17 -38.98 -32.32
N GLU A 1061 1.97 -40.04 -32.49
CA GLU A 1061 3.06 -40.05 -33.48
C GLU A 1061 2.55 -39.90 -34.92
N GLN A 1062 1.41 -40.52 -35.26
CA GLN A 1062 0.80 -40.37 -36.58
C GLN A 1062 0.32 -38.93 -36.81
N LEU A 1063 -0.28 -38.29 -35.80
CA LEU A 1063 -0.69 -36.89 -35.86
C LEU A 1063 0.51 -35.96 -36.05
N GLU A 1064 1.61 -36.19 -35.34
CA GLU A 1064 2.83 -35.39 -35.51
C GLU A 1064 3.46 -35.62 -36.89
N LYS A 1065 3.54 -36.87 -37.38
CA LYS A 1065 4.12 -37.18 -38.69
C LYS A 1065 3.29 -36.63 -39.87
N ASN A 1066 1.96 -36.74 -39.80
CA ASN A 1066 1.09 -36.42 -40.93
C ASN A 1066 0.62 -34.97 -40.93
N LEU A 1067 0.34 -34.40 -39.75
CA LEU A 1067 -0.25 -33.07 -39.59
C LEU A 1067 0.66 -32.08 -38.86
N ASN A 1068 1.83 -32.52 -38.39
CA ASN A 1068 2.73 -31.72 -37.55
C ASN A 1068 2.04 -31.18 -36.28
N GLN A 1069 1.10 -31.97 -35.72
CA GLN A 1069 0.37 -31.64 -34.50
C GLN A 1069 0.85 -32.50 -33.33
N ARG A 1070 1.36 -31.85 -32.27
CA ARG A 1070 1.72 -32.51 -31.00
C ARG A 1070 0.52 -32.48 -30.07
N LYS A 1071 -0.11 -33.64 -29.86
CA LYS A 1071 -1.37 -33.77 -29.10
C LYS A 1071 -1.39 -34.97 -28.14
N ARG A 1072 -0.24 -35.48 -27.69
CA ARG A 1072 -0.20 -36.67 -26.83
C ARG A 1072 -0.89 -36.41 -25.48
N ALA A 1073 -0.63 -35.27 -24.84
CA ALA A 1073 -1.29 -34.87 -23.60
C ALA A 1073 -2.75 -34.45 -23.84
N THR A 1074 -3.04 -33.81 -24.98
CA THR A 1074 -4.41 -33.50 -25.39
C THR A 1074 -5.25 -34.77 -25.55
N LEU A 1075 -4.74 -35.82 -26.20
CA LEU A 1075 -5.43 -37.11 -26.35
C LEU A 1075 -5.74 -37.78 -25.01
N GLU A 1076 -4.83 -37.71 -24.04
CA GLU A 1076 -5.09 -38.19 -22.67
C GLU A 1076 -6.22 -37.41 -21.98
N THR A 1077 -6.29 -36.10 -22.24
CA THR A 1077 -7.37 -35.24 -21.72
C THR A 1077 -8.70 -35.59 -22.37
N ILE A 1078 -8.71 -35.78 -23.70
CA ILE A 1078 -9.91 -36.21 -24.44
C ILE A 1078 -10.38 -37.59 -23.95
N ARG A 1079 -9.46 -38.54 -23.72
CA ARG A 1079 -9.82 -39.85 -23.14
C ARG A 1079 -10.53 -39.71 -21.81
N ALA A 1080 -9.98 -38.91 -20.89
CA ALA A 1080 -10.56 -38.71 -19.57
C ALA A 1080 -11.95 -38.05 -19.66
N GLU A 1081 -12.12 -37.04 -20.52
CA GLU A 1081 -13.40 -36.36 -20.71
C GLU A 1081 -14.47 -37.24 -21.40
N LEU A 1082 -14.07 -38.15 -22.28
CA LEU A 1082 -14.99 -39.15 -22.87
C LEU A 1082 -15.46 -40.19 -21.82
N GLN A 1083 -14.67 -40.41 -20.76
CA GLN A 1083 -15.04 -41.29 -19.66
C GLN A 1083 -15.97 -40.61 -18.67
N GLN A 1084 -15.56 -39.43 -18.21
CA GLN A 1084 -16.30 -38.64 -17.24
C GLN A 1084 -16.33 -37.18 -17.70
N PRO A 1085 -17.40 -36.76 -18.43
CA PRO A 1085 -17.53 -35.39 -18.90
C PRO A 1085 -17.48 -34.40 -17.74
N TYR A 1086 -16.65 -33.36 -17.86
CA TYR A 1086 -16.55 -32.29 -16.87
C TYR A 1086 -16.34 -32.76 -15.41
N GLU A 1087 -15.67 -33.90 -15.20
CA GLU A 1087 -15.38 -34.42 -13.85
C GLU A 1087 -14.76 -33.33 -12.95
N GLU A 1088 -15.16 -33.29 -11.68
CA GLU A 1088 -14.61 -32.36 -10.70
C GLU A 1088 -13.13 -32.70 -10.41
N LEU A 1089 -12.23 -31.82 -10.86
CA LEU A 1089 -10.78 -32.03 -10.77
C LEU A 1089 -10.16 -31.48 -9.46
N ARG A 1090 -10.91 -30.68 -8.70
CA ARG A 1090 -10.42 -30.11 -7.43
C ARG A 1090 -10.39 -31.15 -6.32
N LYS A 1091 -9.64 -30.83 -5.27
CA LYS A 1091 -9.60 -31.68 -4.06
C LYS A 1091 -10.96 -31.73 -3.37
N GLN A 1092 -11.16 -32.75 -2.53
CA GLN A 1092 -12.33 -32.80 -1.66
C GLN A 1092 -12.39 -31.58 -0.73
N PHE A 1093 -13.61 -31.15 -0.38
CA PHE A 1093 -13.87 -30.05 0.55
C PHE A 1093 -12.96 -30.09 1.78
N VAL A 1094 -12.33 -28.95 2.10
CA VAL A 1094 -11.32 -28.87 3.15
C VAL A 1094 -11.96 -28.54 4.48
N PHE A 1095 -11.87 -29.48 5.43
CA PHE A 1095 -12.31 -29.27 6.81
C PHE A 1095 -11.30 -28.39 7.57
N LEU A 1096 -11.82 -27.48 8.39
CA LEU A 1096 -10.98 -26.63 9.23
C LEU A 1096 -10.21 -27.45 10.28
N SER A 1097 -8.93 -27.15 10.43
CA SER A 1097 -8.12 -27.71 11.52
C SER A 1097 -8.58 -27.18 12.88
N THR A 1098 -8.17 -27.85 13.96
CA THR A 1098 -8.51 -27.40 15.32
C THR A 1098 -8.00 -25.98 15.59
N ASP A 1099 -6.82 -25.64 15.07
CA ASP A 1099 -6.25 -24.30 15.19
C ASP A 1099 -7.00 -23.27 14.35
N ALA A 1100 -7.40 -23.62 13.13
CA ALA A 1100 -8.18 -22.72 12.28
C ALA A 1100 -9.54 -22.41 12.91
N ILE A 1101 -10.23 -23.42 13.46
CA ILE A 1101 -11.50 -23.22 14.20
C ILE A 1101 -11.27 -22.35 15.44
N PHE A 1102 -10.16 -22.57 16.15
CA PHE A 1102 -9.80 -21.77 17.32
C PHE A 1102 -9.63 -20.30 16.96
N THR A 1103 -8.83 -20.00 15.93
CA THR A 1103 -8.60 -18.63 15.45
C THR A 1103 -9.86 -17.99 14.89
N MET A 1104 -10.67 -18.73 14.12
CA MET A 1104 -11.93 -18.23 13.57
C MET A 1104 -12.91 -17.78 14.65
N LEU A 1105 -13.08 -18.58 15.72
CA LEU A 1105 -14.07 -18.32 16.78
C LEU A 1105 -13.59 -17.39 17.89
N THR A 1106 -12.27 -17.20 18.06
CA THR A 1106 -11.70 -16.34 19.11
C THR A 1106 -11.06 -15.07 18.59
N GLY A 1107 -10.65 -15.04 17.32
CA GLY A 1107 -9.76 -14.02 16.76
C GLY A 1107 -8.28 -14.19 17.13
N GLU A 1108 -7.92 -15.24 17.90
CA GLU A 1108 -6.57 -15.41 18.45
C GLU A 1108 -5.74 -16.44 17.68
N THR A 1109 -4.47 -16.14 17.46
CA THR A 1109 -3.46 -17.00 16.80
C THR A 1109 -2.47 -17.56 17.81
N HIS A 1110 -1.49 -18.36 17.35
CA HIS A 1110 -0.38 -18.84 18.21
C HIS A 1110 0.54 -17.73 18.71
N GLU A 1111 0.53 -16.57 18.06
CA GLU A 1111 1.37 -15.44 18.45
C GLU A 1111 0.65 -14.44 19.35
N SER A 1112 -0.68 -14.31 19.20
CA SER A 1112 -1.49 -13.39 20.00
C SER A 1112 -1.92 -13.98 21.34
N LEU A 1113 -2.15 -15.30 21.38
CA LEU A 1113 -2.46 -16.03 22.61
C LEU A 1113 -1.60 -17.30 22.75
N ALA A 1114 -0.51 -17.16 23.50
CA ALA A 1114 0.49 -18.20 23.76
C ALA A 1114 0.59 -18.55 25.24
N GLU A 1115 1.12 -19.74 25.51
CA GLU A 1115 1.46 -20.17 26.87
C GLU A 1115 2.58 -19.28 27.45
N GLY A 1116 2.46 -18.95 28.73
CA GLY A 1116 3.34 -18.02 29.44
C GLY A 1116 2.92 -16.56 29.40
N MET A 1117 1.97 -16.17 28.53
CA MET A 1117 1.44 -14.80 28.48
C MET A 1117 0.63 -14.46 29.74
N ILE A 1118 0.70 -13.20 30.18
CA ILE A 1118 -0.11 -12.65 31.26
C ILE A 1118 -1.30 -11.94 30.63
N VAL A 1119 -2.50 -12.41 30.95
CA VAL A 1119 -3.75 -11.96 30.33
C VAL A 1119 -4.76 -11.60 31.43
N PRO A 1120 -5.60 -10.56 31.23
CA PRO A 1120 -6.72 -10.29 32.13
C PRO A 1120 -7.75 -11.42 32.13
N ILE A 1121 -8.23 -11.76 33.32
CA ILE A 1121 -9.18 -12.85 33.55
C ILE A 1121 -10.37 -12.33 34.35
N SER A 1122 -11.56 -12.43 33.77
CA SER A 1122 -12.82 -12.08 34.45
C SER A 1122 -13.31 -13.28 35.27
N ILE A 1123 -13.25 -13.18 36.60
CA ILE A 1123 -13.67 -14.25 37.51
C ILE A 1123 -15.19 -14.42 37.44
N LYS A 1124 -15.65 -15.65 37.17
CA LYS A 1124 -17.09 -16.00 37.14
C LYS A 1124 -17.51 -16.69 38.42
N ARG A 1125 -16.74 -17.65 38.90
CA ARG A 1125 -17.07 -18.45 40.09
C ARG A 1125 -15.84 -18.71 40.93
N VAL A 1126 -15.98 -18.52 42.23
CA VAL A 1126 -14.93 -18.79 43.22
C VAL A 1126 -15.39 -19.97 44.08
N THR A 1127 -14.67 -21.09 43.97
CA THR A 1127 -14.81 -22.24 44.86
C THR A 1127 -13.58 -22.36 45.76
N ASP A 1128 -13.60 -23.29 46.71
CA ASP A 1128 -12.48 -23.47 47.62
C ASP A 1128 -11.34 -24.28 46.97
N ASP A 1129 -11.64 -25.06 45.91
CA ASP A 1129 -10.66 -25.91 45.21
C ASP A 1129 -10.18 -25.32 43.86
N HIS A 1130 -10.98 -24.47 43.21
CA HIS A 1130 -10.63 -23.83 41.93
C HIS A 1130 -11.39 -22.52 41.70
N ILE A 1131 -10.85 -21.68 40.81
CA ILE A 1131 -11.52 -20.47 40.32
C ILE A 1131 -11.82 -20.65 38.83
N ASP A 1132 -13.07 -20.43 38.46
CA ASP A 1132 -13.50 -20.34 37.05
C ASP A 1132 -13.56 -18.87 36.64
N GLY A 1133 -12.93 -18.56 35.53
CA GLY A 1133 -12.95 -17.26 34.89
C GLY A 1133 -13.14 -17.36 33.39
N LYS A 1134 -13.14 -16.22 32.72
CA LYS A 1134 -13.10 -16.11 31.27
C LYS A 1134 -12.03 -15.12 30.85
N LEU A 1135 -11.34 -15.44 29.76
CA LEU A 1135 -10.49 -14.49 29.05
C LEU A 1135 -11.35 -13.52 28.22
N ASP A 1136 -10.77 -12.42 27.78
CA ASP A 1136 -11.46 -11.39 26.99
C ASP A 1136 -11.95 -11.94 25.63
N CYS A 1137 -11.21 -12.87 25.02
CA CYS A 1137 -11.62 -13.57 23.80
C CYS A 1137 -12.71 -14.64 24.02
N GLY A 1138 -13.24 -14.78 25.25
CA GLY A 1138 -14.37 -15.65 25.58
C GLY A 1138 -14.01 -17.09 25.99
N ILE A 1139 -12.73 -17.46 25.97
CA ILE A 1139 -12.20 -18.76 26.41
C ILE A 1139 -12.43 -18.96 27.91
N ASP A 1140 -12.80 -20.18 28.31
CA ASP A 1140 -12.97 -20.55 29.70
C ASP A 1140 -11.59 -20.72 30.38
N ALA A 1141 -11.32 -19.96 31.43
CA ALA A 1141 -10.07 -20.00 32.18
C ALA A 1141 -10.28 -20.69 33.53
N VAL A 1142 -9.43 -21.66 33.88
CA VAL A 1142 -9.52 -22.41 35.14
C VAL A 1142 -8.21 -22.31 35.91
N ALA A 1143 -8.27 -21.83 37.14
CA ALA A 1143 -7.15 -21.83 38.08
C ALA A 1143 -7.38 -22.92 39.13
N GLY A 1144 -6.55 -23.97 39.12
CA GLY A 1144 -6.61 -25.03 40.14
C GLY A 1144 -6.06 -24.58 41.49
N GLU A 1145 -6.39 -25.27 42.58
CA GLU A 1145 -6.05 -24.93 43.98
C GLU A 1145 -4.63 -24.42 44.18
N VAL A 1146 -3.67 -25.14 43.59
CA VAL A 1146 -2.24 -24.84 43.69
C VAL A 1146 -1.93 -23.48 43.06
N GLU A 1147 -2.58 -23.09 41.97
CA GLU A 1147 -2.23 -21.94 41.14
C GLU A 1147 -2.98 -20.64 41.50
N ILE A 1148 -3.75 -20.61 42.60
CA ILE A 1148 -4.59 -19.46 42.96
C ILE A 1148 -3.81 -18.36 43.69
N THR A 1149 -2.97 -18.70 44.66
CA THR A 1149 -2.24 -17.73 45.48
C THR A 1149 -0.97 -18.34 46.06
N ASP A 1150 0.05 -17.52 46.29
CA ASP A 1150 1.25 -17.93 47.04
C ASP A 1150 1.00 -17.93 48.56
N ARG A 1151 -0.09 -17.30 49.02
CA ARG A 1151 -0.43 -17.10 50.45
C ARG A 1151 -1.51 -18.07 50.90
N TYR A 1152 -1.10 -19.26 51.30
CA TYR A 1152 -2.00 -20.35 51.75
C TYR A 1152 -2.70 -20.08 53.09
N ASP A 1153 -2.27 -19.06 53.83
CA ASP A 1153 -2.80 -18.65 55.13
C ASP A 1153 -4.09 -17.82 55.04
N ILE A 1154 -4.44 -17.31 53.86
CA ILE A 1154 -5.59 -16.45 53.63
C ILE A 1154 -6.68 -17.21 52.84
N PRO A 1155 -7.95 -17.26 53.30
CA PRO A 1155 -9.02 -17.91 52.56
C PRO A 1155 -9.21 -17.32 51.15
N ILE A 1156 -9.32 -18.17 50.13
CA ILE A 1156 -9.43 -17.78 48.72
C ILE A 1156 -10.55 -16.77 48.47
N ARG A 1157 -11.72 -16.96 49.10
CA ARG A 1157 -12.88 -16.06 49.00
C ARG A 1157 -12.64 -14.64 49.54
N SER A 1158 -11.61 -14.45 50.35
CA SER A 1158 -11.23 -13.12 50.85
C SER A 1158 -10.23 -12.41 49.94
N LEU A 1159 -9.52 -13.14 49.08
CA LEU A 1159 -8.62 -12.61 48.05
C LEU A 1159 -9.37 -12.34 46.75
N PHE A 1160 -10.30 -13.22 46.38
CA PHE A 1160 -11.00 -13.16 45.10
C PHE A 1160 -12.51 -13.11 45.27
N ALA A 1161 -13.14 -12.12 44.63
CA ALA A 1161 -14.57 -11.98 44.51
C ALA A 1161 -15.06 -12.35 43.09
N PRO A 1162 -16.29 -12.86 42.94
CA PRO A 1162 -16.92 -13.00 41.63
C PRO A 1162 -17.02 -11.66 40.89
N HIS A 1163 -16.91 -11.69 39.56
CA HIS A 1163 -16.96 -10.55 38.64
C HIS A 1163 -15.79 -9.57 38.70
N GLN A 1164 -14.79 -9.80 39.53
CA GLN A 1164 -13.55 -9.02 39.46
C GLN A 1164 -12.68 -9.48 38.28
N THR A 1165 -11.87 -8.57 37.75
CA THR A 1165 -10.88 -8.87 36.70
C THR A 1165 -9.49 -8.91 37.33
N VAL A 1166 -8.76 -9.99 37.12
CA VAL A 1166 -7.42 -10.20 37.70
C VAL A 1166 -6.45 -10.60 36.60
N GLN A 1167 -5.18 -10.20 36.71
CA GLN A 1167 -4.14 -10.68 35.82
C GLN A 1167 -3.80 -12.14 36.15
N GLY A 1168 -3.66 -12.98 35.13
CA GLY A 1168 -3.24 -14.36 35.30
C GLY A 1168 -2.33 -14.81 34.16
N LYS A 1169 -1.42 -15.72 34.48
CA LYS A 1169 -0.49 -16.30 33.51
C LYS A 1169 -1.06 -17.57 32.91
N ILE A 1170 -1.07 -17.70 31.59
CA ILE A 1170 -1.49 -18.93 30.91
C ILE A 1170 -0.41 -19.99 31.12
N LEU A 1171 -0.76 -21.11 31.75
CA LEU A 1171 0.14 -22.25 31.93
C LEU A 1171 0.00 -23.26 30.80
N TYR A 1172 -1.24 -23.51 30.37
CA TYR A 1172 -1.55 -24.47 29.32
C TYR A 1172 -2.82 -24.06 28.59
N LEU A 1173 -2.82 -24.16 27.26
CA LEU A 1173 -3.96 -23.78 26.43
C LEU A 1173 -4.51 -24.97 25.63
N ASN A 1174 -5.69 -25.47 26.01
CA ASN A 1174 -6.40 -26.49 25.25
C ASN A 1174 -7.28 -25.87 24.17
N ARG A 1175 -6.73 -25.78 22.95
CA ARG A 1175 -7.40 -25.19 21.80
C ARG A 1175 -8.63 -25.98 21.33
N LYS A 1176 -8.62 -27.31 21.47
CA LYS A 1176 -9.74 -28.17 21.06
C LYS A 1176 -11.01 -27.95 21.89
N LEU A 1177 -10.82 -27.67 23.18
CA LEU A 1177 -11.92 -27.48 24.14
C LEU A 1177 -12.19 -26.00 24.45
N PHE A 1178 -11.41 -25.06 23.90
CA PHE A 1178 -11.47 -23.64 24.23
C PHE A 1178 -11.34 -23.40 25.75
N GLN A 1179 -10.34 -24.03 26.36
CA GLN A 1179 -10.05 -23.95 27.79
C GLN A 1179 -8.59 -23.58 28.06
N ALA A 1180 -8.35 -22.68 29.00
CA ALA A 1180 -7.01 -22.26 29.43
C ALA A 1180 -6.80 -22.56 30.92
N ASN A 1181 -5.72 -23.26 31.26
CA ASN A 1181 -5.27 -23.40 32.64
C ASN A 1181 -4.38 -22.21 32.98
N VAL A 1182 -4.70 -21.51 34.06
CA VAL A 1182 -4.07 -20.22 34.40
C VAL A 1182 -3.57 -20.19 35.84
N SER A 1183 -2.54 -19.38 36.09
CA SER A 1183 -2.01 -19.10 37.42
C SER A 1183 -2.27 -17.65 37.82
N LEU A 1184 -2.82 -17.47 39.02
CA LEU A 1184 -3.12 -16.18 39.64
C LEU A 1184 -2.08 -15.80 40.72
N ARG A 1185 -1.01 -16.60 40.87
CA ARG A 1185 0.07 -16.37 41.83
C ARG A 1185 0.86 -15.10 41.53
N GLU A 1186 1.12 -14.30 42.56
CA GLU A 1186 1.95 -13.08 42.48
C GLU A 1186 3.37 -13.42 41.96
N SER A 1187 3.92 -14.56 42.37
CA SER A 1187 5.26 -15.04 41.98
C SER A 1187 5.40 -15.38 40.49
N GLU A 1188 4.33 -15.87 39.85
CA GLU A 1188 4.32 -16.22 38.44
C GLU A 1188 3.96 -15.03 37.54
N ILE A 1189 3.02 -14.18 37.98
CA ILE A 1189 2.63 -12.94 37.28
C ILE A 1189 3.79 -11.93 37.25
N SER A 1190 4.67 -11.95 38.27
CA SER A 1190 5.86 -11.07 38.30
C SER A 1190 6.88 -11.37 37.20
N LYS A 1191 6.82 -12.55 36.55
CA LYS A 1191 7.72 -12.93 35.46
C LYS A 1191 7.07 -12.59 34.11
N PRO A 1192 7.46 -11.48 33.44
CA PRO A 1192 6.87 -11.10 32.16
C PRO A 1192 7.20 -12.11 31.06
N TYR A 1193 6.26 -12.29 30.13
CA TYR A 1193 6.47 -13.05 28.91
C TYR A 1193 7.50 -12.34 28.01
N ARG A 1194 8.44 -13.10 27.44
CA ARG A 1194 9.46 -12.60 26.52
C ARG A 1194 9.42 -13.40 25.22
N ARG A 1195 9.28 -12.70 24.09
CA ARG A 1195 9.42 -13.32 22.77
C ARG A 1195 10.90 -13.58 22.50
N HIS A 1196 11.23 -14.82 22.15
CA HIS A 1196 12.55 -15.18 21.67
C HIS A 1196 12.64 -14.89 20.18
N PHE A 1197 13.65 -14.13 19.77
CA PHE A 1197 13.98 -13.90 18.38
C PHE A 1197 15.31 -14.62 18.12
N ASP A 1198 15.35 -15.53 17.16
CA ASP A 1198 16.61 -16.13 16.72
C ASP A 1198 17.43 -15.06 16.00
N ARG A 1199 18.61 -14.77 16.54
CA ARG A 1199 19.50 -13.70 16.06
C ARG A 1199 20.90 -14.26 15.85
N LEU A 1200 21.45 -14.05 14.66
CA LEU A 1200 22.86 -14.37 14.40
C LEU A 1200 23.77 -13.30 15.02
N ARG A 1201 25.00 -13.70 15.33
CA ARG A 1201 25.97 -12.83 16.01
C ARG A 1201 26.44 -11.71 15.07
N GLY A 1202 26.28 -10.46 15.49
CA GLY A 1202 26.72 -9.26 14.73
C GLY A 1202 25.64 -8.61 13.87
N GLU A 1203 24.45 -9.20 13.81
CA GLU A 1203 23.27 -8.65 13.14
C GLU A 1203 22.43 -7.73 14.05
N TRP A 1204 22.85 -7.57 15.30
CA TRP A 1204 22.13 -6.82 16.31
C TRP A 1204 23.06 -5.84 17.03
N ASP A 1205 22.57 -4.62 17.25
CA ASP A 1205 23.30 -3.58 17.96
C ASP A 1205 23.07 -3.69 19.48
N ASP A 1206 23.64 -4.72 20.10
CA ASP A 1206 23.52 -4.99 21.55
C ASP A 1206 23.96 -3.76 22.39
N ARG A 1207 24.99 -3.06 21.93
CA ARG A 1207 25.52 -1.86 22.61
C ARG A 1207 24.50 -0.73 22.65
N GLN A 1208 23.80 -0.50 21.54
CA GLN A 1208 22.77 0.52 21.48
C GLN A 1208 21.55 0.13 22.32
N GLU A 1209 21.14 -1.14 22.31
CA GLU A 1209 20.04 -1.63 23.16
C GLU A 1209 20.35 -1.46 24.65
N ASP A 1210 21.55 -1.85 25.09
CA ASP A 1210 21.96 -1.74 26.49
C ASP A 1210 22.00 -0.28 26.95
N ALA A 1211 22.56 0.63 26.14
CA ALA A 1211 22.59 2.06 26.43
C ALA A 1211 21.16 2.65 26.56
N ASP A 1212 20.23 2.21 25.72
CA ASP A 1212 18.83 2.66 25.77
C ASP A 1212 18.09 2.15 27.00
N ARG A 1213 18.38 0.91 27.39
CA ARG A 1213 17.83 0.28 28.60
C ARG A 1213 18.37 0.96 29.85
N GLU A 1214 19.66 1.27 29.90
CA GLU A 1214 20.28 2.06 30.98
C GLU A 1214 19.66 3.45 31.08
N ALA A 1215 19.56 4.19 29.97
CA ALA A 1215 18.96 5.52 29.94
C ALA A 1215 17.49 5.52 30.40
N SER A 1216 16.74 4.47 30.08
CA SER A 1216 15.35 4.30 30.50
C SER A 1216 15.24 3.99 32.01
N ARG A 1217 16.16 3.18 32.54
CA ARG A 1217 16.26 2.88 33.98
C ARG A 1217 16.64 4.11 34.79
N GLU A 1218 17.64 4.87 34.35
CA GLU A 1218 18.04 6.12 35.00
C GLU A 1218 16.89 7.14 35.05
N LYS A 1219 16.11 7.25 33.97
CA LYS A 1219 14.89 8.09 33.95
C LYS A 1219 13.84 7.60 34.94
N ALA A 1220 13.62 6.29 35.02
CA ALA A 1220 12.67 5.71 35.98
C ALA A 1220 13.12 5.95 37.43
N GLU A 1221 14.39 5.72 37.76
CA GLU A 1221 14.96 5.94 39.10
C GLU A 1221 14.93 7.42 39.50
N THR A 1222 15.25 8.32 38.57
CA THR A 1222 15.22 9.77 38.82
C THR A 1222 13.79 10.26 39.12
N SER A 1223 12.78 9.67 38.47
CA SER A 1223 11.37 10.01 38.71
C SER A 1223 10.84 9.53 40.07
N GLY A 1224 11.46 8.50 40.68
CA GLY A 1224 11.00 7.86 41.91
C GLY A 1224 11.37 8.56 43.23
N ARG A 1225 12.03 9.72 43.19
CA ARG A 1225 12.49 10.42 44.41
C ARG A 1225 11.30 11.04 45.18
N THR A 1226 11.04 10.56 46.40
CA THR A 1226 9.91 10.98 47.23
C THR A 1226 9.95 12.48 47.58
N MET A 1227 8.84 13.17 47.35
CA MET A 1227 8.70 14.63 47.54
C MET A 1227 8.52 15.00 49.02
N ARG A 1228 9.43 15.82 49.58
CA ARG A 1228 9.32 16.40 50.94
C ARG A 1228 8.21 17.44 50.97
N VAL A 1229 7.29 17.37 51.94
CA VAL A 1229 6.21 18.35 52.14
C VAL A 1229 6.43 19.14 53.42
N ILE A 1230 6.64 20.45 53.30
CA ILE A 1230 6.77 21.38 54.44
C ILE A 1230 5.44 22.09 54.67
N LYS A 1231 4.99 22.14 55.93
CA LYS A 1231 3.76 22.85 56.34
C LYS A 1231 4.01 24.36 56.42
N HIS A 1232 4.13 25.02 55.27
CA HIS A 1232 4.25 26.47 55.17
C HIS A 1232 3.39 26.99 54.00
N PRO A 1233 2.65 28.10 54.15
CA PRO A 1233 1.73 28.58 53.10
C PRO A 1233 2.40 28.91 51.77
N LEU A 1234 3.65 29.39 51.83
CA LEU A 1234 4.48 29.66 50.63
C LEU A 1234 5.25 28.44 50.11
N PHE A 1235 5.13 27.27 50.76
CA PHE A 1235 5.79 26.06 50.28
C PHE A 1235 5.03 25.43 49.13
N ARG A 1236 5.71 25.23 48.01
CA ARG A 1236 5.23 24.54 46.82
C ARG A 1236 6.31 23.55 46.38
N PRO A 1237 5.95 22.31 46.01
CA PRO A 1237 6.92 21.32 45.56
C PRO A 1237 7.29 21.54 44.09
N PHE A 1238 7.86 22.71 43.80
CA PHE A 1238 8.23 23.13 42.44
C PHE A 1238 9.71 22.88 42.17
N ASN A 1239 10.06 22.60 40.91
CA ASN A 1239 11.43 22.77 40.43
C ASN A 1239 11.75 24.27 40.23
N ALA A 1240 12.97 24.60 39.78
CA ALA A 1240 13.34 26.01 39.56
C ALA A 1240 12.46 26.69 38.50
N ALA A 1241 12.21 26.03 37.36
CA ALA A 1241 11.40 26.56 36.27
C ALA A 1241 9.93 26.78 36.65
N GLN A 1242 9.29 25.79 37.29
CA GLN A 1242 7.92 25.88 37.80
C GLN A 1242 7.77 27.01 38.83
N ALA A 1243 8.81 27.28 39.63
CA ALA A 1243 8.80 28.39 40.57
C ALA A 1243 8.87 29.74 39.87
N GLU A 1244 9.64 29.87 38.79
CA GLU A 1244 9.69 31.08 37.95
C GLU A 1244 8.37 31.32 37.24
N GLU A 1245 7.79 30.28 36.64
CA GLU A 1245 6.48 30.32 35.98
C GLU A 1245 5.36 30.74 36.96
N PHE A 1246 5.37 30.20 38.19
CA PHE A 1246 4.41 30.57 39.22
C PHE A 1246 4.57 32.02 39.70
N LEU A 1247 5.80 32.53 39.74
CA LEU A 1247 6.10 33.90 40.16
C LEU A 1247 5.95 34.92 39.03
N ALA A 1248 5.92 34.50 37.77
CA ALA A 1248 5.80 35.38 36.61
C ALA A 1248 4.63 36.38 36.70
N PRO A 1249 3.38 35.98 37.02
CA PRO A 1249 2.26 36.92 37.15
C PRO A 1249 2.26 37.69 38.49
N GLN A 1250 3.18 37.41 39.41
CA GLN A 1250 3.19 37.99 40.75
C GLN A 1250 3.98 39.30 40.81
N SER A 1251 3.81 40.03 41.92
CA SER A 1251 4.53 41.28 42.12
C SER A 1251 5.99 41.01 42.51
N ARG A 1252 6.86 41.97 42.20
CA ARG A 1252 8.25 41.95 42.71
C ARG A 1252 8.26 41.80 44.23
N GLY A 1253 9.19 41.00 44.73
CA GLY A 1253 9.29 40.67 46.15
C GLY A 1253 8.44 39.48 46.60
N ASP A 1254 7.54 38.96 45.76
CA ASP A 1254 6.80 37.73 46.06
C ASP A 1254 7.72 36.49 46.00
N VAL A 1255 7.39 35.49 46.81
CA VAL A 1255 8.31 34.41 47.21
C VAL A 1255 7.61 33.06 47.17
N VAL A 1256 8.32 32.05 46.67
CA VAL A 1256 7.96 30.64 46.81
C VAL A 1256 9.09 29.87 47.49
N ILE A 1257 8.72 28.99 48.43
CA ILE A 1257 9.63 28.06 49.09
C ILE A 1257 9.49 26.73 48.38
N ARG A 1258 10.60 26.11 47.99
CA ARG A 1258 10.63 24.85 47.27
C ARG A 1258 11.73 23.92 47.81
N PRO A 1259 11.65 22.61 47.56
CA PRO A 1259 12.76 21.69 47.81
C PRO A 1259 14.04 22.16 47.09
N SER A 1260 15.19 22.04 47.76
CA SER A 1260 16.50 22.26 47.14
C SER A 1260 17.01 20.97 46.50
N SER A 1261 17.73 21.11 45.39
CA SER A 1261 18.51 20.03 44.79
C SER A 1261 19.77 19.70 45.59
N ASN A 1262 20.21 20.59 46.49
CA ASN A 1262 21.46 20.46 47.24
C ASN A 1262 21.40 19.46 48.40
N GLY A 1263 20.25 18.85 48.66
CA GLY A 1263 20.09 17.79 49.66
C GLY A 1263 18.98 18.07 50.67
N ILE A 1264 18.79 17.12 51.59
CA ILE A 1264 17.67 17.11 52.54
C ILE A 1264 17.79 18.24 53.58
N ASP A 1265 19.01 18.74 53.81
CA ASP A 1265 19.28 19.85 54.74
C ASP A 1265 19.29 21.22 54.05
N HIS A 1266 18.83 21.27 52.80
CA HIS A 1266 18.72 22.50 52.03
C HIS A 1266 17.27 22.78 51.62
N LEU A 1267 16.88 24.03 51.76
CA LEU A 1267 15.67 24.61 51.20
C LEU A 1267 16.06 25.63 50.14
N ALA A 1268 15.30 25.69 49.05
CA ALA A 1268 15.48 26.72 48.05
C ALA A 1268 14.32 27.70 48.14
N VAL A 1269 14.63 28.99 48.20
CA VAL A 1269 13.63 30.05 48.19
C VAL A 1269 13.84 30.90 46.96
N THR A 1270 12.83 30.89 46.09
CA THR A 1270 12.85 31.65 44.84
C THR A 1270 11.95 32.86 45.00
N TRP A 1271 12.43 34.03 44.60
CA TRP A 1271 11.64 35.26 44.65
C TRP A 1271 11.86 36.10 43.40
N LYS A 1272 10.85 36.90 43.05
CA LYS A 1272 10.86 37.76 41.86
C LYS A 1272 11.59 39.07 42.15
N VAL A 1273 12.74 39.29 41.52
CA VAL A 1273 13.53 40.53 41.66
C VAL A 1273 12.97 41.62 40.75
N SER A 1274 12.69 41.27 39.49
CA SER A 1274 12.08 42.12 38.47
C SER A 1274 11.38 41.23 37.44
N GLU A 1275 10.71 41.82 36.46
CA GLU A 1275 10.16 41.06 35.32
C GLU A 1275 11.26 40.24 34.63
N GLY A 1276 11.01 38.93 34.50
CA GLY A 1276 11.96 37.97 33.93
C GLY A 1276 13.23 37.70 34.75
N ILE A 1277 13.38 38.26 35.95
CA ILE A 1277 14.58 38.09 36.78
C ILE A 1277 14.20 37.54 38.15
N TYR A 1278 14.58 36.28 38.39
CA TYR A 1278 14.29 35.55 39.63
C TYR A 1278 15.59 35.22 40.36
N GLN A 1279 15.60 35.34 41.69
CA GLN A 1279 16.74 34.94 42.50
C GLN A 1279 16.39 33.69 43.30
N HIS A 1280 17.20 32.64 43.15
CA HIS A 1280 17.12 31.43 43.97
C HIS A 1280 18.13 31.52 45.12
N LEU A 1281 17.63 31.53 46.35
CA LEU A 1281 18.43 31.51 47.56
C LEU A 1281 18.48 30.08 48.11
N ASP A 1282 19.69 29.57 48.30
CA ASP A 1282 19.91 28.32 49.02
C ASP A 1282 19.97 28.59 50.53
N ILE A 1283 19.14 27.86 51.27
CA ILE A 1283 18.97 27.96 52.72
C ILE A 1283 19.47 26.67 53.33
N LEU A 1284 20.58 26.76 54.06
CA LEU A 1284 21.07 25.65 54.86
C LEU A 1284 20.28 25.59 56.16
N GLU A 1285 19.62 24.46 56.39
CA GLU A 1285 18.87 24.14 57.60
C GLU A 1285 19.79 23.47 58.63
N LEU A 1286 19.84 24.00 59.83
CA LEU A 1286 20.57 23.44 60.96
C LEU A 1286 19.63 23.17 62.13
N ASP A 1287 20.00 22.20 62.97
CA ASP A 1287 19.24 21.78 64.17
C ASP A 1287 17.82 21.30 63.85
N LYS A 1288 17.74 20.26 63.02
CA LYS A 1288 16.48 19.60 62.59
C LYS A 1288 16.08 18.50 63.57
N GLU A 1289 14.81 18.45 63.94
CA GLU A 1289 14.27 17.38 64.81
C GLU A 1289 14.08 16.04 64.06
N ASN A 1290 13.85 16.11 62.75
CA ASN A 1290 13.75 14.96 61.84
C ASN A 1290 14.10 15.44 60.42
N GLU A 1291 14.41 14.51 59.50
CA GLU A 1291 14.76 14.78 58.11
C GLU A 1291 13.69 15.59 57.36
N PHE A 1292 12.42 15.38 57.71
CA PHE A 1292 11.27 16.08 57.14
C PHE A 1292 10.96 17.43 57.80
N SER A 1293 11.38 17.64 59.06
CA SER A 1293 11.13 18.88 59.82
C SER A 1293 11.99 20.02 59.31
N VAL A 1294 11.50 21.26 59.42
CA VAL A 1294 12.30 22.45 59.11
C VAL A 1294 13.32 22.69 60.22
N GLY A 1295 14.55 23.07 59.88
CA GLY A 1295 15.60 23.38 60.86
C GLY A 1295 15.30 24.61 61.73
N LYS A 1296 15.73 24.60 63.00
CA LYS A 1296 15.57 25.74 63.93
C LYS A 1296 16.50 26.91 63.64
N ILE A 1297 17.54 26.69 62.83
CA ILE A 1297 18.47 27.73 62.41
C ILE A 1297 18.60 27.67 60.90
N LEU A 1298 18.16 28.72 60.22
CA LEU A 1298 18.20 28.85 58.77
C LEU A 1298 19.32 29.81 58.36
N LYS A 1299 20.30 29.32 57.60
CA LYS A 1299 21.43 30.13 57.14
C LYS A 1299 21.37 30.43 55.65
N VAL A 1300 21.49 31.71 55.31
CA VAL A 1300 21.55 32.19 53.92
C VAL A 1300 22.95 32.71 53.62
N GLY A 1301 23.62 32.09 52.64
CA GLY A 1301 24.96 32.48 52.16
C GLY A 1301 26.05 32.48 53.25
N GLY A 1302 25.84 31.76 54.35
CA GLY A 1302 26.74 31.69 55.51
C GLY A 1302 26.87 32.96 56.35
N ARG A 1303 26.30 34.10 55.91
CA ARG A 1303 26.43 35.41 56.58
C ARG A 1303 25.22 35.74 57.45
N TYR A 1304 24.03 35.31 57.05
CA TYR A 1304 22.76 35.64 57.73
C TYR A 1304 22.17 34.37 58.32
N SER A 1305 21.73 34.45 59.57
CA SER A 1305 21.05 33.35 60.28
C SER A 1305 19.68 33.84 60.76
N TYR A 1306 18.66 33.03 60.57
CA TYR A 1306 17.26 33.28 60.94
C TYR A 1306 16.72 32.11 61.76
N SER A 1307 15.75 32.36 62.63
CA SER A 1307 15.16 31.34 63.51
C SER A 1307 14.02 30.56 62.87
N ASP A 1308 13.29 31.17 61.94
CA ASP A 1308 12.24 30.52 61.16
C ASP A 1308 12.11 31.09 59.74
N LEU A 1309 11.27 30.46 58.92
CA LEU A 1309 11.08 30.83 57.51
C LEU A 1309 10.41 32.21 57.36
N ASP A 1310 9.48 32.57 58.24
CA ASP A 1310 8.77 33.85 58.18
C ASP A 1310 9.73 35.01 58.49
N GLU A 1311 10.60 34.85 59.49
CA GLU A 1311 11.66 35.79 59.84
C GLU A 1311 12.62 35.96 58.66
N LEU A 1312 13.04 34.87 58.01
CA LEU A 1312 13.88 34.92 56.82
C LEU A 1312 13.19 35.66 55.67
N ILE A 1313 11.93 35.36 55.39
CA ILE A 1313 11.17 36.02 54.32
C ILE A 1313 11.07 37.52 54.57
N VAL A 1314 10.74 37.94 55.79
CA VAL A 1314 10.56 39.35 56.13
C VAL A 1314 11.91 40.09 56.20
N ASN A 1315 12.86 39.59 56.98
CA ASN A 1315 14.10 40.28 57.31
C ASN A 1315 15.20 40.09 56.26
N HIS A 1316 15.09 39.10 55.37
CA HIS A 1316 16.01 38.91 54.24
C HIS A 1316 15.37 39.38 52.94
N ILE A 1317 14.32 38.68 52.49
CA ILE A 1317 13.81 38.81 51.13
C ILE A 1317 13.02 40.11 50.97
N LYS A 1318 12.01 40.36 51.80
CA LYS A 1318 11.23 41.62 51.75
C LYS A 1318 12.09 42.85 52.03
N ALA A 1319 13.09 42.72 52.90
CA ALA A 1319 14.08 43.77 53.13
C ALA A 1319 14.92 44.05 51.87
N MET A 1320 15.38 43.03 51.16
CA MET A 1320 16.09 43.18 49.89
C MET A 1320 15.20 43.70 48.77
N ALA A 1321 13.96 43.20 48.64
CA ALA A 1321 12.98 43.67 47.66
C ALA A 1321 12.71 45.18 47.82
N LYS A 1322 12.55 45.64 49.07
CA LYS A 1322 12.43 47.08 49.34
C LYS A 1322 13.65 47.89 48.89
N LYS A 1323 14.86 47.35 49.03
CA LYS A 1323 16.09 48.00 48.54
C LYS A 1323 16.20 47.96 47.01
N VAL A 1324 15.73 46.90 46.37
CA VAL A 1324 15.57 46.84 44.91
C VAL A 1324 14.64 47.96 44.44
N ASP A 1325 13.49 48.13 45.10
CA ASP A 1325 12.54 49.21 44.81
C ASP A 1325 13.14 50.60 45.03
N ASP A 1326 13.79 50.83 46.18
CA ASP A 1326 14.47 52.10 46.47
C ASP A 1326 15.52 52.45 45.40
N MET A 1327 16.21 51.45 44.82
CA MET A 1327 17.19 51.66 43.75
C MET A 1327 16.53 51.94 42.40
N MET A 1328 15.50 51.16 42.03
CA MET A 1328 14.81 51.32 40.76
C MET A 1328 14.00 52.62 40.68
N MET A 1329 13.49 53.13 41.82
CA MET A 1329 12.79 54.42 41.90
C MET A 1329 13.74 55.63 41.95
N HIS A 1330 15.06 55.42 42.06
CA HIS A 1330 16.02 56.51 42.16
C HIS A 1330 16.25 57.19 40.80
N GLU A 1331 16.42 58.53 40.76
CA GLU A 1331 16.65 59.32 39.53
C GLU A 1331 17.89 58.93 38.69
N LYS A 1332 18.72 57.99 39.18
CA LYS A 1332 19.93 57.51 38.51
C LYS A 1332 19.77 56.11 37.94
N PHE A 1333 18.62 55.48 38.15
CA PHE A 1333 18.31 54.18 37.56
C PHE A 1333 17.88 54.35 36.10
N GLN A 1334 18.23 53.36 35.28
CA GLN A 1334 17.84 53.25 33.87
C GLN A 1334 17.20 51.87 33.68
N ASP A 1335 16.03 51.84 33.06
CA ASP A 1335 15.21 50.63 32.90
C ASP A 1335 15.70 49.69 31.77
N GLY A 1336 16.72 50.13 31.01
CA GLY A 1336 17.29 49.37 29.90
C GLY A 1336 18.40 48.40 30.30
N SER A 1337 18.90 47.66 29.31
CA SER A 1337 20.05 46.77 29.49
C SER A 1337 21.33 47.53 29.85
N LYS A 1338 22.37 46.80 30.26
CA LYS A 1338 23.72 47.38 30.44
C LYS A 1338 24.17 48.13 29.19
N GLY A 1339 23.99 47.55 28.00
CA GLY A 1339 24.37 48.18 26.73
C GLY A 1339 23.59 49.47 26.44
N ASP A 1340 22.32 49.55 26.83
CA ASP A 1340 21.50 50.76 26.65
C ASP A 1340 21.94 51.87 27.61
N THR A 1341 22.22 51.50 28.85
CA THR A 1341 22.74 52.42 29.87
C THR A 1341 24.11 52.98 29.46
N GLU A 1342 24.97 52.13 28.91
CA GLU A 1342 26.28 52.50 28.39
C GLU A 1342 26.18 53.44 27.17
N ARG A 1343 25.27 53.17 26.22
CA ARG A 1343 24.95 54.06 25.10
C ARG A 1343 24.39 55.39 25.56
N TRP A 1344 23.54 55.41 26.59
CA TRP A 1344 23.00 56.62 27.19
C TRP A 1344 24.11 57.49 27.82
N LEU A 1345 25.04 56.88 28.55
CA LEU A 1345 26.21 57.58 29.13
C LEU A 1345 27.11 58.16 28.03
N ASP A 1346 27.32 57.43 26.94
CA ASP A 1346 28.11 57.90 25.81
C ASP A 1346 27.45 59.13 25.13
N THR A 1347 26.14 59.05 24.88
CA THR A 1347 25.35 60.15 24.32
C THR A 1347 25.35 61.38 25.21
N TYR A 1348 25.15 61.20 26.53
CA TYR A 1348 25.18 62.29 27.50
C TYR A 1348 26.55 62.97 27.58
N THR A 1349 27.64 62.19 27.55
CA THR A 1349 29.01 62.73 27.59
C THR A 1349 29.43 63.40 26.28
N LYS A 1350 28.94 62.94 25.11
CA LYS A 1350 29.09 63.66 23.83
C LYS A 1350 28.40 65.03 23.86
N ALA A 1351 27.20 65.12 24.44
CA ALA A 1351 26.50 66.39 24.62
C ALA A 1351 27.14 67.28 25.71
N ASN A 1352 27.77 66.70 26.73
CA ASN A 1352 28.39 67.40 27.85
C ASN A 1352 29.83 66.92 28.11
N PRO A 1353 30.83 67.23 27.26
CA PRO A 1353 32.17 66.62 27.32
C PRO A 1353 32.91 66.80 28.64
N ARG A 1354 32.62 67.89 29.37
CA ARG A 1354 33.26 68.23 30.66
C ARG A 1354 32.56 67.64 31.88
N ARG A 1355 31.38 67.01 31.73
CA ARG A 1355 30.62 66.45 32.85
C ARG A 1355 30.87 64.95 32.97
N SER A 1356 31.07 64.48 34.20
CA SER A 1356 31.00 63.07 34.54
C SER A 1356 29.55 62.67 34.82
N VAL A 1357 29.18 61.46 34.43
CA VAL A 1357 27.84 60.91 34.65
C VAL A 1357 27.95 59.44 35.04
N TYR A 1358 26.99 58.98 35.83
CA TYR A 1358 26.84 57.59 36.23
C TYR A 1358 25.36 57.26 36.34
N ALA A 1359 25.02 55.99 36.12
CA ALA A 1359 23.68 55.45 36.18
C ALA A 1359 23.72 53.98 36.68
N PHE A 1360 22.61 53.53 37.23
CA PHE A 1360 22.41 52.15 37.66
C PHE A 1360 21.48 51.44 36.67
N CYS A 1361 21.74 50.18 36.36
CA CYS A 1361 20.80 49.30 35.65
C CYS A 1361 20.85 47.91 36.26
N ILE A 1362 19.81 47.11 36.06
CA ILE A 1362 19.73 45.76 36.65
C ILE A 1362 20.73 44.81 35.96
N ASP A 1363 21.28 43.84 36.70
CA ASP A 1363 22.12 42.78 36.12
C ASP A 1363 21.29 41.49 35.94
N PRO A 1364 20.80 41.19 34.71
CA PRO A 1364 19.99 40.00 34.47
C PRO A 1364 20.77 38.70 34.74
N ASN A 1365 22.10 38.72 34.57
CA ASN A 1365 22.95 37.55 34.75
C ASN A 1365 23.23 37.24 36.24
N HIS A 1366 23.08 38.22 37.12
CA HIS A 1366 23.30 38.05 38.56
C HIS A 1366 22.10 38.62 39.34
N PRO A 1367 21.02 37.83 39.51
CA PRO A 1367 19.81 38.26 40.21
C PRO A 1367 20.14 38.86 41.59
N GLY A 1368 19.60 40.05 41.87
CA GLY A 1368 19.88 40.83 43.09
C GLY A 1368 21.13 41.70 43.03
N CYS A 1369 21.80 41.78 41.88
CA CYS A 1369 22.90 42.72 41.61
C CYS A 1369 22.48 43.77 40.57
N PHE A 1370 23.13 44.92 40.63
CA PHE A 1370 22.98 46.04 39.69
C PHE A 1370 24.34 46.43 39.15
N HIS A 1371 24.38 46.88 37.90
CA HIS A 1371 25.55 47.54 37.32
C HIS A 1371 25.48 49.03 37.62
N LEU A 1372 26.54 49.56 38.24
CA LEU A 1372 26.83 50.99 38.33
C LEU A 1372 27.76 51.36 37.17
N CYS A 1373 27.17 51.85 36.08
CA CYS A 1373 27.90 52.29 34.89
C CYS A 1373 28.26 53.77 35.02
N PHE A 1374 29.50 54.15 34.72
CA PHE A 1374 29.96 55.53 34.84
C PHE A 1374 31.01 55.90 33.79
N LYS A 1375 31.00 57.17 33.39
CA LYS A 1375 31.94 57.75 32.43
C LYS A 1375 32.35 59.16 32.85
N ALA A 1376 33.65 59.38 33.03
CA ALA A 1376 34.21 60.62 33.57
C ALA A 1376 34.57 61.67 32.50
N GLY A 1377 33.61 61.98 31.64
CA GLY A 1377 33.78 62.86 30.48
C GLY A 1377 33.95 62.09 29.16
N GLU A 1378 33.89 62.81 28.04
CA GLU A 1378 33.83 62.21 26.70
C GLU A 1378 35.00 61.26 26.39
N LYS A 1379 36.23 61.67 26.72
CA LYS A 1379 37.47 60.91 26.46
C LYS A 1379 37.77 59.82 27.49
N ALA A 1380 37.00 59.73 28.58
CA ALA A 1380 37.22 58.72 29.60
C ALA A 1380 36.65 57.37 29.16
N GLN A 1381 37.33 56.28 29.54
CA GLN A 1381 36.77 54.94 29.36
C GLN A 1381 35.52 54.77 30.21
N LEU A 1382 34.52 54.14 29.60
CA LEU A 1382 33.32 53.69 30.24
C LEU A 1382 33.65 52.51 31.16
N ASN A 1383 33.18 52.56 32.40
CA ASN A 1383 33.43 51.52 33.40
C ASN A 1383 32.12 51.12 34.08
N SER A 1384 32.02 49.86 34.52
CA SER A 1384 30.89 49.34 35.27
C SER A 1384 31.37 48.66 36.56
N TRP A 1385 30.75 48.96 37.71
CA TRP A 1385 30.97 48.25 38.97
C TRP A 1385 29.71 47.53 39.42
N THR A 1386 29.84 46.32 39.96
CA THR A 1386 28.70 45.58 40.50
C THR A 1386 28.34 46.09 41.89
N VAL A 1387 27.05 46.35 42.09
CA VAL A 1387 26.44 46.68 43.38
C VAL A 1387 25.52 45.55 43.77
N LYS A 1388 25.78 44.91 44.91
CA LYS A 1388 24.95 43.82 45.41
C LYS A 1388 23.92 44.37 46.40
N VAL A 1389 22.66 43.99 46.26
CA VAL A 1389 21.65 44.28 47.28
C VAL A 1389 21.84 43.30 48.44
N ILE A 1390 21.86 43.83 49.66
CA ILE A 1390 21.92 43.07 50.91
C ILE A 1390 20.75 43.49 51.80
N PRO A 1391 20.29 42.67 52.77
CA PRO A 1391 19.13 43.02 53.59
C PRO A 1391 19.24 44.35 54.35
N GLN A 1392 20.47 44.77 54.68
CA GLN A 1392 20.74 46.02 55.39
C GLN A 1392 21.04 47.23 54.46
N GLY A 1393 21.01 47.07 53.14
CA GLY A 1393 21.34 48.14 52.19
C GLY A 1393 21.98 47.64 50.89
N TYR A 1394 23.09 48.26 50.49
CA TYR A 1394 23.83 47.97 49.26
C TYR A 1394 25.30 47.70 49.57
N GLU A 1395 25.92 46.76 48.86
CA GLU A 1395 27.35 46.46 48.98
C GLU A 1395 28.05 46.84 47.66
N LEU A 1396 28.98 47.79 47.73
CA LEU A 1396 29.83 48.19 46.61
C LEU A 1396 31.30 48.02 47.01
N GLN A 1397 32.05 47.22 46.25
CA GLN A 1397 33.47 46.92 46.51
C GLN A 1397 33.72 46.45 47.96
N ARG A 1398 32.85 45.58 48.49
CA ARG A 1398 32.85 45.06 49.87
C ARG A 1398 32.56 46.06 50.98
N ASN A 1399 32.16 47.29 50.64
CA ASN A 1399 31.72 48.28 51.61
C ASN A 1399 30.19 48.35 51.63
N PRO A 1400 29.55 48.17 52.80
CA PRO A 1400 28.10 48.29 52.94
C PRO A 1400 27.67 49.76 53.04
N TYR A 1401 26.55 50.09 52.41
CA TYR A 1401 25.92 51.41 52.38
C TYR A 1401 24.43 51.26 52.71
N PRO A 1402 23.89 51.96 53.71
CA PRO A 1402 22.52 51.74 54.19
C PRO A 1402 21.42 52.20 53.21
N ASP A 1403 21.70 53.24 52.41
CA ASP A 1403 20.76 53.86 51.49
C ASP A 1403 21.42 54.34 50.19
N MET A 1404 20.61 54.78 49.22
CA MET A 1404 21.08 55.23 47.90
C MET A 1404 21.95 56.49 47.97
N MET A 1405 21.69 57.37 48.94
CA MET A 1405 22.48 58.59 49.16
C MET A 1405 23.90 58.25 49.63
N ALA A 1406 24.02 57.35 50.59
CA ALA A 1406 25.29 56.82 51.09
C ALA A 1406 26.02 56.03 50.00
N LEU A 1407 25.32 55.22 49.21
CA LEU A 1407 25.91 54.50 48.08
C LEU A 1407 26.47 55.47 47.03
N CYS A 1408 25.71 56.48 46.62
CA CYS A 1408 26.16 57.49 45.66
C CYS A 1408 27.36 58.29 46.17
N ASN A 1409 27.35 58.69 47.44
CA ASN A 1409 28.48 59.40 48.05
C ASN A 1409 29.70 58.48 48.21
N GLY A 1410 29.47 57.21 48.57
CA GLY A 1410 30.48 56.16 48.64
C GLY A 1410 31.15 55.92 47.29
N PHE A 1411 30.37 55.78 46.22
CA PHE A 1411 30.89 55.71 44.86
C PHE A 1411 31.73 56.93 44.50
N LYS A 1412 31.22 58.15 44.72
CA LYS A 1412 31.98 59.38 44.42
C LYS A 1412 33.32 59.43 45.15
N LEU A 1413 33.36 58.97 46.40
CA LEU A 1413 34.58 58.95 47.22
C LEU A 1413 35.55 57.85 46.77
N LEU A 1414 35.04 56.65 46.46
CA LEU A 1414 35.83 55.55 45.87
C LEU A 1414 36.40 55.94 44.51
N PHE A 1415 35.59 56.58 43.65
CA PHE A 1415 35.99 57.04 42.34
C PHE A 1415 37.00 58.19 42.40
N ALA A 1416 36.81 59.15 43.31
CA ALA A 1416 37.79 60.21 43.56
C ALA A 1416 39.14 59.63 44.01
N ASN A 1417 39.12 58.63 44.90
CA ASN A 1417 40.33 57.90 45.33
C ASN A 1417 40.98 57.10 44.19
N LEU A 1418 40.18 56.53 43.28
CA LEU A 1418 40.68 55.86 42.08
C LEU A 1418 41.39 56.85 41.15
N GLN A 1419 40.81 58.04 40.95
CA GLN A 1419 41.39 59.10 40.13
C GLN A 1419 42.68 59.69 40.73
N THR A 1420 42.75 59.89 42.05
CA THR A 1420 44.00 60.34 42.70
C THR A 1420 45.08 59.26 42.66
N ARG A 1421 44.73 57.98 42.82
CA ARG A 1421 45.69 56.87 42.61
C ARG A 1421 46.20 56.81 41.16
N ALA A 1422 45.33 57.01 40.17
CA ALA A 1422 45.73 57.04 38.76
C ALA A 1422 46.66 58.24 38.46
N LYS A 1423 46.36 59.43 39.00
CA LYS A 1423 47.24 60.61 38.88
C LYS A 1423 48.60 60.37 39.54
N HIS A 1424 48.66 59.79 40.74
CA HIS A 1424 49.93 59.46 41.39
C HIS A 1424 50.75 58.42 40.61
N ARG A 1425 50.12 57.44 39.95
CA ARG A 1425 50.82 56.51 39.07
C ARG A 1425 51.36 57.19 37.81
N SER A 1426 50.61 58.10 37.18
CA SER A 1426 51.09 58.82 35.99
C SER A 1426 52.14 59.90 36.29
N GLY A 1427 52.11 60.50 37.49
CA GLY A 1427 53.03 61.57 37.89
C GLY A 1427 54.38 61.10 38.43
N GLY A 1428 54.59 59.79 38.61
CA GLY A 1428 55.80 59.23 39.23
C GLY A 1428 57.01 59.03 38.30
N GLY A 1429 56.89 59.29 36.99
CA GLY A 1429 57.92 58.92 36.01
C GLY A 1429 58.88 60.01 35.54
N GLY A 1430 58.75 61.26 36.01
CA GLY A 1430 59.39 62.43 35.38
C GLY A 1430 60.60 63.06 36.09
N GLY A 1431 61.16 62.42 37.13
CA GLY A 1431 62.32 62.93 37.86
C GLY A 1431 63.65 62.55 37.20
N GLY A 1432 63.88 62.98 35.95
CA GLY A 1432 65.17 62.84 35.29
C GLY A 1432 66.15 63.90 35.78
N TYR A 1433 67.31 63.47 36.26
CA TYR A 1433 68.51 64.29 36.42
C TYR A 1433 68.85 64.98 35.09
N ARG A 1434 68.55 66.28 34.96
CA ARG A 1434 69.39 67.28 34.28
C ARG A 1434 68.95 68.70 34.61
#